data_AF-A0A923C6S9-F1
#
_entry.id   AF-A0A923C6S9-F1
#
_cell.length_a   1.000
_cell.length_b   1.000
_cell.length_c   1.000
_cell.angle_alpha   90.00
_cell.angle_beta   90.00
_cell.angle_gamma   90.00
#
_symmetry.space_group_name_H-M   'P 1'
#
loop_
_entity.id
_entity.type
_entity.pdbx_description
1 polymer ?
#
loop_
_entity_poly.entity_id
_entity_poly.type
_entity_poly.pdbx_seq_one_letter_code
_entity_poly.pdbx_strand_id
1 'polypeptide(L)'
;MQPSFQELFFAAADPEEMRSRDPAMLKLMADAHQALLNASAANEVRVQMLEQPLDQPKDAGTSMVQIVHPDLPFLVDSVTMAVNGTGRTVHWIVHPLLSVTRDAGGKVTRIARAADHAPGEGQMVSCILVECDRLASDPDGEILCHKIEDTLRDVRCAVQDWRAMLSRVQVLNASFTAVDAPGADEAKAFLTWLEQGHFTFLAAEDYELKGKRLEPVPGTALGLLKNAGEQALPSQPAQQFIDNPVLVLSTKAMRRSTVHRPAWLDAISVKRLDATGRLVGESRFFGLYTAAAYAASVEQIPVVRQHVARVMADAGVVKGSHAHKAMQAILETYPRDELLQIDAGTLSQHAIGILRLQERQRVRLFVRRGAFGSLASILVYVPRDVYTTELRVKVGTLLSEAFDAESVEFTPMLTDSALARIHYIVRAKSQLPLDVDLVKLETQVAQACKRWVDGVQAVLLARHGKGSARLSDLLDAFPTAYREDFDAETASQDVVILSQLSEQQPLALNLYDRQGQVRLKTYSTQKITLSDAMPVMEAMGARVLDEHPYHFAPQGHWIHDWGMSFSHPLDVAALKPRFEELFHAVWRHEVESDALNRLVLTTELNARAIALLRAYVRYFKQLGFAFSQSYIEDTLNRNPQIAQHLFELFALRFDPAEATRRQERTEAKVQAIESLLADVASLEEDRVLRQFLGTINATLRTNAYQKGRNYMSFKLSPRSIPGMPEPKPLFEIWVYSPRVEGVHLRGGKVARGGLRWSDRREDFRTEILGLVKAQMVKNTVIVPVGSKGGFVLKNPPPASDREAYLAEGVACYKTFLSGLLDVTDNLVKGKVVPPTDVVRHDEDDPYLVVAADKGTATFSDIANSVSAAYGFWLGDAFASGGSVGYDHKKMGITARGAWESVKRHFRGLGVDTQTQPFTVAGIGDMSGDVFGNGMLLSTQIRLVLAFDHRHVFIDPNPDVAISYAERERLFKLPRSSWDDYDKSLISEGGGVFPRSAKSIRLSPQARAVIGTDATEMAPNDLLNAILKAPVDLVYNGGIGTYVKASFESHAQVGDKAGDAFRVNGSELRCKVFGEGGNLGCTQNGRIEYAQAGGLIYTDAIDNSAGVDCSDHEVNIKILVGAVQEAGGLTQESRNELLASMTDEVGLLVLQDNYYQTQQIELAANRPGYLLDGQQSLMRWLESTGLLNRTIEFLPSDEELARRKRDGRGLTRPENAVLMAYAKMNLFEELCASSLPDDPFYARVLKMYFPQVLGERYGEYIAR
;
A
#
# COMPACT_ATOMS: atom_id res chain seq x y z
N MET A 1 19.33 41.81 60.92
CA MET A 1 19.24 40.34 61.12
C MET A 1 20.52 39.73 60.56
N GLN A 2 21.10 38.72 61.21
CA GLN A 2 22.15 37.94 60.56
C GLN A 2 21.52 37.12 59.42
N PRO A 3 22.13 37.10 58.22
CA PRO A 3 21.63 36.31 57.11
C PRO A 3 21.59 34.82 57.47
N SER A 4 20.60 34.09 56.96
CA SER A 4 20.51 32.66 57.20
C SER A 4 21.62 31.90 56.46
N PHE A 5 21.92 30.66 56.86
CA PHE A 5 22.90 29.86 56.11
C PHE A 5 22.47 29.63 54.67
N GLN A 6 21.16 29.47 54.39
CA GLN A 6 20.67 29.30 53.03
C GLN A 6 20.94 30.55 52.16
N GLU A 7 20.73 31.75 52.72
CA GLU A 7 21.04 33.02 52.05
C GLU A 7 22.54 33.16 51.78
N LEU A 8 23.39 32.75 52.73
CA LEU A 8 24.84 32.75 52.56
C LEU A 8 25.33 31.71 51.55
N PHE A 9 24.72 30.53 51.53
CA PHE A 9 25.16 29.40 50.72
C PHE A 9 24.88 29.62 49.23
N PHE A 10 23.70 30.15 48.89
CA PHE A 10 23.32 30.42 47.50
C PHE A 10 23.64 31.86 47.03
N ALA A 11 24.35 32.65 47.84
CA ALA A 11 24.60 34.07 47.56
C ALA A 11 25.35 34.35 46.24
N ALA A 12 26.03 33.34 45.67
CA ALA A 12 26.78 33.41 44.43
C ALA A 12 26.28 32.42 43.35
N ALA A 13 25.14 31.74 43.58
CA ALA A 13 24.55 30.83 42.61
C ALA A 13 23.79 31.60 41.52
N ASP A 14 23.69 31.02 40.32
CA ASP A 14 22.96 31.63 39.19
C ASP A 14 21.45 31.77 39.52
N PRO A 15 20.88 32.99 39.45
CA PRO A 15 19.45 33.22 39.70
C PRO A 15 18.49 32.47 38.77
N GLU A 16 18.88 32.14 37.53
CA GLU A 16 18.06 31.33 36.62
C GLU A 16 18.05 29.86 37.05
N GLU A 17 19.20 29.33 37.43
CA GLU A 17 19.32 27.96 37.94
C GLU A 17 18.58 27.77 39.26
N MET A 18 18.62 28.75 40.16
CA MET A 18 17.82 28.71 41.40
C MET A 18 16.31 28.76 41.14
N ARG A 19 15.84 29.55 40.16
CA ARG A 19 14.40 29.65 39.83
C ARG A 19 13.84 28.37 39.21
N SER A 20 14.67 27.60 38.53
CA SER A 20 14.29 26.32 37.91
C SER A 20 14.13 25.16 38.91
N ARG A 21 14.47 25.36 40.18
CA ARG A 21 14.54 24.31 41.20
C ARG A 21 13.45 24.46 42.27
N ASP A 22 13.02 23.32 42.79
CA ASP A 22 12.06 23.27 43.90
C ASP A 22 12.67 23.95 45.15
N PRO A 23 12.01 24.97 45.72
CA PRO A 23 12.44 25.59 46.97
C PRO A 23 12.67 24.61 48.12
N ALA A 24 11.92 23.49 48.18
CA ALA A 24 12.14 22.46 49.20
C ALA A 24 13.48 21.72 49.02
N MET A 25 13.86 21.46 47.77
CA MET A 25 15.16 20.84 47.45
C MET A 25 16.33 21.80 47.72
N LEU A 26 16.20 23.08 47.36
CA LEU A 26 17.21 24.09 47.68
C LEU A 26 17.43 24.21 49.19
N LYS A 27 16.35 24.18 49.98
CA LYS A 27 16.43 24.17 51.44
C LYS A 27 17.14 22.91 51.95
N LEU A 28 16.77 21.72 51.45
CA LEU A 28 17.42 20.46 51.83
C LEU A 28 18.93 20.50 51.56
N MET A 29 19.34 20.95 50.37
CA MET A 29 20.75 21.06 49.99
C MET A 29 21.54 21.93 50.98
N ALA A 30 21.02 23.11 51.31
CA ALA A 30 21.69 24.03 52.23
C ALA A 30 21.69 23.50 53.68
N ASP A 31 20.58 22.94 54.16
CA ASP A 31 20.47 22.40 55.53
C ASP A 31 21.42 21.21 55.73
N ALA A 32 21.48 20.29 54.78
CA ALA A 32 22.41 19.15 54.80
C ALA A 32 23.86 19.63 54.75
N HIS A 33 24.17 20.65 53.94
CA HIS A 33 25.53 21.18 53.84
C HIS A 33 25.94 21.92 55.12
N GLN A 34 25.01 22.60 55.78
CA GLN A 34 25.23 23.21 57.09
C GLN A 34 25.51 22.14 58.16
N ALA A 35 24.80 21.02 58.13
CA ALA A 35 25.05 19.90 59.03
C ALA A 35 26.45 19.31 58.81
N LEU A 36 26.87 19.12 57.55
CA LEU A 36 28.21 18.65 57.20
C LEU A 36 29.29 19.63 57.68
N LEU A 37 29.08 20.94 57.51
CA LEU A 37 29.99 21.97 58.01
C LEU A 37 30.10 21.96 59.54
N ASN A 38 28.97 21.83 60.25
CA ASN A 38 28.96 21.76 61.71
C ASN A 38 29.64 20.50 62.25
N ALA A 39 29.55 19.38 61.52
CA ALA A 39 30.18 18.10 61.88
C ALA A 39 31.68 18.04 61.57
N SER A 40 32.19 18.92 60.71
CA SER A 40 33.63 19.02 60.39
C SER A 40 34.42 19.74 61.49
N ALA A 41 35.62 19.26 61.80
CA ALA A 41 36.61 19.93 62.63
C ALA A 41 37.37 21.01 61.83
N ALA A 42 38.08 21.90 62.52
CA ALA A 42 38.91 22.92 61.87
C ALA A 42 39.99 22.25 61.00
N ASN A 43 40.09 22.67 59.73
CA ASN A 43 40.98 22.10 58.71
C ASN A 43 40.64 20.67 58.23
N GLU A 44 39.54 20.07 58.70
CA GLU A 44 39.07 18.79 58.20
C GLU A 44 38.46 18.95 56.79
N VAL A 45 38.66 17.94 55.95
CA VAL A 45 37.99 17.85 54.65
C VAL A 45 36.98 16.74 54.70
N ARG A 46 35.77 17.06 54.26
CA ARG A 46 34.70 16.08 54.12
C ARG A 46 34.13 16.13 52.73
N VAL A 47 33.98 14.95 52.12
CA VAL A 47 33.29 14.73 50.86
C VAL A 47 32.23 13.67 51.12
N GLN A 48 30.98 13.97 50.80
CA GLN A 48 29.87 13.03 51.05
C GLN A 48 28.81 13.16 49.96
N MET A 49 28.14 12.06 49.63
CA MET A 49 26.92 12.08 48.83
C MET A 49 25.77 12.71 49.63
N LEU A 50 24.99 13.59 49.00
CA LEU A 50 23.74 14.09 49.59
C LEU A 50 22.66 13.01 49.47
N GLU A 51 22.18 12.49 50.60
CA GLU A 51 21.04 11.59 50.64
C GLU A 51 19.74 12.34 50.30
N GLN A 52 19.05 11.93 49.25
CA GLN A 52 17.73 12.49 48.89
C GLN A 52 16.60 11.76 49.64
N PRO A 53 15.49 12.43 49.99
CA PRO A 53 14.39 11.82 50.75
C PRO A 53 13.70 10.69 49.96
N LEU A 54 13.37 9.59 50.63
CA LEU A 54 12.76 8.38 50.05
C LEU A 54 11.40 8.61 49.34
N ASP A 55 10.69 9.70 49.68
CA ASP A 55 9.34 10.02 49.19
C ASP A 55 9.33 10.89 47.91
N GLN A 56 10.48 11.29 47.38
CA GLN A 56 10.55 11.90 46.05
C GLN A 56 10.67 10.81 44.98
N PRO A 57 9.93 10.91 43.85
CA PRO A 57 10.02 9.92 42.78
C PRO A 57 11.48 9.79 42.34
N LYS A 58 11.97 8.54 42.19
CA LYS A 58 13.33 8.17 41.75
C LYS A 58 13.71 8.62 40.32
N ASP A 59 13.02 9.66 39.81
CA ASP A 59 13.13 10.28 38.49
C ASP A 59 13.87 11.64 38.52
N ALA A 60 14.39 12.09 39.66
CA ALA A 60 15.38 13.18 39.67
C ALA A 60 16.71 12.63 39.13
N GLY A 61 16.94 12.80 37.83
CA GLY A 61 18.02 12.17 37.05
C GLY A 61 19.47 12.58 37.39
N THR A 62 19.74 13.12 38.58
CA THR A 62 21.05 13.63 39.00
C THR A 62 21.46 13.14 40.40
N SER A 63 22.77 13.11 40.65
CA SER A 63 23.35 12.80 41.96
C SER A 63 24.16 13.99 42.47
N MET A 64 24.19 14.20 43.78
CA MET A 64 24.75 15.41 44.39
C MET A 64 25.84 15.08 45.41
N VAL A 65 26.98 15.75 45.30
CA VAL A 65 28.14 15.61 46.20
C VAL A 65 28.32 16.90 47.00
N GLN A 66 28.50 16.78 48.31
CA GLN A 66 28.78 17.87 49.24
C GLN A 66 30.23 17.82 49.71
N ILE A 67 30.93 18.95 49.63
CA ILE A 67 32.33 19.09 50.01
C ILE A 67 32.50 20.26 50.96
N VAL A 68 33.12 20.02 52.12
CA VAL A 68 33.61 21.06 53.03
C VAL A 68 35.13 21.00 53.02
N HIS A 69 35.78 22.07 52.58
CA HIS A 69 37.23 22.14 52.45
C HIS A 69 37.77 23.51 52.89
N PRO A 70 38.91 23.62 53.61
CA PRO A 70 39.58 24.90 53.85
C PRO A 70 39.91 25.60 52.53
N ASP A 71 39.68 26.89 52.39
CA ASP A 71 39.81 27.50 51.08
C ASP A 71 41.24 27.43 50.50
N LEU A 72 41.35 27.02 49.23
CA LEU A 72 42.59 26.91 48.45
C LEU A 72 42.31 27.25 46.98
N PRO A 73 43.33 27.72 46.23
CA PRO A 73 43.23 27.83 44.78
C PRO A 73 42.95 26.46 44.10
N PHE A 74 42.28 26.49 42.94
CA PHE A 74 42.01 25.34 42.07
C PHE A 74 40.98 24.30 42.56
N LEU A 75 40.31 24.52 43.69
CA LEU A 75 39.35 23.55 44.23
C LEU A 75 38.23 23.21 43.25
N VAL A 76 37.49 24.21 42.75
CA VAL A 76 36.34 23.98 41.86
C VAL A 76 36.76 23.29 40.57
N ASP A 77 37.73 23.85 39.84
CA ASP A 77 38.15 23.28 38.55
C ASP A 77 38.64 21.83 38.69
N SER A 78 39.34 21.51 39.79
CA SER A 78 39.86 20.16 40.05
C SER A 78 38.74 19.18 40.42
N VAL A 79 37.73 19.64 41.17
CA VAL A 79 36.54 18.82 41.49
C VAL A 79 35.71 18.55 40.23
N THR A 80 35.43 19.56 39.42
CA THR A 80 34.72 19.41 38.13
C THR A 80 35.43 18.39 37.24
N MET A 81 36.76 18.47 37.18
CA MET A 81 37.58 17.53 36.45
C MET A 81 37.50 16.10 37.01
N ALA A 82 37.54 15.93 38.33
CA ALA A 82 37.44 14.62 38.97
C ALA A 82 36.10 13.93 38.63
N VAL A 83 35.00 14.69 38.63
CA VAL A 83 33.66 14.20 38.25
C VAL A 83 33.63 13.80 36.78
N ASN A 84 34.02 14.70 35.87
CA ASN A 84 34.07 14.45 34.43
C ASN A 84 34.98 13.26 34.07
N GLY A 85 36.08 13.07 34.82
CA GLY A 85 37.00 11.95 34.66
C GLY A 85 36.39 10.58 34.96
N THR A 86 35.23 10.51 35.60
CA THR A 86 34.46 9.27 35.81
C THR A 86 33.41 9.01 34.73
N GLY A 87 33.40 9.79 33.64
CA GLY A 87 32.43 9.68 32.55
C GLY A 87 31.09 10.35 32.83
N ARG A 88 31.03 11.24 33.83
CA ARG A 88 29.81 11.92 34.30
C ARG A 88 29.85 13.40 33.99
N THR A 89 28.76 13.95 33.52
CA THR A 89 28.61 15.38 33.27
C THR A 89 28.27 16.10 34.56
N VAL A 90 28.94 17.23 34.82
CA VAL A 90 28.53 18.18 35.87
C VAL A 90 27.42 19.07 35.34
N HIS A 91 26.28 19.07 36.03
CA HIS A 91 25.10 19.88 35.68
C HIS A 91 25.07 21.19 36.44
N TRP A 92 25.53 21.22 37.70
CA TRP A 92 25.47 22.42 38.54
C TRP A 92 26.55 22.43 39.62
N ILE A 93 27.10 23.60 39.94
CA ILE A 93 28.03 23.80 41.06
C ILE A 93 27.61 25.01 41.88
N VAL A 94 27.53 24.82 43.19
CA VAL A 94 27.36 25.91 44.17
C VAL A 94 28.61 25.97 45.04
N HIS A 95 29.31 27.11 45.03
CA HIS A 95 30.57 27.29 45.77
C HIS A 95 30.64 28.64 46.50
N PRO A 96 29.94 28.80 47.63
CA PRO A 96 30.14 29.92 48.54
C PRO A 96 31.47 29.81 49.31
N LEU A 97 32.16 30.95 49.40
CA LEU A 97 33.30 31.12 50.30
C LEU A 97 32.83 31.75 51.62
N LEU A 98 32.96 30.99 52.71
CA LEU A 98 32.42 31.35 54.04
C LEU A 98 33.55 31.55 55.05
N SER A 99 33.40 32.53 55.95
CA SER A 99 34.19 32.61 57.18
C SER A 99 33.45 31.91 58.32
N VAL A 100 34.13 30.98 58.98
CA VAL A 100 33.58 30.14 60.05
C VAL A 100 34.36 30.37 61.33
N THR A 101 33.70 30.86 62.38
CA THR A 101 34.25 30.98 63.73
C THR A 101 33.79 29.79 64.57
N ARG A 102 34.71 29.15 65.28
CA ARG A 102 34.45 28.03 66.19
C ARG A 102 34.85 28.38 67.62
N ASP A 103 34.17 27.83 68.61
CA ASP A 103 34.57 27.94 70.01
C ASP A 103 35.73 26.99 70.37
N ALA A 104 36.19 27.04 71.63
CA ALA A 104 37.26 26.18 72.13
C ALA A 104 36.92 24.68 72.12
N GLY A 105 35.63 24.32 72.02
CA GLY A 105 35.15 22.94 71.85
C GLY A 105 35.00 22.50 70.39
N GLY A 106 35.37 23.37 69.43
CA GLY A 106 35.28 23.10 67.99
C GLY A 106 33.91 23.34 67.36
N LYS A 107 32.92 23.81 68.14
CA LYS A 107 31.55 24.04 67.67
C LYS A 107 31.47 25.36 66.91
N VAL A 108 30.79 25.37 65.76
CA VAL A 108 30.57 26.59 64.97
C VAL A 108 29.69 27.58 65.75
N THR A 109 30.21 28.79 65.98
CA THR A 109 29.51 29.87 66.69
C THR A 109 29.06 30.99 65.76
N ARG A 110 29.73 31.18 64.61
CA ARG A 110 29.37 32.20 63.62
C ARG A 110 29.76 31.75 62.21
N ILE A 111 28.88 32.01 61.24
CA ILE A 111 29.13 31.85 59.80
C ILE A 111 28.82 33.19 59.12
N ALA A 112 29.73 33.67 58.27
CA ALA A 112 29.56 34.90 57.49
C ALA A 112 30.12 34.72 56.06
N ARG A 113 29.78 35.61 55.12
CA ARG A 113 30.48 35.64 53.82
C ARG A 113 31.93 36.02 54.05
N ALA A 114 32.86 35.40 53.34
CA ALA A 114 34.26 35.76 53.44
C ALA A 114 34.55 37.23 53.08
N ALA A 115 33.77 37.81 52.16
CA ALA A 115 33.90 39.22 51.76
C ALA A 115 33.53 40.22 52.87
N ASP A 116 32.70 39.82 53.84
CA ASP A 116 32.18 40.69 54.90
C ASP A 116 33.04 40.62 56.19
N HIS A 117 34.20 39.96 56.15
CA HIS A 117 34.99 39.64 57.33
C HIS A 117 36.38 40.31 57.31
N ALA A 118 36.85 40.76 58.48
CA ALA A 118 38.16 41.37 58.62
C ALA A 118 39.28 40.31 58.54
N PRO A 119 40.47 40.63 57.98
CA PRO A 119 41.56 39.68 57.87
C PRO A 119 41.98 39.12 59.25
N GLY A 120 41.94 37.81 59.41
CA GLY A 120 42.43 37.10 60.61
C GLY A 120 41.39 36.71 61.66
N GLU A 121 40.13 37.12 61.51
CA GLU A 121 39.02 36.50 62.24
C GLU A 121 38.48 35.30 61.44
N GLY A 122 38.16 34.19 62.11
CA GLY A 122 37.54 33.00 61.48
C GLY A 122 38.41 32.20 60.50
N GLN A 123 38.00 30.97 60.23
CA GLN A 123 38.59 30.10 59.21
C GLN A 123 37.83 30.27 57.89
N MET A 124 38.55 30.49 56.79
CA MET A 124 37.95 30.48 55.44
C MET A 124 37.68 29.03 55.00
N VAL A 125 36.42 28.76 54.68
CA VAL A 125 35.91 27.44 54.30
C VAL A 125 35.16 27.57 52.98
N SER A 126 35.55 26.72 52.04
CA SER A 126 34.89 26.50 50.76
C SER A 126 33.88 25.35 50.90
N CYS A 127 32.61 25.69 50.79
CA CYS A 127 31.51 24.75 50.78
C CYS A 127 31.10 24.53 49.32
N ILE A 128 31.30 23.34 48.76
CA ILE A 128 31.06 23.04 47.33
C ILE A 128 29.98 21.96 47.23
N LEU A 129 28.88 22.26 46.55
CA LEU A 129 27.90 21.28 46.10
C LEU A 129 28.08 21.06 44.61
N VAL A 130 28.13 19.80 44.19
CA VAL A 130 28.21 19.41 42.77
C VAL A 130 27.05 18.51 42.42
N GLU A 131 26.26 18.90 41.44
CA GLU A 131 25.22 18.09 40.81
C GLU A 131 25.76 17.47 39.52
N CYS A 132 25.61 16.15 39.35
CA CYS A 132 26.14 15.42 38.21
C CYS A 132 25.18 14.30 37.75
N ASP A 133 25.52 13.64 36.64
CA ASP A 133 24.76 12.48 36.15
C ASP A 133 24.47 11.45 37.25
N ARG A 134 23.29 10.84 37.18
CA ARG A 134 22.85 9.83 38.15
C ARG A 134 23.87 8.70 38.30
N LEU A 135 24.20 8.39 39.55
CA LEU A 135 24.99 7.22 39.92
C LEU A 135 24.14 5.95 39.84
N ALA A 136 24.71 4.87 39.30
CA ALA A 136 23.98 3.61 39.11
C ALA A 136 23.84 2.81 40.41
N SER A 137 24.72 3.04 41.38
CA SER A 137 24.75 2.33 42.65
C SER A 137 25.47 3.12 43.75
N ASP A 138 25.26 2.76 45.03
CA ASP A 138 25.96 3.38 46.16
C ASP A 138 27.50 3.20 46.08
N PRO A 139 28.05 2.04 45.66
CA PRO A 139 29.48 1.89 45.40
C PRO A 139 30.05 2.90 44.38
N ASP A 140 29.27 3.28 43.36
CA ASP A 140 29.70 4.30 42.40
C ASP A 140 29.85 5.68 43.07
N GLY A 141 28.99 5.98 44.05
CA GLY A 141 29.07 7.19 44.86
C GLY A 141 30.30 7.19 45.77
N GLU A 142 30.60 6.06 46.41
CA GLU A 142 31.83 5.92 47.21
C GLU A 142 33.10 6.09 46.36
N ILE A 143 33.13 5.52 45.15
CA ILE A 143 34.24 5.68 44.21
C ILE A 143 34.42 7.15 43.81
N LEU A 144 33.32 7.85 43.52
CA LEU A 144 33.36 9.27 43.16
C LEU A 144 33.87 10.13 44.32
N CYS A 145 33.38 9.90 45.54
CA CYS A 145 33.84 10.60 46.74
C CYS A 145 35.35 10.38 46.97
N HIS A 146 35.83 9.13 46.93
CA HIS A 146 37.27 8.83 47.06
C HIS A 146 38.10 9.53 46.00
N LYS A 147 37.62 9.56 44.74
CA LYS A 147 38.33 10.23 43.64
C LYS A 147 38.45 11.74 43.85
N ILE A 148 37.39 12.36 44.37
CA ILE A 148 37.36 13.78 44.74
C ILE A 148 38.30 14.03 45.91
N GLU A 149 38.29 13.19 46.94
CA GLU A 149 39.18 13.31 48.10
C GLU A 149 40.67 13.23 47.73
N ASP A 150 41.05 12.27 46.89
CA ASP A 150 42.41 12.15 46.36
C ASP A 150 42.80 13.39 45.55
N THR A 151 41.89 13.91 44.74
CA THR A 151 42.09 15.14 43.96
C THR A 151 42.30 16.36 44.87
N LEU A 152 41.50 16.51 45.93
CA LEU A 152 41.63 17.58 46.91
C LEU A 152 42.92 17.47 47.74
N ARG A 153 43.38 16.24 48.01
CA ARG A 153 44.69 15.98 48.62
C ARG A 153 45.83 16.47 47.71
N ASP A 154 45.75 16.17 46.42
CA ASP A 154 46.72 16.61 45.42
C ASP A 154 46.77 18.15 45.29
N VAL A 155 45.61 18.82 45.27
CA VAL A 155 45.51 20.30 45.30
C VAL A 155 46.24 20.85 46.52
N ARG A 156 45.99 20.29 47.70
CA ARG A 156 46.64 20.74 48.94
C ARG A 156 48.15 20.58 48.90
N CYS A 157 48.65 19.42 48.47
CA CYS A 157 50.08 19.17 48.36
C CYS A 157 50.75 20.16 47.40
N ALA A 158 50.15 20.39 46.22
CA ALA A 158 50.68 21.33 45.23
C ALA A 158 50.72 22.78 45.78
N VAL A 159 49.64 23.24 46.42
CA VAL A 159 49.56 24.62 46.93
C VAL A 159 50.48 24.84 48.14
N GLN A 160 50.57 23.88 49.06
CA GLN A 160 51.45 24.00 50.24
C GLN A 160 52.93 24.04 49.86
N ASP A 161 53.33 23.24 48.88
CA ASP A 161 54.73 23.16 48.43
C ASP A 161 55.11 24.19 47.37
N TRP A 162 54.16 24.98 46.87
CA TRP A 162 54.38 25.98 45.83
C TRP A 162 55.62 26.85 46.09
N ARG A 163 55.76 27.39 47.31
CA ARG A 163 56.91 28.23 47.68
C ARG A 163 58.23 27.46 47.67
N ALA A 164 58.22 26.18 48.07
CA ALA A 164 59.40 25.33 48.04
C ALA A 164 59.82 24.98 46.59
N MET A 165 58.85 24.73 45.71
CA MET A 165 59.09 24.53 44.28
C MET A 165 59.68 25.79 43.63
N LEU A 166 59.11 26.96 43.92
CA LEU A 166 59.61 28.25 43.42
C LEU A 166 61.03 28.55 43.92
N SER A 167 61.29 28.32 45.21
CA SER A 167 62.63 28.47 45.80
C SER A 167 63.65 27.58 45.10
N ARG A 168 63.27 26.35 44.73
CA ARG A 168 64.15 25.45 43.96
C ARG A 168 64.47 25.98 42.57
N VAL A 169 63.50 26.55 41.85
CA VAL A 169 63.75 27.21 40.56
C VAL A 169 64.75 28.36 40.72
N GLN A 170 64.57 29.19 41.76
CA GLN A 170 65.45 30.33 42.06
C GLN A 170 66.89 29.88 42.35
N VAL A 171 67.06 28.79 43.11
CA VAL A 171 68.38 28.21 43.41
C VAL A 171 69.07 27.72 42.12
N LEU A 172 68.34 27.04 41.24
CA LEU A 172 68.88 26.58 39.96
C LEU A 172 69.23 27.75 39.04
N ASN A 173 68.37 28.76 38.98
CA ASN A 173 68.61 29.98 38.20
C ASN A 173 69.88 30.71 38.68
N ALA A 174 70.08 30.82 40.00
CA ALA A 174 71.30 31.35 40.59
C ALA A 174 72.55 30.51 40.24
N SER A 175 72.43 29.17 40.18
CA SER A 175 73.56 28.29 39.84
C SER A 175 74.11 28.53 38.43
N PHE A 176 73.25 28.86 37.45
CA PHE A 176 73.68 29.23 36.10
C PHE A 176 74.35 30.61 36.03
N THR A 177 74.21 31.44 37.08
CA THR A 177 74.93 32.72 37.17
C THR A 177 76.38 32.52 37.61
N ALA A 178 76.65 31.44 38.34
CA ALA A 178 77.98 31.12 38.85
C ALA A 178 78.86 30.33 37.86
N VAL A 179 78.31 29.88 36.71
CA VAL A 179 78.99 29.02 35.74
C VAL A 179 78.87 29.62 34.33
N ASP A 180 79.99 29.73 33.61
CA ASP A 180 80.02 30.13 32.19
C ASP A 180 79.74 28.92 31.28
N ALA A 181 78.45 28.58 31.12
CA ALA A 181 78.00 27.47 30.29
C ALA A 181 77.28 27.96 29.02
N PRO A 182 77.52 27.36 27.83
CA PRO A 182 76.80 27.72 26.60
C PRO A 182 75.27 27.61 26.78
N GLY A 183 74.54 28.68 26.46
CA GLY A 183 73.08 28.72 26.59
C GLY A 183 72.56 29.07 27.99
N ALA A 184 73.44 29.37 28.96
CA ALA A 184 73.05 29.76 30.32
C ALA A 184 72.14 31.00 30.37
N ASP A 185 72.38 32.00 29.54
CA ASP A 185 71.56 33.24 29.54
C ASP A 185 70.13 33.00 29.08
N GLU A 186 69.92 32.15 28.08
CA GLU A 186 68.57 31.81 27.62
C GLU A 186 67.86 30.91 28.64
N ALA A 187 68.59 29.98 29.28
CA ALA A 187 68.07 29.16 30.36
C ALA A 187 67.61 30.02 31.55
N LYS A 188 68.39 31.02 31.96
CA LYS A 188 68.02 31.98 33.01
C LYS A 188 66.76 32.76 32.64
N ALA A 189 66.72 33.30 31.42
CA ALA A 189 65.55 34.04 30.93
C ALA A 189 64.29 33.17 30.97
N PHE A 190 64.41 31.89 30.59
CA PHE A 190 63.29 30.95 30.65
C PHE A 190 62.86 30.64 32.08
N LEU A 191 63.79 30.34 33.01
CA LEU A 191 63.44 30.09 34.41
C LEU A 191 62.78 31.31 35.06
N THR A 192 63.32 32.50 34.86
CA THR A 192 62.69 33.76 35.33
C THR A 192 61.32 33.97 34.71
N TRP A 193 61.13 33.62 33.43
CA TRP A 193 59.82 33.71 32.79
C TRP A 193 58.80 32.76 33.45
N LEU A 194 59.19 31.54 33.82
CA LEU A 194 58.32 30.63 34.58
C LEU A 194 57.96 31.21 35.97
N GLU A 195 58.93 31.82 36.67
CA GLU A 195 58.72 32.48 37.98
C GLU A 195 57.72 33.64 37.92
N GLN A 196 57.61 34.31 36.77
CA GLN A 196 56.69 35.44 36.53
C GLN A 196 55.23 35.02 36.28
N GLY A 197 54.84 33.80 36.66
CA GLY A 197 53.46 33.33 36.57
C GLY A 197 53.07 32.76 35.19
N HIS A 198 54.05 32.48 34.33
CA HIS A 198 53.81 31.79 33.05
C HIS A 198 53.67 30.27 33.20
N PHE A 199 53.95 29.72 34.39
CA PHE A 199 53.84 28.30 34.68
C PHE A 199 53.27 28.04 36.08
N THR A 200 52.30 27.14 36.16
CA THR A 200 51.78 26.62 37.43
C THR A 200 52.55 25.35 37.80
N PHE A 201 53.56 25.48 38.67
CA PHE A 201 54.25 24.38 39.34
C PHE A 201 53.31 23.55 40.21
N LEU A 202 53.23 22.26 39.93
CA LEU A 202 52.41 21.29 40.65
C LEU A 202 53.25 20.22 41.36
N ALA A 203 54.44 19.92 40.86
CA ALA A 203 55.36 18.99 41.48
C ALA A 203 56.82 19.30 41.13
N ALA A 204 57.75 18.90 42.00
CA ALA A 204 59.18 18.97 41.71
C ALA A 204 59.95 17.85 42.41
N GLU A 205 60.99 17.31 41.77
CA GLU A 205 61.87 16.29 42.34
C GLU A 205 63.27 16.37 41.73
N ASP A 206 64.29 16.17 42.56
CA ASP A 206 65.68 16.15 42.11
C ASP A 206 66.11 14.72 41.78
N TYR A 207 66.92 14.59 40.74
CA TYR A 207 67.49 13.34 40.29
C TYR A 207 69.02 13.47 40.26
N GLU A 208 69.72 12.43 40.69
CA GLU A 208 71.17 12.33 40.65
C GLU A 208 71.61 11.44 39.49
N LEU A 209 72.69 11.85 38.81
CA LEU A 209 73.27 11.05 37.74
C LEU A 209 74.14 9.93 38.33
N LYS A 210 73.65 8.69 38.26
CA LYS A 210 74.42 7.49 38.62
C LYS A 210 74.67 6.63 37.38
N GLY A 211 75.91 6.67 36.88
CA GLY A 211 76.29 6.00 35.63
C GLY A 211 75.56 6.61 34.43
N LYS A 212 74.72 5.81 33.75
CA LYS A 212 73.91 6.23 32.59
C LYS A 212 72.41 6.37 32.92
N ARG A 213 72.05 6.50 34.21
CA ARG A 213 70.66 6.60 34.66
C ARG A 213 70.51 7.78 35.63
N LEU A 214 69.32 8.38 35.61
CA LEU A 214 68.91 9.43 36.54
C LEU A 214 67.99 8.79 37.58
N GLU A 215 68.42 8.81 38.84
CA GLU A 215 67.69 8.22 39.97
C GLU A 215 67.15 9.34 40.89
N PRO A 216 65.91 9.23 41.40
CA PRO A 216 65.34 10.25 42.28
C PRO A 216 66.12 10.35 43.59
N VAL A 217 66.36 11.57 44.07
CA VAL A 217 67.02 11.85 45.35
C VAL A 217 65.98 11.77 46.47
N PRO A 218 66.09 10.81 47.41
CA PRO A 218 65.11 10.63 48.47
C PRO A 218 64.87 11.91 49.28
N GLY A 219 63.60 12.20 49.60
CA GLY A 219 63.20 13.36 50.39
C GLY A 219 63.12 14.69 49.62
N THR A 220 63.42 14.70 48.31
CA THR A 220 63.35 15.93 47.49
C THR A 220 62.01 16.13 46.78
N ALA A 221 61.12 15.12 46.79
CA ALA A 221 59.80 15.18 46.17
C ALA A 221 58.88 16.23 46.82
N LEU A 222 58.30 17.09 45.99
CA LEU A 222 57.38 18.17 46.34
C LEU A 222 56.07 18.06 45.54
N GLY A 223 54.99 18.57 46.10
CA GLY A 223 53.67 18.64 45.45
C GLY A 223 53.09 17.26 45.15
N LEU A 224 52.64 17.06 43.91
CA LEU A 224 52.01 15.80 43.44
C LEU A 224 52.90 14.55 43.59
N LEU A 225 54.21 14.71 43.75
CA LEU A 225 55.15 13.59 43.87
C LEU A 225 55.34 13.09 45.31
N LYS A 226 54.82 13.79 46.33
CA LYS A 226 54.98 13.40 47.74
C LYS A 226 54.27 12.09 48.11
N ASN A 227 53.14 11.80 47.46
CA ASN A 227 52.30 10.64 47.75
C ASN A 227 52.34 9.60 46.62
N ALA A 228 53.48 9.49 45.94
CA ALA A 228 53.66 8.60 44.80
C ALA A 228 53.76 7.12 45.23
N GLY A 229 52.62 6.49 45.54
CA GLY A 229 52.53 5.02 45.68
C GLY A 229 52.71 4.33 44.32
N GLU A 230 51.66 3.73 43.76
CA GLU A 230 51.62 3.18 42.38
C GLU A 230 51.85 4.22 41.26
N GLN A 231 52.18 5.48 41.63
CA GLN A 231 52.26 6.65 40.76
C GLN A 231 53.69 7.14 40.48
N ALA A 232 54.71 6.31 40.75
CA ALA A 232 56.09 6.65 40.43
C ALA A 232 56.27 6.87 38.92
N LEU A 233 56.89 7.99 38.53
CA LEU A 233 57.22 8.23 37.13
C LEU A 233 58.30 7.22 36.68
N PRO A 234 58.18 6.60 35.50
CA PRO A 234 59.14 5.61 35.04
C PRO A 234 60.54 6.23 34.89
N SER A 235 61.58 5.47 35.26
CA SER A 235 62.97 5.90 35.06
C SER A 235 63.25 6.09 33.57
N GLN A 236 63.59 7.30 33.14
CA GLN A 236 63.87 7.61 31.73
C GLN A 236 65.34 7.32 31.38
N PRO A 237 65.65 6.90 30.15
CA PRO A 237 67.03 6.74 29.69
C PRO A 237 67.75 8.10 29.72
N ALA A 238 68.83 8.23 30.50
CA ALA A 238 69.52 9.50 30.67
C ALA A 238 70.34 9.94 29.45
N GLN A 239 70.62 9.02 28.50
CA GLN A 239 71.55 9.23 27.39
C GLN A 239 71.17 10.43 26.50
N GLN A 240 69.91 10.53 26.06
CA GLN A 240 69.44 11.67 25.25
C GLN A 240 69.46 13.00 26.00
N PHE A 241 69.27 13.00 27.32
CA PHE A 241 69.33 14.22 28.13
C PHE A 241 70.78 14.62 28.44
N ILE A 242 71.67 13.65 28.66
CA ILE A 242 73.12 13.86 28.84
C ILE A 242 73.72 14.46 27.56
N ASP A 243 73.40 13.89 26.40
CA ASP A 243 73.99 14.27 25.11
C ASP A 243 73.42 15.57 24.52
N ASN A 244 72.29 16.08 25.05
CA ASN A 244 71.68 17.32 24.60
C ASN A 244 72.39 18.55 25.20
N PRO A 245 72.94 19.50 24.41
CA PRO A 245 73.63 20.68 24.95
C PRO A 245 72.71 21.69 25.65
N VAL A 246 71.38 21.56 25.53
CA VAL A 246 70.40 22.48 26.12
C VAL A 246 70.28 22.24 27.64
N LEU A 247 70.34 23.32 28.42
CA LEU A 247 70.30 23.28 29.90
C LEU A 247 68.89 23.11 30.48
N VAL A 248 67.86 23.54 29.75
CA VAL A 248 66.44 23.40 30.15
C VAL A 248 65.65 22.79 29.01
N LEU A 249 65.03 21.63 29.26
CA LEU A 249 64.22 20.91 28.29
C LEU A 249 62.76 20.89 28.73
N SER A 250 61.85 21.33 27.86
CA SER A 250 60.41 21.15 28.05
C SER A 250 59.92 19.93 27.28
N THR A 251 59.13 19.08 27.94
CA THR A 251 58.52 17.87 27.35
C THR A 251 57.12 17.66 27.90
N LYS A 252 56.28 16.87 27.21
CA LYS A 252 55.01 16.39 27.79
C LYS A 252 55.24 15.12 28.61
N ALA A 253 54.78 15.13 29.85
CA ALA A 253 54.75 13.95 30.69
C ALA A 253 53.70 12.94 30.19
N MET A 254 53.87 11.67 30.56
CA MET A 254 52.88 10.59 30.39
C MET A 254 51.93 10.52 31.60
N ARG A 255 51.64 11.66 32.24
CA ARG A 255 50.68 11.79 33.33
C ARG A 255 49.79 13.01 33.13
N ARG A 256 48.49 12.84 33.33
CA ARG A 256 47.52 13.96 33.35
C ARG A 256 47.53 14.64 34.71
N SER A 257 47.30 15.95 34.70
CA SER A 257 47.16 16.73 35.92
C SER A 257 45.90 16.32 36.67
N THR A 258 46.03 16.16 37.98
CA THR A 258 44.92 16.05 38.94
C THR A 258 44.54 17.40 39.54
N VAL A 259 45.24 18.48 39.18
CA VAL A 259 44.99 19.83 39.68
C VAL A 259 44.71 20.80 38.53
N HIS A 260 43.77 21.72 38.74
CA HIS A 260 43.37 22.84 37.86
C HIS A 260 42.69 22.47 36.54
N ARG A 261 43.23 21.60 35.68
CA ARG A 261 42.56 21.18 34.43
C ARG A 261 43.07 19.82 33.93
N PRO A 262 42.26 19.04 33.17
CA PRO A 262 42.61 17.69 32.69
C PRO A 262 43.57 17.70 31.51
N ALA A 263 44.68 18.43 31.63
CA ALA A 263 45.74 18.49 30.64
C ALA A 263 46.88 17.55 31.01
N TRP A 264 47.63 17.09 30.02
CA TRP A 264 48.91 16.43 30.26
C TRP A 264 49.89 17.40 30.90
N LEU A 265 50.56 16.94 31.94
CA LEU A 265 51.57 17.75 32.64
C LEU A 265 52.73 18.06 31.68
N ASP A 266 53.17 19.30 31.71
CA ASP A 266 54.44 19.74 31.15
C ASP A 266 55.54 19.41 32.15
N ALA A 267 56.62 18.80 31.66
CA ALA A 267 57.80 18.43 32.42
C ALA A 267 58.97 19.30 31.96
N ILE A 268 59.46 20.14 32.87
CA ILE A 268 60.61 21.02 32.68
C ILE A 268 61.79 20.38 33.40
N SER A 269 62.70 19.81 32.63
CA SER A 269 63.95 19.22 33.11
C SER A 269 65.07 20.26 33.07
N VAL A 270 65.60 20.60 34.24
CA VAL A 270 66.69 21.58 34.41
C VAL A 270 67.97 20.85 34.82
N LYS A 271 69.05 20.99 34.05
CA LYS A 271 70.34 20.39 34.38
C LYS A 271 70.93 20.99 35.66
N ARG A 272 71.37 20.13 36.59
CA ARG A 272 72.11 20.53 37.79
C ARG A 272 73.61 20.41 37.53
N LEU A 273 74.32 21.52 37.62
CA LEU A 273 75.77 21.60 37.41
C LEU A 273 76.49 21.74 38.76
N ASP A 274 77.68 21.14 38.90
CA ASP A 274 78.59 21.44 39.99
C ASP A 274 79.33 22.77 39.80
N ALA A 275 80.13 23.17 40.79
CA ALA A 275 80.92 24.40 40.75
C ALA A 275 81.98 24.44 39.61
N THR A 276 82.25 23.31 38.95
CA THR A 276 83.16 23.21 37.80
C THR A 276 82.42 23.17 36.45
N GLY A 277 81.08 23.28 36.48
CA GLY A 277 80.21 23.23 35.30
C GLY A 277 79.91 21.81 34.80
N ARG A 278 80.21 20.76 35.57
CA ARG A 278 79.90 19.37 35.18
C ARG A 278 78.48 18.99 35.60
N LEU A 279 77.80 18.22 34.75
CA LEU A 279 76.47 17.70 35.02
C LEU A 279 76.49 16.68 36.17
N VAL A 280 75.80 16.98 37.27
CA VAL A 280 75.67 16.09 38.44
C VAL A 280 74.27 15.47 38.57
N GLY A 281 73.29 15.98 37.83
CA GLY A 281 71.92 15.48 37.86
C GLY A 281 70.94 16.42 37.18
N GLU A 282 69.66 16.30 37.50
CA GLU A 282 68.63 17.23 37.05
C GLU A 282 67.61 17.53 38.15
N SER A 283 66.91 18.65 38.02
CA SER A 283 65.68 18.94 38.74
C SER A 283 64.54 18.92 37.75
N ARG A 284 63.52 18.11 38.01
CA ARG A 284 62.31 18.03 37.19
C ARG A 284 61.19 18.81 37.85
N PHE A 285 60.55 19.69 37.09
CA PHE A 285 59.34 20.40 37.49
C PHE A 285 58.17 19.94 36.63
N PHE A 286 57.06 19.60 37.27
CA PHE A 286 55.81 19.22 36.61
C PHE A 286 54.77 20.29 36.85
N GLY A 287 54.03 20.65 35.81
CA GLY A 287 53.03 21.70 35.90
C GLY A 287 52.30 21.95 34.59
N LEU A 288 51.69 23.12 34.50
CA LEU A 288 50.90 23.55 33.34
C LEU A 288 51.26 24.99 32.97
N TYR A 289 51.44 25.28 31.68
CA TYR A 289 51.56 26.65 31.20
C TYR A 289 50.26 27.44 31.43
N THR A 290 50.37 28.69 31.90
CA THR A 290 49.20 29.52 32.23
C THR A 290 48.62 30.20 30.99
N ALA A 291 47.43 30.78 31.10
CA ALA A 291 46.84 31.56 30.00
C ALA A 291 47.78 32.70 29.52
N ALA A 292 48.56 33.29 30.41
CA ALA A 292 49.55 34.30 30.08
C ALA A 292 50.67 33.77 29.17
N ALA A 293 51.08 32.50 29.32
CA ALA A 293 52.02 31.84 28.42
C ALA A 293 51.43 31.64 27.01
N TYR A 294 50.15 31.29 26.90
CA TYR A 294 49.49 31.11 25.60
C TYR A 294 49.23 32.42 24.85
N ALA A 295 49.05 33.52 25.58
CA ALA A 295 48.81 34.86 25.04
C ALA A 295 50.08 35.66 24.73
N ALA A 296 51.24 35.24 25.23
CA ALA A 296 52.52 35.90 24.95
C ALA A 296 52.90 35.77 23.46
N SER A 297 53.48 36.84 22.89
CA SER A 297 54.03 36.78 21.53
C SER A 297 55.21 35.83 21.49
N VAL A 298 55.30 35.02 20.43
CA VAL A 298 56.36 34.01 20.26
C VAL A 298 57.77 34.61 20.23
N GLU A 299 57.89 35.91 19.92
CA GLU A 299 59.16 36.66 19.94
C GLU A 299 59.62 37.03 21.36
N GLN A 300 58.72 37.00 22.34
CA GLN A 300 58.99 37.34 23.74
C GLN A 300 59.20 36.12 24.63
N ILE A 301 58.77 34.93 24.19
CA ILE A 301 58.92 33.68 24.94
C ILE A 301 60.38 33.21 24.83
N PRO A 302 61.12 33.12 25.95
CA PRO A 302 62.50 32.60 25.93
C PRO A 302 62.54 31.17 25.38
N VAL A 303 63.65 30.78 24.77
CA VAL A 303 63.85 29.55 23.97
C VAL A 303 63.10 29.60 22.62
N VAL A 304 61.80 29.92 22.63
CA VAL A 304 60.97 29.99 21.40
C VAL A 304 61.42 31.13 20.49
N ARG A 305 61.74 32.31 21.04
CA ARG A 305 62.19 33.47 20.27
C ARG A 305 63.43 33.18 19.41
N GLN A 306 64.33 32.32 19.89
CA GLN A 306 65.51 31.90 19.15
C GLN A 306 65.14 30.98 17.98
N HIS A 307 64.20 30.06 18.19
CA HIS A 307 63.66 29.21 17.12
C HIS A 307 62.92 30.03 16.05
N VAL A 308 62.09 30.99 16.47
CA VAL A 308 61.38 31.91 15.57
C VAL A 308 62.36 32.74 14.74
N ALA A 309 63.38 33.34 15.37
CA ALA A 309 64.41 34.10 14.66
C ALA A 309 65.16 33.22 13.64
N ARG A 310 65.45 31.96 14.00
CA ARG A 310 66.10 31.00 13.12
C ARG A 310 65.22 30.62 11.92
N VAL A 311 63.93 30.35 12.14
CA VAL A 311 62.96 30.04 11.06
C VAL A 311 62.85 31.21 10.08
N MET A 312 62.78 32.44 10.58
CA MET A 312 62.74 33.64 9.74
C MET A 312 64.00 33.77 8.87
N ALA A 313 65.16 33.44 9.42
CA ALA A 313 66.43 33.43 8.69
C ALA A 313 66.48 32.29 7.65
N ASP A 314 66.12 31.07 8.03
CA ASP A 314 66.15 29.88 7.15
C ASP A 314 65.13 29.99 6.00
N ALA A 315 63.99 30.64 6.22
CA ALA A 315 62.99 30.90 5.18
C ALA A 315 63.41 31.99 4.18
N GLY A 316 64.47 32.76 4.47
CA GLY A 316 64.96 33.85 3.60
C GLY A 316 63.95 34.97 3.37
N VAL A 317 62.97 35.15 4.27
CA VAL A 317 61.89 36.12 4.09
C VAL A 317 62.36 37.54 4.40
N VAL A 318 62.09 38.48 3.49
CA VAL A 318 62.45 39.89 3.67
C VAL A 318 61.53 40.53 4.70
N LYS A 319 62.11 41.17 5.75
CA LYS A 319 61.36 41.85 6.81
C LYS A 319 60.32 42.83 6.22
N GLY A 320 59.08 42.73 6.66
CA GLY A 320 57.95 43.54 6.20
C GLY A 320 57.24 43.07 4.92
N SER A 321 57.79 42.09 4.20
CA SER A 321 57.15 41.49 3.01
C SER A 321 55.89 40.70 3.35
N HIS A 322 55.06 40.41 2.34
CA HIS A 322 53.89 39.53 2.49
C HIS A 322 54.28 38.16 3.07
N ALA A 323 55.35 37.54 2.55
CA ALA A 323 55.85 36.26 3.04
C ALA A 323 56.34 36.34 4.49
N HIS A 324 56.96 37.45 4.90
CA HIS A 324 57.36 37.66 6.29
C HIS A 324 56.15 37.79 7.23
N LYS A 325 55.11 38.55 6.85
CA LYS A 325 53.87 38.67 7.64
C LYS A 325 53.12 37.33 7.72
N ALA A 326 53.03 36.59 6.61
CA ALA A 326 52.41 35.28 6.57
C ALA A 326 53.18 34.25 7.43
N MET A 327 54.51 34.24 7.36
CA MET A 327 55.36 33.40 8.21
C MET A 327 55.19 33.76 9.69
N GLN A 328 55.13 35.04 10.03
CA GLN A 328 54.91 35.49 11.40
C GLN A 328 53.54 35.03 11.92
N ALA A 329 52.48 35.14 11.12
CA ALA A 329 51.16 34.64 11.47
C ALA A 329 51.11 33.12 11.65
N ILE A 330 51.85 32.35 10.82
CA ILE A 330 51.96 30.89 10.97
C ILE A 330 52.62 30.54 12.31
N LEU A 331 53.71 31.23 12.67
CA LEU A 331 54.42 30.98 13.92
C LEU A 331 53.59 31.41 15.15
N GLU A 332 52.91 32.56 15.09
CA GLU A 332 52.02 33.04 16.18
C GLU A 332 50.76 32.16 16.37
N THR A 333 50.33 31.41 15.35
CA THR A 333 49.20 30.47 15.44
C THR A 333 49.62 29.02 15.60
N TYR A 334 50.92 28.73 15.59
CA TYR A 334 51.45 27.39 15.86
C TYR A 334 51.12 26.99 17.31
N PRO A 335 50.81 25.72 17.61
CA PRO A 335 50.50 25.31 18.98
C PRO A 335 51.65 25.66 19.94
N ARG A 336 51.36 26.40 21.01
CA ARG A 336 52.40 26.94 21.93
C ARG A 336 53.17 25.82 22.62
N ASP A 337 52.45 24.80 23.07
CA ASP A 337 53.05 23.60 23.67
C ASP A 337 54.04 22.92 22.72
N GLU A 338 53.80 22.99 21.41
CA GLU A 338 54.70 22.42 20.41
C GLU A 338 55.89 23.33 20.14
N LEU A 339 55.72 24.66 20.12
CA LEU A 339 56.83 25.61 19.98
C LEU A 339 57.88 25.45 21.10
N LEU A 340 57.43 25.11 22.31
CA LEU A 340 58.29 24.89 23.48
C LEU A 340 59.06 23.56 23.44
N GLN A 341 58.66 22.62 22.57
CA GLN A 341 59.23 21.27 22.48
C GLN A 341 59.93 20.97 21.15
N ILE A 342 59.62 21.72 20.09
CA ILE A 342 60.14 21.50 18.73
C ILE A 342 61.52 22.12 18.57
N ASP A 343 62.42 21.42 17.86
CA ASP A 343 63.70 21.99 17.48
C ASP A 343 63.57 22.97 16.30
N ALA A 344 64.53 23.88 16.17
CA ALA A 344 64.50 24.92 15.13
C ALA A 344 64.47 24.35 13.69
N GLY A 345 65.09 23.18 13.44
CA GLY A 345 65.14 22.56 12.12
C GLY A 345 63.78 22.01 11.71
N THR A 346 63.16 21.21 12.57
CA THR A 346 61.81 20.67 12.35
C THR A 346 60.77 21.80 12.26
N LEU A 347 60.86 22.83 13.11
CA LEU A 347 59.98 23.99 13.04
C LEU A 347 60.11 24.73 11.70
N SER A 348 61.35 24.90 11.18
CA SER A 348 61.58 25.53 9.88
C SER A 348 60.94 24.73 8.75
N GLN A 349 61.08 23.39 8.77
CA GLN A 349 60.43 22.51 7.79
C GLN A 349 58.91 22.63 7.83
N HIS A 350 58.32 22.60 9.03
CA HIS A 350 56.87 22.73 9.21
C HIS A 350 56.37 24.10 8.76
N ALA A 351 56.99 25.18 9.21
CA ALA A 351 56.56 26.55 8.91
C ALA A 351 56.64 26.87 7.40
N ILE A 352 57.73 26.48 6.73
CA ILE A 352 57.88 26.62 5.27
C ILE A 352 56.86 25.74 4.53
N GLY A 353 56.62 24.51 5.02
CA GLY A 353 55.64 23.61 4.44
C GLY A 353 54.21 24.14 4.53
N ILE A 354 53.84 24.74 5.67
CA ILE A 354 52.55 25.39 5.89
C ILE A 354 52.42 26.64 5.01
N LEU A 355 53.49 27.45 4.88
CA LEU A 355 53.49 28.62 3.99
C LEU A 355 53.20 28.23 2.53
N ARG A 356 53.81 27.15 2.04
CA ARG A 356 53.54 26.59 0.70
C ARG A 356 52.14 25.99 0.54
N LEU A 357 51.47 25.67 1.64
CA LEU A 357 50.13 25.10 1.65
C LEU A 357 49.05 26.17 1.43
N GLN A 358 49.29 27.41 1.85
CA GLN A 358 48.35 28.52 1.62
C GLN A 358 48.11 28.78 0.12
N GLU A 359 49.08 28.45 -0.74
CA GLU A 359 48.97 28.57 -2.20
C GLU A 359 48.25 27.36 -2.85
N ARG A 360 48.06 26.24 -2.14
CA ARG A 360 47.50 24.99 -2.69
C ARG A 360 46.61 24.28 -1.67
N GLN A 361 45.30 24.29 -1.88
CA GLN A 361 44.29 23.63 -1.03
C GLN A 361 44.37 22.08 -1.15
N ARG A 362 45.34 21.46 -0.46
CA ARG A 362 45.54 20.00 -0.44
C ARG A 362 45.72 19.48 0.98
N VAL A 363 45.47 18.19 1.15
CA VAL A 363 45.76 17.50 2.41
C VAL A 363 47.27 17.46 2.66
N ARG A 364 47.69 17.77 3.89
CA ARG A 364 49.09 17.66 4.35
C ARG A 364 49.19 17.27 5.81
N LEU A 365 50.24 16.50 6.13
CA LEU A 365 50.57 16.07 7.49
C LEU A 365 51.97 16.59 7.87
N PHE A 366 52.10 17.20 9.05
CA PHE A 366 53.37 17.60 9.64
C PHE A 366 53.57 16.87 10.97
N VAL A 367 54.65 16.10 11.11
CA VAL A 367 54.85 15.18 12.25
C VAL A 367 56.12 15.55 13.00
N ARG A 368 55.99 15.79 14.31
CA ARG A 368 57.11 15.90 15.26
C ARG A 368 57.07 14.74 16.24
N ARG A 369 58.16 14.00 16.36
CA ARG A 369 58.32 12.98 17.39
C ARG A 369 58.83 13.60 18.70
N GLY A 370 58.33 13.11 19.83
CA GLY A 370 58.81 13.47 21.16
C GLY A 370 60.25 13.00 21.39
N ALA A 371 60.99 13.73 22.22
CA ALA A 371 62.41 13.45 22.49
C ALA A 371 62.68 11.99 22.89
N PHE A 372 61.77 11.39 23.66
CA PHE A 372 61.89 10.02 24.18
C PHE A 372 61.17 8.95 23.34
N GLY A 373 60.57 9.31 22.20
CA GLY A 373 59.96 8.36 21.25
C GLY A 373 58.59 7.76 21.61
N SER A 374 58.00 8.12 22.76
CA SER A 374 56.70 7.62 23.22
C SER A 374 55.48 8.44 22.76
N LEU A 375 55.72 9.61 22.14
CA LEU A 375 54.68 10.54 21.69
C LEU A 375 55.02 11.12 20.32
N ALA A 376 54.01 11.36 19.49
CA ALA A 376 54.10 12.13 18.26
C ALA A 376 53.00 13.21 18.22
N SER A 377 53.38 14.39 17.74
CA SER A 377 52.49 15.51 17.49
C SER A 377 52.33 15.68 15.99
N ILE A 378 51.09 15.66 15.52
CA ILE A 378 50.74 15.60 14.11
C ILE A 378 49.77 16.73 13.77
N LEU A 379 50.18 17.66 12.91
CA LEU A 379 49.29 18.68 12.36
C LEU A 379 48.75 18.20 11.02
N VAL A 380 47.44 17.96 10.96
CA VAL A 380 46.72 17.56 9.74
C VAL A 380 45.98 18.76 9.18
N TYR A 381 46.23 19.11 7.92
CA TYR A 381 45.48 20.13 7.20
C TYR A 381 44.55 19.47 6.18
N VAL A 382 43.27 19.82 6.22
CA VAL A 382 42.24 19.35 5.27
C VAL A 382 41.41 20.54 4.75
N PRO A 383 40.80 20.46 3.55
CA PRO A 383 39.87 21.48 3.08
C PRO A 383 38.75 21.73 4.10
N ARG A 384 38.51 23.00 4.43
CA ARG A 384 37.55 23.39 5.46
C ARG A 384 36.14 22.84 5.18
N ASP A 385 35.73 22.85 3.92
CA ASP A 385 34.38 22.43 3.49
C ASP A 385 34.14 20.91 3.54
N VAL A 386 35.15 20.13 3.89
CA VAL A 386 35.07 18.66 4.03
C VAL A 386 35.21 18.25 5.50
N TYR A 387 35.57 19.18 6.39
CA TYR A 387 35.74 18.87 7.80
C TYR A 387 34.40 18.51 8.46
N THR A 388 34.25 17.23 8.85
CA THR A 388 33.14 16.74 9.67
C THR A 388 33.67 15.98 10.90
N THR A 389 32.81 15.78 11.90
CA THR A 389 33.12 14.92 13.05
C THR A 389 33.49 13.50 12.62
N GLU A 390 32.84 12.95 11.59
CA GLU A 390 33.17 11.63 11.05
C GLU A 390 34.56 11.61 10.41
N LEU A 391 34.90 12.62 9.59
CA LEU A 391 36.22 12.70 8.97
C LEU A 391 37.30 12.76 10.06
N ARG A 392 37.09 13.58 11.09
CA ARG A 392 38.00 13.68 12.24
C ARG A 392 38.23 12.34 12.93
N VAL A 393 37.17 11.54 13.13
CA VAL A 393 37.27 10.20 13.74
C VAL A 393 38.00 9.23 12.80
N LYS A 394 37.63 9.19 11.51
CA LYS A 394 38.29 8.35 10.49
C LYS A 394 39.79 8.63 10.40
N VAL A 395 40.18 9.91 10.35
CA VAL A 395 41.59 10.32 10.36
C VAL A 395 42.26 9.91 11.66
N GLY A 396 41.59 10.05 12.81
CA GLY A 396 42.08 9.57 14.10
C GLY A 396 42.38 8.06 14.10
N THR A 397 41.49 7.24 13.53
CA THR A 397 41.68 5.79 13.38
C THR A 397 42.87 5.47 12.49
N LEU A 398 43.00 6.13 11.34
CA LEU A 398 44.15 5.95 10.43
C LEU A 398 45.48 6.30 11.13
N LEU A 399 45.51 7.37 11.93
CA LEU A 399 46.69 7.73 12.72
C LEU A 399 46.97 6.71 13.83
N SER A 400 45.93 6.20 14.49
CA SER A 400 46.06 5.17 15.53
C SER A 400 46.66 3.89 14.98
N GLU A 401 46.20 3.44 13.81
CA GLU A 401 46.71 2.25 13.12
C GLU A 401 48.14 2.45 12.62
N ALA A 402 48.42 3.59 11.98
CA ALA A 402 49.73 3.86 11.38
C ALA A 402 50.85 3.99 12.42
N PHE A 403 50.53 4.44 13.64
CA PHE A 403 51.48 4.66 14.72
C PHE A 403 51.39 3.64 15.85
N ASP A 404 50.55 2.60 15.74
CA ASP A 404 50.28 1.61 16.80
C ASP A 404 50.01 2.28 18.17
N ALA A 405 49.10 3.26 18.14
CA ALA A 405 48.87 4.16 19.26
C ALA A 405 47.92 3.56 20.31
N GLU A 406 48.24 3.77 21.58
CA GLU A 406 47.34 3.48 22.71
C GLU A 406 46.25 4.55 22.84
N SER A 407 46.60 5.81 22.55
CA SER A 407 45.64 6.91 22.56
C SER A 407 45.96 7.98 21.52
N VAL A 408 44.90 8.57 20.98
CA VAL A 408 44.94 9.67 20.03
C VAL A 408 44.03 10.78 20.56
N GLU A 409 44.63 11.92 20.90
CA GLU A 409 43.90 13.15 21.25
C GLU A 409 43.91 14.10 20.07
N PHE A 410 42.90 14.95 19.97
CA PHE A 410 42.81 15.92 18.88
C PHE A 410 42.37 17.29 19.40
N THR A 411 42.78 18.34 18.70
CA THR A 411 42.31 19.71 18.90
C THR A 411 42.07 20.32 17.52
N PRO A 412 40.81 20.56 17.12
CA PRO A 412 40.52 21.20 15.86
C PRO A 412 40.68 22.71 15.99
N MET A 413 41.24 23.34 14.96
CA MET A 413 41.32 24.78 14.84
C MET A 413 40.74 25.20 13.49
N LEU A 414 39.60 25.88 13.56
CA LEU A 414 38.95 26.51 12.42
C LEU A 414 39.30 28.00 12.46
N THR A 415 39.80 28.51 11.34
CA THR A 415 40.17 29.92 11.16
C THR A 415 39.54 30.44 9.86
N ASP A 416 39.81 31.69 9.50
CA ASP A 416 39.40 32.27 8.20
C ASP A 416 40.10 31.62 6.99
N SER A 417 41.08 30.73 7.22
CA SER A 417 41.73 29.93 6.19
C SER A 417 40.77 28.96 5.49
N ALA A 418 41.04 28.68 4.21
CA ALA A 418 40.35 27.65 3.43
C ALA A 418 40.67 26.21 3.89
N LEU A 419 41.60 26.05 4.82
CA LEU A 419 41.98 24.77 5.40
C LEU A 419 41.64 24.74 6.89
N ALA A 420 41.03 23.64 7.32
CA ALA A 420 40.91 23.28 8.72
C ALA A 420 42.22 22.61 9.18
N ARG A 421 42.73 23.01 10.35
CA ARG A 421 43.89 22.36 10.99
C ARG A 421 43.38 21.50 12.14
N ILE A 422 43.76 20.23 12.16
CA ILE A 422 43.51 19.34 13.28
C ILE A 422 44.86 18.95 13.87
N HIS A 423 45.08 19.29 15.13
CA HIS A 423 46.28 18.91 15.86
C HIS A 423 46.01 17.62 16.61
N TYR A 424 46.67 16.54 16.20
CA TYR A 424 46.61 15.24 16.85
C TYR A 424 47.83 15.01 17.74
N ILE A 425 47.62 14.48 18.94
CA ILE A 425 48.67 13.97 19.83
C ILE A 425 48.49 12.46 19.93
N VAL A 426 49.46 11.72 19.42
CA VAL A 426 49.46 10.26 19.34
C VAL A 426 50.45 9.71 20.37
N ARG A 427 50.00 8.78 21.22
CA ARG A 427 50.80 8.21 22.32
C ARG A 427 50.87 6.69 22.22
N ALA A 428 52.06 6.13 22.41
CA ALA A 428 52.28 4.69 22.50
C ALA A 428 52.40 4.24 23.96
N LYS A 429 52.12 2.95 24.18
CA LYS A 429 52.32 2.30 25.48
C LYS A 429 53.80 2.21 25.90
N SER A 430 54.71 2.12 24.92
CA SER A 430 56.16 2.10 25.15
C SER A 430 56.93 3.01 24.18
N GLN A 431 56.95 2.69 22.88
CA GLN A 431 57.59 3.49 21.83
C GLN A 431 56.77 3.45 20.54
N LEU A 432 56.78 4.56 19.80
CA LEU A 432 56.16 4.66 18.48
C LEU A 432 57.07 4.07 17.39
N PRO A 433 56.51 3.40 16.36
CA PRO A 433 57.28 2.84 15.24
C PRO A 433 58.02 3.95 14.49
N LEU A 434 59.30 3.76 14.14
CA LEU A 434 60.16 4.78 13.53
C LEU A 434 59.93 4.97 12.02
N ASP A 435 59.33 3.99 11.35
CA ASP A 435 59.26 3.77 9.91
C ASP A 435 57.85 3.98 9.30
N VAL A 436 57.11 4.98 9.81
CA VAL A 436 55.77 5.31 9.28
C VAL A 436 55.88 5.99 7.89
N ASP A 437 55.26 5.39 6.88
CA ASP A 437 55.15 5.96 5.53
C ASP A 437 54.13 7.11 5.50
N LEU A 438 54.64 8.33 5.67
CA LEU A 438 53.83 9.55 5.69
C LEU A 438 53.16 9.85 4.34
N VAL A 439 53.73 9.42 3.21
CA VAL A 439 53.16 9.68 1.87
C VAL A 439 51.94 8.81 1.64
N LYS A 440 52.02 7.53 2.02
CA LYS A 440 50.88 6.61 2.00
C LYS A 440 49.76 7.10 2.91
N LEU A 441 50.11 7.53 4.12
CA LEU A 441 49.14 8.04 5.10
C LEU A 441 48.46 9.33 4.62
N GLU A 442 49.20 10.27 4.03
CA GLU A 442 48.64 11.46 3.37
C GLU A 442 47.64 11.10 2.26
N THR A 443 47.93 10.05 1.48
CA THR A 443 47.04 9.58 0.39
C THR A 443 45.74 8.98 0.92
N GLN A 444 45.82 8.19 1.99
CA GLN A 444 44.64 7.59 2.65
C GLN A 444 43.74 8.69 3.26
N VAL A 445 44.34 9.69 3.92
CA VAL A 445 43.61 10.84 4.46
C VAL A 445 42.96 11.65 3.32
N ALA A 446 43.66 11.84 2.20
CA ALA A 446 43.09 12.53 1.04
C ALA A 446 41.91 11.77 0.40
N GLN A 447 41.95 10.44 0.38
CA GLN A 447 40.83 9.62 -0.11
C GLN A 447 39.61 9.69 0.82
N ALA A 448 39.83 9.74 2.14
CA ALA A 448 38.76 9.96 3.11
C ALA A 448 38.07 11.33 2.95
N CYS A 449 38.71 12.30 2.29
CA CYS A 449 38.18 13.64 2.02
C CYS A 449 37.32 13.76 0.74
N LYS A 450 37.07 12.69 -0.03
CA LYS A 450 36.23 12.76 -1.25
C LYS A 450 34.73 12.73 -0.92
N ARG A 451 33.91 13.54 -1.60
CA ARG A 451 32.44 13.57 -1.42
C ARG A 451 31.76 12.45 -2.23
N TRP A 452 30.69 11.87 -1.68
CA TRP A 452 29.88 10.83 -2.35
C TRP A 452 29.34 11.30 -3.71
N VAL A 453 28.87 12.56 -3.77
CA VAL A 453 28.33 13.18 -4.99
C VAL A 453 29.34 13.20 -6.14
N ASP A 454 30.61 13.49 -5.85
CA ASP A 454 31.68 13.51 -6.86
C ASP A 454 31.88 12.11 -7.48
N GLY A 455 31.69 11.06 -6.67
CA GLY A 455 31.71 9.67 -7.13
C GLY A 455 30.57 9.35 -8.10
N VAL A 456 29.34 9.73 -7.76
CA VAL A 456 28.16 9.50 -8.64
C VAL A 456 28.30 10.28 -9.94
N GLN A 457 28.73 11.55 -9.88
CA GLN A 457 28.96 12.36 -11.07
C GLN A 457 29.99 11.75 -12.01
N ALA A 458 31.09 11.20 -11.47
CA ALA A 458 32.10 10.53 -12.28
C ALA A 458 31.54 9.30 -13.01
N VAL A 459 30.71 8.49 -12.35
CA VAL A 459 30.04 7.32 -12.96
C VAL A 459 29.05 7.76 -14.04
N LEU A 460 28.21 8.78 -13.76
CA LEU A 460 27.26 9.33 -14.73
C LEU A 460 27.94 9.91 -15.96
N LEU A 461 29.05 10.64 -15.78
CA LEU A 461 29.86 11.18 -16.87
C LEU A 461 30.49 10.08 -17.72
N ALA A 462 31.00 9.02 -17.08
CA ALA A 462 31.60 7.89 -17.79
C ALA A 462 30.58 7.11 -18.64
N ARG A 463 29.36 6.90 -18.13
CA ARG A 463 28.31 6.11 -18.81
C ARG A 463 27.50 6.91 -19.83
N HIS A 464 27.20 8.18 -19.55
CA HIS A 464 26.22 8.97 -20.32
C HIS A 464 26.81 10.24 -20.98
N GLY A 465 28.11 10.53 -20.79
CA GLY A 465 28.79 11.67 -21.40
C GLY A 465 28.24 13.04 -20.95
N LYS A 466 28.39 14.08 -21.80
CA LYS A 466 27.99 15.47 -21.48
C LYS A 466 26.47 15.70 -21.35
N GLY A 467 25.63 14.70 -21.61
CA GLY A 467 24.17 14.75 -21.39
C GLY A 467 23.76 14.60 -19.92
N SER A 468 24.72 14.38 -19.01
CA SER A 468 24.51 14.12 -17.57
C SER A 468 24.17 15.34 -16.72
N ALA A 469 24.18 16.57 -17.27
CA ALA A 469 23.92 17.78 -16.49
C ALA A 469 22.53 17.74 -15.80
N ARG A 470 21.49 17.34 -16.53
CA ARG A 470 20.12 17.22 -16.01
C ARG A 470 19.95 16.10 -14.98
N LEU A 471 20.79 15.06 -15.05
CA LEU A 471 20.84 13.97 -14.06
C LEU A 471 21.64 14.39 -12.81
N SER A 472 22.62 15.28 -12.98
CA SER A 472 23.44 15.79 -11.88
C SER A 472 22.64 16.73 -10.97
N ASP A 473 21.66 17.46 -11.52
CA ASP A 473 20.73 18.29 -10.74
C ASP A 473 19.88 17.47 -9.75
N LEU A 474 19.67 16.16 -10.02
CA LEU A 474 18.95 15.26 -9.12
C LEU A 474 19.81 14.80 -7.93
N LEU A 475 21.14 14.91 -8.00
CA LEU A 475 22.04 14.37 -6.96
C LEU A 475 21.95 15.12 -5.63
N ASP A 476 21.66 16.41 -5.68
CA ASP A 476 21.48 17.23 -4.47
C ASP A 476 20.21 16.82 -3.70
N ALA A 477 19.22 16.23 -4.37
CA ALA A 477 17.97 15.76 -3.77
C ALA A 477 18.11 14.43 -3.00
N PHE A 478 19.23 13.72 -3.13
CA PHE A 478 19.43 12.42 -2.46
C PHE A 478 19.60 12.62 -0.96
N PRO A 479 18.75 12.01 -0.10
CA PRO A 479 18.83 12.17 1.34
C PRO A 479 20.08 11.49 1.92
N THR A 480 20.60 11.98 3.05
CA THR A 480 21.82 11.45 3.68
C THR A 480 21.71 9.94 3.98
N ALA A 481 20.56 9.48 4.49
CA ALA A 481 20.33 8.06 4.75
C ALA A 481 20.53 7.18 3.50
N TYR A 482 20.07 7.62 2.33
CA TYR A 482 20.31 6.88 1.09
C TYR A 482 21.81 6.81 0.75
N ARG A 483 22.54 7.92 0.96
CA ARG A 483 23.98 8.02 0.64
C ARG A 483 24.84 7.11 1.53
N GLU A 484 24.33 6.75 2.71
CA GLU A 484 24.96 5.79 3.63
C GLU A 484 24.71 4.35 3.19
N ASP A 485 23.51 4.07 2.65
CA ASP A 485 23.09 2.71 2.30
C ASP A 485 23.56 2.25 0.91
N PHE A 486 23.80 3.17 -0.03
CA PHE A 486 24.10 2.84 -1.44
C PHE A 486 25.38 3.52 -1.97
N ASP A 487 26.10 2.78 -2.81
CA ASP A 487 27.31 3.24 -3.47
C ASP A 487 27.02 4.11 -4.71
N ALA A 488 28.09 4.66 -5.29
CA ALA A 488 27.97 5.55 -6.44
C ALA A 488 27.43 4.86 -7.70
N GLU A 489 27.72 3.57 -7.86
CA GLU A 489 27.27 2.78 -9.02
C GLU A 489 25.76 2.57 -8.97
N THR A 490 25.23 2.16 -7.81
CA THR A 490 23.79 1.96 -7.58
C THR A 490 23.04 3.28 -7.68
N ALA A 491 23.57 4.34 -7.04
CA ALA A 491 22.98 5.66 -7.10
C ALA A 491 22.89 6.19 -8.53
N SER A 492 23.90 5.94 -9.38
CA SER A 492 23.86 6.35 -10.78
C SER A 492 22.71 5.71 -11.57
N GLN A 493 22.37 4.45 -11.26
CA GLN A 493 21.26 3.73 -11.90
C GLN A 493 19.91 4.27 -11.40
N ASP A 494 19.79 4.49 -10.09
CA ASP A 494 18.59 5.02 -9.46
C ASP A 494 18.26 6.43 -9.95
N VAL A 495 19.26 7.29 -10.16
CA VAL A 495 19.10 8.62 -10.77
C VAL A 495 18.48 8.53 -12.18
N VAL A 496 18.93 7.56 -12.99
CA VAL A 496 18.39 7.37 -14.34
C VAL A 496 16.93 6.92 -14.29
N ILE A 497 16.57 5.99 -13.40
CA ILE A 497 15.17 5.54 -13.23
C ILE A 497 14.29 6.68 -12.74
N LEU A 498 14.72 7.42 -11.71
CA LEU A 498 13.98 8.59 -11.19
C LEU A 498 13.72 9.64 -12.29
N SER A 499 14.68 9.86 -13.19
CA SER A 499 14.54 10.82 -14.28
C SER A 499 13.51 10.44 -15.35
N GLN A 500 13.07 9.16 -15.38
CA GLN A 500 12.08 8.65 -16.34
C GLN A 500 10.64 8.71 -15.79
N LEU A 501 10.49 8.95 -14.48
CA LEU A 501 9.16 9.07 -13.87
C LEU A 501 8.42 10.29 -14.40
N SER A 502 7.12 10.13 -14.64
CA SER A 502 6.21 11.17 -15.14
C SER A 502 4.81 10.99 -14.57
N GLU A 503 3.90 11.93 -14.82
CA GLU A 503 2.49 11.72 -14.44
C GLU A 503 1.86 10.52 -15.17
N GLN A 504 2.29 10.22 -16.40
CA GLN A 504 1.81 9.05 -17.16
C GLN A 504 2.45 7.74 -16.71
N GLN A 505 3.66 7.81 -16.15
CA GLN A 505 4.38 6.65 -15.59
C GLN A 505 4.89 7.00 -14.18
N PRO A 506 3.98 7.01 -13.17
CA PRO A 506 4.29 7.51 -11.84
C PRO A 506 5.02 6.47 -10.96
N LEU A 507 5.21 5.25 -11.44
CA LEU A 507 5.86 4.14 -10.75
C LEU A 507 6.83 3.42 -11.69
N ALA A 508 8.04 3.15 -11.20
CA ALA A 508 9.01 2.23 -11.79
C ALA A 508 9.49 1.22 -10.73
N LEU A 509 10.05 0.09 -11.17
CA LEU A 509 10.47 -1.01 -10.31
C LEU A 509 11.89 -1.45 -10.65
N ASN A 510 12.60 -2.01 -9.67
CA ASN A 510 13.90 -2.64 -9.85
C ASN A 510 14.06 -3.80 -8.87
N LEU A 511 13.88 -5.04 -9.34
CA LEU A 511 14.18 -6.26 -8.58
C LEU A 511 15.67 -6.57 -8.69
N TYR A 512 16.34 -6.78 -7.56
CA TYR A 512 17.79 -7.04 -7.51
C TYR A 512 18.17 -7.92 -6.31
N ASP A 513 19.39 -8.45 -6.34
CA ASP A 513 19.98 -9.20 -5.21
C ASP A 513 20.99 -8.32 -4.48
N ARG A 514 20.93 -8.30 -3.16
CA ARG A 514 21.91 -7.65 -2.29
C ARG A 514 22.40 -8.66 -1.24
N GLN A 515 23.62 -9.14 -1.41
CA GLN A 515 24.26 -10.09 -0.48
C GLN A 515 23.43 -11.37 -0.24
N GLY A 516 22.74 -11.88 -1.26
CA GLY A 516 21.89 -13.06 -1.18
C GLY A 516 20.48 -12.80 -0.64
N GLN A 517 20.10 -11.55 -0.40
CA GLN A 517 18.72 -11.14 -0.12
C GLN A 517 18.10 -10.52 -1.39
N VAL A 518 16.94 -11.04 -1.80
CA VAL A 518 16.16 -10.44 -2.90
C VAL A 518 15.50 -9.16 -2.40
N ARG A 519 15.70 -8.07 -3.14
CA ARG A 519 15.14 -6.76 -2.81
C ARG A 519 14.40 -6.17 -4.01
N LEU A 520 13.35 -5.40 -3.75
CA LEU A 520 12.61 -4.66 -4.76
C LEU A 520 12.70 -3.17 -4.43
N LYS A 521 13.19 -2.35 -5.36
CA LYS A 521 13.02 -0.90 -5.28
C LYS A 521 11.77 -0.48 -6.05
N THR A 522 10.89 0.28 -5.41
CA THR A 522 9.78 0.97 -6.05
C THR A 522 10.09 2.46 -6.09
N TYR A 523 10.14 3.04 -7.29
CA TYR A 523 10.40 4.47 -7.52
C TYR A 523 9.09 5.15 -7.88
N SER A 524 8.68 6.16 -7.15
CA SER A 524 7.37 6.78 -7.35
C SER A 524 7.37 8.29 -7.24
N THR A 525 6.39 8.94 -7.87
CA THR A 525 6.15 10.39 -7.73
C THR A 525 5.38 10.76 -6.46
N GLN A 526 4.87 9.75 -5.74
CA GLN A 526 4.11 9.89 -4.51
C GLN A 526 4.51 8.78 -3.54
N LYS A 527 4.33 9.01 -2.24
CA LYS A 527 4.61 8.00 -1.23
C LYS A 527 3.70 6.79 -1.41
N ILE A 528 4.28 5.60 -1.53
CA ILE A 528 3.52 4.35 -1.54
C ILE A 528 3.19 3.95 -0.10
N THR A 529 1.94 3.61 0.15
CA THR A 529 1.48 3.11 1.45
C THR A 529 1.74 1.61 1.57
N LEU A 530 2.13 1.18 2.78
CA LEU A 530 2.35 -0.23 3.09
C LEU A 530 1.11 -1.10 2.83
N SER A 531 -0.08 -0.57 3.18
CA SER A 531 -1.36 -1.27 3.00
C SER A 531 -1.66 -1.63 1.55
N ASP A 532 -1.07 -0.89 0.60
CA ASP A 532 -1.37 -1.06 -0.83
C ASP A 532 -0.30 -1.95 -1.48
N ALA A 533 0.98 -1.82 -1.08
CA ALA A 533 2.09 -2.58 -1.64
C ALA A 533 2.24 -3.99 -1.07
N MET A 534 2.03 -4.19 0.24
CA MET A 534 2.22 -5.49 0.88
C MET A 534 1.33 -6.58 0.28
N PRO A 535 0.00 -6.37 0.08
CA PRO A 535 -0.86 -7.41 -0.49
C PRO A 535 -0.43 -7.87 -1.89
N VAL A 536 0.14 -6.96 -2.70
CA VAL A 536 0.64 -7.29 -4.05
C VAL A 536 1.86 -8.20 -3.95
N MET A 537 2.83 -7.85 -3.08
CA MET A 537 4.04 -8.65 -2.88
C MET A 537 3.73 -10.03 -2.29
N GLU A 538 2.82 -10.10 -1.30
CA GLU A 538 2.39 -11.35 -0.68
C GLU A 538 1.62 -12.27 -1.65
N ALA A 539 0.78 -11.69 -2.50
CA ALA A 539 0.09 -12.42 -3.58
C ALA A 539 1.08 -12.98 -4.60
N MET A 540 2.18 -12.28 -4.87
CA MET A 540 3.29 -12.76 -5.70
C MET A 540 4.22 -13.75 -4.98
N GLY A 541 3.99 -14.06 -3.70
CA GLY A 541 4.72 -15.07 -2.94
C GLY A 541 5.92 -14.56 -2.14
N ALA A 542 6.10 -13.24 -2.07
CA ALA A 542 7.13 -12.62 -1.25
C ALA A 542 6.66 -12.45 0.21
N ARG A 543 7.55 -12.73 1.15
CA ARG A 543 7.40 -12.31 2.55
C ARG A 543 8.30 -11.09 2.78
N VAL A 544 7.68 -9.94 3.03
CA VAL A 544 8.37 -8.67 3.29
C VAL A 544 9.02 -8.72 4.67
N LEU A 545 10.33 -8.42 4.73
CA LEU A 545 11.15 -8.45 5.94
C LEU A 545 11.37 -7.05 6.52
N ASP A 546 11.67 -6.09 5.66
CA ASP A 546 12.00 -4.71 6.01
C ASP A 546 11.62 -3.76 4.85
N GLU A 547 11.47 -2.48 5.18
CA GLU A 547 11.26 -1.37 4.24
C GLU A 547 12.22 -0.23 4.61
N HIS A 548 12.96 0.28 3.62
CA HIS A 548 13.71 1.53 3.74
C HIS A 548 13.15 2.59 2.78
N PRO A 549 12.35 3.57 3.27
CA PRO A 549 11.81 4.65 2.45
C PRO A 549 12.76 5.85 2.40
N TYR A 550 13.01 6.35 1.19
CA TYR A 550 13.84 7.53 0.92
C TYR A 550 13.03 8.59 0.18
N HIS A 551 12.95 9.79 0.75
CA HIS A 551 12.24 10.93 0.17
C HIS A 551 13.23 11.89 -0.51
N PHE A 552 12.92 12.27 -1.76
CA PHE A 552 13.75 13.13 -2.61
C PHE A 552 13.07 14.49 -2.80
N ALA A 553 13.51 15.49 -2.02
CA ALA A 553 13.02 16.87 -2.10
C ALA A 553 13.94 17.71 -3.02
N PRO A 554 13.42 18.68 -3.80
CA PRO A 554 12.06 19.23 -3.80
C PRO A 554 11.08 18.57 -4.78
N GLN A 555 11.50 17.57 -5.56
CA GLN A 555 10.68 16.97 -6.62
C GLN A 555 9.55 16.07 -6.10
N GLY A 556 9.60 15.66 -4.83
CA GLY A 556 8.55 14.83 -4.19
C GLY A 556 8.62 13.35 -4.55
N HIS A 557 9.71 12.90 -5.19
CA HIS A 557 9.91 11.49 -5.52
C HIS A 557 10.22 10.65 -4.28
N TRP A 558 9.90 9.37 -4.36
CA TRP A 558 10.15 8.37 -3.34
C TRP A 558 10.86 7.16 -3.93
N ILE A 559 11.83 6.61 -3.20
CA ILE A 559 12.31 5.25 -3.39
C ILE A 559 11.95 4.48 -2.13
N HIS A 560 11.22 3.38 -2.28
CA HIS A 560 11.07 2.41 -1.19
C HIS A 560 11.86 1.16 -1.57
N ASP A 561 12.79 0.76 -0.72
CA ASP A 561 13.61 -0.44 -0.90
C ASP A 561 13.11 -1.55 0.05
N TRP A 562 12.47 -2.55 -0.54
CA TRP A 562 11.77 -3.63 0.15
C TRP A 562 12.66 -4.87 0.25
N GLY A 563 12.97 -5.30 1.48
CA GLY A 563 13.64 -6.58 1.72
C GLY A 563 12.64 -7.73 1.63
N MET A 564 12.87 -8.69 0.73
CA MET A 564 11.93 -9.81 0.50
C MET A 564 12.59 -11.16 0.74
N SER A 565 11.79 -12.11 1.22
CA SER A 565 12.16 -13.52 1.33
C SER A 565 11.14 -14.39 0.60
N PHE A 566 11.63 -15.47 -0.01
CA PHE A 566 10.83 -16.43 -0.76
C PHE A 566 11.07 -17.83 -0.20
N SER A 567 10.13 -18.74 -0.46
CA SER A 567 10.20 -20.13 0.06
C SER A 567 11.33 -20.95 -0.55
N HIS A 568 11.86 -20.56 -1.71
CA HIS A 568 12.92 -21.24 -2.44
C HIS A 568 13.92 -20.23 -3.02
N PRO A 569 15.18 -20.62 -3.29
CA PRO A 569 16.15 -19.77 -3.99
C PRO A 569 15.64 -19.39 -5.39
N LEU A 570 15.86 -18.14 -5.80
CA LEU A 570 15.40 -17.60 -7.09
C LEU A 570 16.58 -17.13 -7.93
N ASP A 571 16.53 -17.37 -9.24
CA ASP A 571 17.37 -16.65 -10.20
C ASP A 571 16.74 -15.28 -10.48
N VAL A 572 17.19 -14.28 -9.72
CA VAL A 572 16.66 -12.91 -9.80
C VAL A 572 16.84 -12.31 -11.20
N ALA A 573 17.92 -12.64 -11.91
CA ALA A 573 18.20 -12.06 -13.22
C ALA A 573 17.20 -12.52 -14.28
N ALA A 574 16.86 -13.82 -14.28
CA ALA A 574 15.86 -14.38 -15.18
C ALA A 574 14.42 -13.95 -14.80
N LEU A 575 14.13 -13.84 -13.50
CA LEU A 575 12.79 -13.52 -12.98
C LEU A 575 12.42 -12.04 -13.15
N LYS A 576 13.41 -11.14 -13.02
CA LYS A 576 13.23 -9.68 -12.93
C LYS A 576 12.22 -9.12 -13.95
N PRO A 577 12.33 -9.35 -15.27
CA PRO A 577 11.43 -8.72 -16.23
C PRO A 577 9.97 -9.14 -16.04
N ARG A 578 9.72 -10.44 -15.79
CA ARG A 578 8.37 -10.99 -15.64
C ARG A 578 7.74 -10.59 -14.31
N PHE A 579 8.54 -10.52 -13.24
CA PHE A 579 8.09 -10.06 -11.93
C PHE A 579 7.72 -8.57 -11.96
N GLU A 580 8.58 -7.72 -12.53
CA GLU A 580 8.31 -6.27 -12.65
C GLU A 580 7.08 -5.99 -13.53
N GLU A 581 6.93 -6.70 -14.66
CA GLU A 581 5.75 -6.59 -15.53
C GLU A 581 4.46 -6.98 -14.79
N LEU A 582 4.46 -8.12 -14.10
CA LEU A 582 3.29 -8.57 -13.34
C LEU A 582 2.95 -7.61 -12.20
N PHE A 583 3.94 -7.13 -11.45
CA PHE A 583 3.72 -6.15 -10.38
C PHE A 583 3.08 -4.88 -10.94
N HIS A 584 3.59 -4.34 -12.06
CA HIS A 584 3.00 -3.18 -12.71
C HIS A 584 1.55 -3.41 -13.12
N ALA A 585 1.24 -4.56 -13.71
CA ALA A 585 -0.12 -4.90 -14.13
C ALA A 585 -1.08 -5.02 -12.94
N VAL A 586 -0.64 -5.61 -11.84
CA VAL A 586 -1.43 -5.72 -10.59
C VAL A 586 -1.61 -4.36 -9.92
N TRP A 587 -0.54 -3.55 -9.87
CA TRP A 587 -0.56 -2.21 -9.29
C TRP A 587 -1.51 -1.26 -10.04
N ARG A 588 -1.61 -1.40 -11.37
CA ARG A 588 -2.55 -0.63 -12.20
C ARG A 588 -3.96 -1.23 -12.24
N HIS A 589 -4.20 -2.31 -11.51
CA HIS A 589 -5.46 -3.07 -11.53
C HIS A 589 -5.84 -3.61 -12.92
N GLU A 590 -4.85 -3.79 -13.80
CA GLU A 590 -5.01 -4.47 -15.10
C GLU A 590 -5.06 -5.99 -14.94
N VAL A 591 -4.57 -6.50 -13.80
CA VAL A 591 -4.56 -7.91 -13.38
C VAL A 591 -4.89 -7.97 -11.88
N GLU A 592 -5.57 -9.02 -11.43
CA GLU A 592 -5.91 -9.17 -10.02
C GLU A 592 -4.73 -9.58 -9.12
N SER A 593 -4.81 -9.18 -7.85
CA SER A 593 -3.89 -9.58 -6.78
C SER A 593 -4.42 -10.83 -6.07
N ASP A 594 -4.05 -12.02 -6.54
CA ASP A 594 -4.41 -13.31 -5.93
C ASP A 594 -3.25 -14.32 -5.99
N ALA A 595 -3.48 -15.53 -5.47
CA ALA A 595 -2.41 -16.50 -5.28
C ALA A 595 -1.83 -17.03 -6.60
N LEU A 596 -2.52 -16.88 -7.75
CA LEU A 596 -1.96 -17.29 -9.05
C LEU A 596 -0.76 -16.45 -9.46
N ASN A 597 -0.60 -15.25 -8.88
CA ASN A 597 0.56 -14.40 -9.17
C ASN A 597 1.89 -15.07 -8.74
N ARG A 598 1.85 -16.05 -7.82
CA ARG A 598 3.02 -16.85 -7.43
C ARG A 598 3.58 -17.70 -8.56
N LEU A 599 2.78 -18.02 -9.59
CA LEU A 599 3.25 -18.78 -10.75
C LEU A 599 4.40 -18.09 -11.47
N VAL A 600 4.52 -16.75 -11.37
CA VAL A 600 5.66 -16.02 -11.95
C VAL A 600 7.01 -16.50 -11.40
N LEU A 601 7.03 -17.02 -10.16
CA LEU A 601 8.25 -17.48 -9.48
C LEU A 601 8.70 -18.86 -9.95
N THR A 602 7.77 -19.71 -10.40
CA THR A 602 8.02 -21.15 -10.63
C THR A 602 7.77 -21.59 -12.07
N THR A 603 7.38 -20.68 -12.96
CA THR A 603 7.03 -20.98 -14.36
C THR A 603 7.59 -19.93 -15.34
N GLU A 604 7.42 -20.21 -16.64
CA GLU A 604 7.44 -19.34 -17.84
C GLU A 604 6.44 -18.18 -17.90
N LEU A 605 5.41 -18.20 -17.06
CA LEU A 605 4.18 -17.46 -17.34
C LEU A 605 4.36 -15.96 -17.07
N ASN A 606 3.92 -15.15 -18.03
CA ASN A 606 3.81 -13.69 -17.87
C ASN A 606 2.44 -13.30 -17.31
N ALA A 607 2.22 -12.01 -17.08
CA ALA A 607 0.98 -11.50 -16.48
C ALA A 607 -0.28 -11.89 -17.28
N ARG A 608 -0.21 -11.85 -18.62
CA ARG A 608 -1.33 -12.23 -19.49
C ARG A 608 -1.64 -13.72 -19.41
N ALA A 609 -0.63 -14.59 -19.38
CA ALA A 609 -0.80 -16.03 -19.24
C ALA A 609 -1.43 -16.41 -17.89
N ILE A 610 -1.01 -15.75 -16.80
CA ILE A 610 -1.59 -15.93 -15.47
C ILE A 610 -3.05 -15.47 -15.45
N ALA A 611 -3.34 -14.29 -16.03
CA ALA A 611 -4.71 -13.78 -16.13
C ALA A 611 -5.64 -14.70 -16.95
N LEU A 612 -5.11 -15.41 -17.94
CA LEU A 612 -5.85 -16.40 -18.71
C LEU A 612 -6.24 -17.61 -17.85
N LEU A 613 -5.29 -18.18 -17.09
CA LEU A 613 -5.60 -19.27 -16.17
C LEU A 613 -6.63 -18.82 -15.14
N ARG A 614 -6.49 -17.59 -14.63
CA ARG A 614 -7.47 -16.96 -13.74
C ARG A 614 -8.86 -16.87 -14.35
N ALA A 615 -8.98 -16.52 -15.63
CA ALA A 615 -10.27 -16.47 -16.31
C ALA A 615 -11.00 -17.82 -16.26
N TYR A 616 -10.28 -18.95 -16.41
CA TYR A 616 -10.84 -20.29 -16.25
C TYR A 616 -11.16 -20.64 -14.79
N VAL A 617 -10.32 -20.26 -13.81
CA VAL A 617 -10.64 -20.41 -12.38
C VAL A 617 -11.98 -19.73 -12.05
N ARG A 618 -12.16 -18.51 -12.53
CA ARG A 618 -13.37 -17.70 -12.29
C ARG A 618 -14.58 -18.27 -13.02
N TYR A 619 -14.37 -18.87 -14.19
CA TYR A 619 -15.40 -19.63 -14.88
C TYR A 619 -15.83 -20.88 -14.09
N PHE A 620 -14.89 -21.66 -13.53
CA PHE A 620 -15.21 -22.85 -12.73
C PHE A 620 -16.03 -22.53 -11.48
N LYS A 621 -15.76 -21.38 -10.85
CA LYS A 621 -16.60 -20.87 -9.75
C LYS A 621 -18.06 -20.70 -10.20
N GLN A 622 -18.28 -20.13 -11.38
CA GLN A 622 -19.62 -19.94 -11.95
C GLN A 622 -20.29 -21.26 -12.40
N LEU A 623 -19.53 -22.32 -12.65
CA LEU A 623 -20.08 -23.66 -12.91
C LEU A 623 -20.57 -24.37 -11.63
N GLY A 624 -20.29 -23.82 -10.44
CA GLY A 624 -20.53 -24.52 -9.18
C GLY A 624 -19.56 -25.69 -8.96
N PHE A 625 -18.34 -25.58 -9.48
CA PHE A 625 -17.30 -26.58 -9.25
C PHE A 625 -17.03 -26.74 -7.76
N ALA A 626 -16.87 -27.98 -7.28
CA ALA A 626 -16.94 -28.31 -5.85
C ALA A 626 -15.83 -27.68 -4.99
N PHE A 627 -14.73 -27.21 -5.60
CA PHE A 627 -13.57 -26.66 -4.91
C PHE A 627 -13.62 -25.14 -4.84
N SER A 628 -13.11 -24.56 -3.74
CA SER A 628 -13.01 -23.10 -3.61
C SER A 628 -12.03 -22.52 -4.62
N GLN A 629 -12.20 -21.24 -4.96
CA GLN A 629 -11.25 -20.52 -5.81
C GLN A 629 -9.81 -20.64 -5.28
N SER A 630 -9.59 -20.39 -3.99
CA SER A 630 -8.26 -20.50 -3.37
C SER A 630 -7.63 -21.89 -3.52
N TYR A 631 -8.42 -22.96 -3.40
CA TYR A 631 -7.92 -24.33 -3.56
C TYR A 631 -7.48 -24.61 -5.00
N ILE A 632 -8.24 -24.11 -5.98
CA ILE A 632 -7.90 -24.24 -7.41
C ILE A 632 -6.59 -23.47 -7.71
N GLU A 633 -6.44 -22.26 -7.15
CA GLU A 633 -5.23 -21.46 -7.30
C GLU A 633 -4.01 -22.15 -6.67
N ASP A 634 -4.15 -22.67 -5.45
CA ASP A 634 -3.10 -23.43 -4.77
C ASP A 634 -2.73 -24.72 -5.52
N THR A 635 -3.70 -25.38 -6.15
CA THR A 635 -3.46 -26.58 -6.98
C THR A 635 -2.52 -26.26 -8.15
N LEU A 636 -2.75 -25.15 -8.86
CA LEU A 636 -1.87 -24.71 -9.94
C LEU A 636 -0.47 -24.34 -9.43
N ASN A 637 -0.40 -23.66 -8.28
CA ASN A 637 0.87 -23.28 -7.66
C ASN A 637 1.71 -24.48 -7.19
N ARG A 638 1.07 -25.55 -6.72
CA ARG A 638 1.75 -26.81 -6.32
C ARG A 638 2.17 -27.66 -7.52
N ASN A 639 1.51 -27.48 -8.66
CA ASN A 639 1.77 -28.22 -9.89
C ASN A 639 2.23 -27.28 -11.04
N PRO A 640 3.31 -26.49 -10.84
CA PRO A 640 3.69 -25.41 -11.77
C PRO A 640 4.05 -25.91 -13.17
N GLN A 641 4.63 -27.11 -13.27
CA GLN A 641 4.92 -27.73 -14.57
C GLN A 641 3.63 -28.00 -15.35
N ILE A 642 2.56 -28.48 -14.71
CA ILE A 642 1.28 -28.72 -15.38
C ILE A 642 0.64 -27.38 -15.74
N ALA A 643 0.70 -26.37 -14.87
CA ALA A 643 0.21 -25.02 -15.17
C ALA A 643 0.89 -24.42 -16.41
N GLN A 644 2.20 -24.57 -16.53
CA GLN A 644 2.98 -24.18 -17.70
C GLN A 644 2.50 -24.90 -18.97
N HIS A 645 2.37 -26.23 -18.92
CA HIS A 645 1.90 -27.02 -20.05
C HIS A 645 0.46 -26.72 -20.47
N LEU A 646 -0.44 -26.41 -19.52
CA LEU A 646 -1.82 -26.00 -19.80
C LEU A 646 -1.86 -24.69 -20.58
N PHE A 647 -1.05 -23.71 -20.21
CA PHE A 647 -0.92 -22.46 -20.98
C PHE A 647 -0.31 -22.71 -22.36
N GLU A 648 0.73 -23.53 -22.46
CA GLU A 648 1.33 -23.88 -23.76
C GLU A 648 0.34 -24.60 -24.68
N LEU A 649 -0.50 -25.49 -24.14
CA LEU A 649 -1.60 -26.10 -24.90
C LEU A 649 -2.56 -25.04 -25.42
N PHE A 650 -2.94 -24.08 -24.58
CA PHE A 650 -3.79 -22.97 -25.01
C PHE A 650 -3.12 -22.16 -26.13
N ALA A 651 -1.85 -21.81 -25.97
CA ALA A 651 -1.09 -21.06 -26.98
C ALA A 651 -1.00 -21.79 -28.32
N LEU A 652 -0.67 -23.09 -28.30
CA LEU A 652 -0.66 -23.90 -29.52
C LEU A 652 -2.01 -23.90 -30.24
N ARG A 653 -3.12 -23.95 -29.49
CA ARG A 653 -4.47 -23.99 -30.06
C ARG A 653 -4.93 -22.66 -30.64
N PHE A 654 -4.54 -21.53 -30.05
CA PHE A 654 -5.18 -20.24 -30.32
C PHE A 654 -4.26 -19.13 -30.78
N ASP A 655 -2.94 -19.23 -30.63
CA ASP A 655 -2.00 -18.25 -31.17
C ASP A 655 -1.97 -18.35 -32.70
N PRO A 656 -2.37 -17.28 -33.44
CA PRO A 656 -2.29 -17.27 -34.90
C PRO A 656 -0.88 -17.56 -35.46
N ALA A 657 0.19 -17.26 -34.71
CA ALA A 657 1.57 -17.53 -35.09
C ALA A 657 1.91 -19.05 -35.10
N GLU A 658 1.18 -19.86 -34.30
CA GLU A 658 1.39 -21.31 -34.16
C GLU A 658 0.61 -22.13 -35.21
N ALA A 659 0.59 -21.69 -36.47
CA ALA A 659 -0.25 -22.32 -37.52
C ALA A 659 0.31 -23.68 -38.02
N THR A 660 1.63 -23.89 -37.97
CA THR A 660 2.27 -25.06 -38.58
C THR A 660 2.07 -26.32 -37.74
N ARG A 661 1.46 -27.37 -38.33
CA ARG A 661 1.19 -28.67 -37.68
C ARG A 661 0.48 -28.53 -36.32
N ARG A 662 -0.42 -27.53 -36.21
CA ARG A 662 -1.13 -27.20 -34.97
C ARG A 662 -1.85 -28.40 -34.34
N GLN A 663 -2.60 -29.15 -35.15
CA GLN A 663 -3.36 -30.30 -34.71
C GLN A 663 -2.45 -31.36 -34.04
N GLU A 664 -1.43 -31.83 -34.76
CA GLU A 664 -0.47 -32.84 -34.28
C GLU A 664 0.24 -32.38 -32.99
N ARG A 665 0.67 -31.11 -32.93
CA ARG A 665 1.35 -30.55 -31.74
C ARG A 665 0.40 -30.40 -30.55
N THR A 666 -0.86 -30.07 -30.80
CA THR A 666 -1.89 -30.00 -29.77
C THR A 666 -2.13 -31.38 -29.16
N GLU A 667 -2.29 -32.41 -30.00
CA GLU A 667 -2.48 -33.80 -29.57
C GLU A 667 -1.28 -34.31 -28.75
N ALA A 668 -0.06 -34.06 -29.23
CA ALA A 668 1.16 -34.41 -28.50
C ALA A 668 1.24 -33.69 -27.13
N LYS A 669 0.85 -32.41 -27.06
CA LYS A 669 0.84 -31.65 -25.81
C LYS A 669 -0.22 -32.17 -24.83
N VAL A 670 -1.41 -32.55 -25.32
CA VAL A 670 -2.45 -33.19 -24.50
C VAL A 670 -1.93 -34.50 -23.90
N GLN A 671 -1.27 -35.36 -24.69
CA GLN A 671 -0.68 -36.61 -24.19
C GLN A 671 0.41 -36.37 -23.14
N ALA A 672 1.24 -35.34 -23.33
CA ALA A 672 2.24 -34.94 -22.34
C ALA A 672 1.60 -34.48 -21.02
N ILE A 673 0.50 -33.72 -21.08
CA ILE A 673 -0.24 -33.29 -19.89
C ILE A 673 -0.88 -34.51 -19.19
N GLU A 674 -1.54 -35.40 -19.93
CA GLU A 674 -2.12 -36.64 -19.38
C GLU A 674 -1.07 -37.51 -18.67
N SER A 675 0.16 -37.56 -19.20
CA SER A 675 1.26 -38.28 -18.56
C SER A 675 1.67 -37.62 -17.23
N LEU A 676 1.76 -36.29 -17.19
CA LEU A 676 2.04 -35.56 -15.94
C LEU A 676 0.91 -35.66 -14.92
N LEU A 677 -0.35 -35.71 -15.38
CA LEU A 677 -1.53 -35.87 -14.52
C LEU A 677 -1.51 -37.24 -13.80
N ALA A 678 -0.97 -38.28 -14.44
CA ALA A 678 -0.85 -39.60 -13.82
C ALA A 678 0.07 -39.62 -12.58
N ASP A 679 1.00 -38.67 -12.47
CA ASP A 679 1.95 -38.54 -11.37
C ASP A 679 1.46 -37.59 -10.25
N VAL A 680 0.27 -36.99 -10.39
CA VAL A 680 -0.30 -36.09 -9.37
C VAL A 680 -0.77 -36.88 -8.15
N ALA A 681 -0.20 -36.57 -6.97
CA ALA A 681 -0.41 -37.34 -5.75
C ALA A 681 -1.84 -37.22 -5.17
N SER A 682 -2.51 -36.07 -5.37
CA SER A 682 -3.85 -35.82 -4.86
C SER A 682 -4.91 -36.01 -5.95
N LEU A 683 -5.89 -36.90 -5.70
CA LEU A 683 -7.03 -37.11 -6.60
C LEU A 683 -7.89 -35.84 -6.77
N GLU A 684 -7.93 -34.98 -5.76
CA GLU A 684 -8.65 -33.71 -5.83
C GLU A 684 -7.91 -32.71 -6.73
N GLU A 685 -6.58 -32.65 -6.64
CA GLU A 685 -5.74 -31.83 -7.51
C GLU A 685 -5.81 -32.32 -8.97
N ASP A 686 -5.76 -33.64 -9.20
CA ASP A 686 -5.95 -34.25 -10.52
C ASP A 686 -7.29 -33.86 -11.15
N ARG A 687 -8.39 -33.89 -10.37
CA ARG A 687 -9.71 -33.44 -10.85
C ARG A 687 -9.71 -31.98 -11.29
N VAL A 688 -9.07 -31.08 -10.53
CA VAL A 688 -8.95 -29.67 -10.88
C VAL A 688 -8.17 -29.50 -12.19
N LEU A 689 -7.01 -30.15 -12.32
CA LEU A 689 -6.14 -30.02 -13.49
C LEU A 689 -6.78 -30.65 -14.74
N ARG A 690 -7.50 -31.77 -14.59
CA ARG A 690 -8.32 -32.36 -15.67
C ARG A 690 -9.48 -31.44 -16.09
N GLN A 691 -10.07 -30.70 -15.16
CA GLN A 691 -11.09 -29.70 -15.49
C GLN A 691 -10.51 -28.59 -16.38
N PHE A 692 -9.30 -28.11 -16.09
CA PHE A 692 -8.57 -27.18 -16.97
C PHE A 692 -8.34 -27.77 -18.35
N LEU A 693 -7.77 -28.97 -18.43
CA LEU A 693 -7.49 -29.64 -19.71
C LEU A 693 -8.77 -29.81 -20.54
N GLY A 694 -9.86 -30.29 -19.94
CA GLY A 694 -11.15 -30.46 -20.59
C GLY A 694 -11.75 -29.13 -21.08
N THR A 695 -11.67 -28.08 -20.27
CA THR A 695 -12.26 -26.77 -20.63
C THR A 695 -11.46 -26.03 -21.68
N ILE A 696 -10.12 -26.11 -21.66
CA ILE A 696 -9.26 -25.58 -22.72
C ILE A 696 -9.56 -26.29 -24.04
N ASN A 697 -9.72 -27.62 -24.01
CA ASN A 697 -10.07 -28.39 -25.20
C ASN A 697 -11.48 -28.09 -25.73
N ALA A 698 -12.42 -27.75 -24.85
CA ALA A 698 -13.78 -27.32 -25.19
C ALA A 698 -13.87 -25.84 -25.64
N THR A 699 -12.77 -25.09 -25.58
CA THR A 699 -12.72 -23.72 -26.09
C THR A 699 -12.64 -23.74 -27.63
N LEU A 700 -13.51 -22.96 -28.27
CA LEU A 700 -13.69 -22.90 -29.73
C LEU A 700 -13.02 -21.67 -30.34
N ARG A 701 -13.12 -20.52 -29.68
CA ARG A 701 -12.54 -19.23 -30.11
C ARG A 701 -12.14 -18.39 -28.90
N THR A 702 -11.17 -17.51 -29.10
CA THR A 702 -10.77 -16.53 -28.08
C THR A 702 -10.16 -15.28 -28.70
N ASN A 703 -10.35 -14.13 -28.05
CA ASN A 703 -9.70 -12.87 -28.42
C ASN A 703 -8.36 -12.66 -27.70
N ALA A 704 -7.85 -13.66 -26.96
CA ALA A 704 -6.66 -13.54 -26.13
C ALA A 704 -5.37 -13.13 -26.87
N TYR A 705 -5.34 -13.20 -28.21
CA TYR A 705 -4.21 -12.75 -29.05
C TYR A 705 -4.46 -11.45 -29.80
N GLN A 706 -5.67 -10.87 -29.70
CA GLN A 706 -5.95 -9.54 -30.24
C GLN A 706 -5.22 -8.46 -29.44
N LYS A 707 -4.64 -7.49 -30.16
CA LYS A 707 -3.93 -6.35 -29.56
C LYS A 707 -4.91 -5.30 -29.02
N GLY A 708 -4.50 -4.59 -27.96
CA GLY A 708 -5.29 -3.50 -27.39
C GLY A 708 -6.53 -3.93 -26.59
N ARG A 709 -6.70 -5.23 -26.31
CA ARG A 709 -7.78 -5.75 -25.47
C ARG A 709 -7.29 -5.94 -24.03
N ASN A 710 -7.97 -5.29 -23.10
CA ASN A 710 -7.77 -5.41 -21.64
C ASN A 710 -8.79 -6.37 -20.98
N TYR A 711 -9.43 -7.20 -21.79
CA TYR A 711 -10.39 -8.24 -21.41
C TYR A 711 -10.18 -9.45 -22.32
N MET A 712 -10.58 -10.63 -21.84
CA MET A 712 -10.49 -11.88 -22.57
C MET A 712 -11.89 -12.46 -22.77
N SER A 713 -12.11 -13.11 -23.90
CA SER A 713 -13.37 -13.74 -24.25
C SER A 713 -13.10 -15.16 -24.75
N PHE A 714 -13.94 -16.09 -24.33
CA PHE A 714 -13.82 -17.52 -24.63
C PHE A 714 -15.17 -18.02 -25.11
N LYS A 715 -15.26 -18.39 -26.40
CA LYS A 715 -16.41 -19.12 -26.93
C LYS A 715 -16.19 -20.59 -26.61
N LEU A 716 -17.07 -21.17 -25.82
CA LEU A 716 -16.98 -22.53 -25.28
C LEU A 716 -18.06 -23.42 -25.88
N SER A 717 -17.78 -24.72 -25.94
CA SER A 717 -18.75 -25.80 -26.18
C SER A 717 -19.14 -26.43 -24.84
N PRO A 718 -20.27 -26.04 -24.20
CA PRO A 718 -20.73 -26.62 -22.94
C PRO A 718 -20.81 -28.14 -22.93
N ARG A 719 -21.20 -28.74 -24.07
CA ARG A 719 -21.35 -30.20 -24.23
C ARG A 719 -20.02 -30.95 -24.13
N SER A 720 -18.92 -30.28 -24.43
CA SER A 720 -17.56 -30.83 -24.38
C SER A 720 -16.87 -30.60 -23.02
N ILE A 721 -17.47 -29.82 -22.11
CA ILE A 721 -16.89 -29.52 -20.81
C ILE A 721 -17.27 -30.63 -19.80
N PRO A 722 -16.28 -31.26 -19.13
CA PRO A 722 -16.54 -32.23 -18.07
C PRO A 722 -17.33 -31.62 -16.91
N GLY A 723 -18.29 -32.35 -16.35
CA GLY A 723 -19.05 -31.93 -15.16
C GLY A 723 -20.00 -30.75 -15.37
N MET A 724 -20.25 -30.33 -16.62
CA MET A 724 -21.15 -29.20 -16.93
C MET A 724 -22.60 -29.49 -16.49
N PRO A 725 -23.22 -28.62 -15.66
CA PRO A 725 -24.62 -28.77 -15.25
C PRO A 725 -25.60 -28.72 -16.43
N GLU A 726 -26.69 -29.48 -16.36
CA GLU A 726 -27.80 -29.39 -17.31
C GLU A 726 -28.71 -28.18 -17.01
N PRO A 727 -29.38 -27.60 -18.03
CA PRO A 727 -29.25 -27.90 -19.46
C PRO A 727 -27.97 -27.31 -20.06
N LYS A 728 -27.39 -27.98 -21.06
CA LYS A 728 -26.17 -27.52 -21.75
C LYS A 728 -26.50 -26.72 -23.03
N PRO A 729 -26.27 -25.39 -23.07
CA PRO A 729 -26.45 -24.59 -24.29
C PRO A 729 -25.52 -25.06 -25.42
N LEU A 730 -25.83 -24.68 -26.66
CA LEU A 730 -24.95 -24.96 -27.81
C LEU A 730 -23.61 -24.23 -27.66
N PHE A 731 -23.67 -22.94 -27.33
CA PHE A 731 -22.48 -22.11 -27.10
C PHE A 731 -22.61 -21.30 -25.81
N GLU A 732 -21.48 -21.10 -25.16
CA GLU A 732 -21.34 -20.19 -24.02
C GLU A 732 -20.14 -19.27 -24.28
N ILE A 733 -20.36 -17.95 -24.28
CA ILE A 733 -19.28 -16.97 -24.41
C ILE A 733 -19.00 -16.40 -23.01
N TRP A 734 -17.85 -16.75 -22.44
CA TRP A 734 -17.35 -16.24 -21.18
C TRP A 734 -16.46 -15.02 -21.45
N VAL A 735 -16.80 -13.87 -20.89
CA VAL A 735 -16.04 -12.62 -20.98
C VAL A 735 -15.50 -12.27 -19.60
N TYR A 736 -14.19 -12.05 -19.54
CA TYR A 736 -13.45 -11.89 -18.31
C TYR A 736 -12.54 -10.66 -18.36
N SER A 737 -12.56 -9.86 -17.29
CA SER A 737 -11.57 -8.81 -17.02
C SER A 737 -11.50 -8.54 -15.50
N PRO A 738 -10.55 -7.70 -15.04
CA PRO A 738 -10.56 -7.22 -13.66
C PRO A 738 -11.80 -6.41 -13.27
N ARG A 739 -12.52 -5.83 -14.25
CA ARG A 739 -13.68 -4.96 -14.01
C ARG A 739 -15.03 -5.67 -14.15
N VAL A 740 -15.13 -6.60 -15.09
CA VAL A 740 -16.37 -7.31 -15.45
C VAL A 740 -16.16 -8.81 -15.65
N GLU A 741 -17.13 -9.58 -15.18
CA GLU A 741 -17.36 -10.98 -15.54
C GLU A 741 -18.72 -11.07 -16.23
N GLY A 742 -18.79 -11.76 -17.37
CA GLY A 742 -20.01 -11.88 -18.16
C GLY A 742 -20.12 -13.21 -18.89
N VAL A 743 -21.34 -13.69 -19.06
CA VAL A 743 -21.64 -14.92 -19.80
C VAL A 743 -22.77 -14.65 -20.79
N HIS A 744 -22.66 -15.20 -22.00
CA HIS A 744 -23.75 -15.25 -22.96
C HIS A 744 -23.99 -16.69 -23.43
N LEU A 745 -25.17 -17.21 -23.13
CA LEU A 745 -25.58 -18.59 -23.37
C LEU A 745 -26.54 -18.65 -24.57
N ARG A 746 -26.28 -19.53 -25.53
CA ARG A 746 -27.09 -19.67 -26.76
C ARG A 746 -27.57 -21.10 -26.93
N GLY A 747 -28.87 -21.30 -27.13
CA GLY A 747 -29.45 -22.59 -27.48
C GLY A 747 -29.14 -23.06 -28.91
N GLY A 748 -28.78 -22.14 -29.80
CA GLY A 748 -28.55 -22.42 -31.22
C GLY A 748 -27.80 -21.30 -31.94
N LYS A 749 -27.55 -21.47 -33.24
CA LYS A 749 -26.84 -20.49 -34.09
C LYS A 749 -27.67 -19.22 -34.30
N VAL A 750 -28.96 -19.35 -34.59
CA VAL A 750 -29.87 -18.21 -34.65
C VAL A 750 -30.60 -18.15 -33.31
N ALA A 751 -30.08 -17.34 -32.39
CA ALA A 751 -30.61 -17.25 -31.04
C ALA A 751 -30.80 -15.80 -30.59
N ARG A 752 -31.78 -15.58 -29.71
CA ARG A 752 -32.13 -14.25 -29.20
C ARG A 752 -32.48 -14.24 -27.73
N GLY A 753 -32.06 -13.16 -27.07
CA GLY A 753 -32.55 -12.78 -25.76
C GLY A 753 -31.72 -11.68 -25.09
N GLY A 754 -32.25 -11.21 -23.96
CA GLY A 754 -31.73 -10.04 -23.27
C GLY A 754 -30.42 -10.24 -22.50
N LEU A 755 -29.71 -9.14 -22.26
CA LEU A 755 -28.51 -9.08 -21.42
C LEU A 755 -28.83 -8.45 -20.06
N ARG A 756 -28.68 -9.21 -18.97
CA ARG A 756 -28.98 -8.74 -17.61
C ARG A 756 -27.74 -8.17 -16.91
N TRP A 757 -27.90 -7.02 -16.26
CA TRP A 757 -26.94 -6.60 -15.24
C TRP A 757 -27.36 -7.24 -13.91
N SER A 758 -26.60 -8.24 -13.47
CA SER A 758 -26.88 -9.00 -12.25
C SER A 758 -26.16 -8.42 -11.03
N ASP A 759 -26.79 -8.54 -9.87
CA ASP A 759 -26.21 -8.29 -8.54
C ASP A 759 -25.67 -9.59 -7.89
N ARG A 760 -25.86 -10.75 -8.53
CA ARG A 760 -25.46 -12.07 -8.02
C ARG A 760 -24.02 -12.45 -8.38
N ARG A 761 -23.04 -11.70 -7.89
CA ARG A 761 -21.61 -11.92 -8.21
C ARG A 761 -21.14 -13.38 -8.07
N GLU A 762 -21.63 -14.10 -7.07
CA GLU A 762 -21.16 -15.44 -6.74
C GLU A 762 -21.71 -16.55 -7.65
N ASP A 763 -22.90 -16.36 -8.26
CA ASP A 763 -23.58 -17.42 -9.02
C ASP A 763 -24.48 -16.91 -10.17
N PHE A 764 -24.19 -15.73 -10.73
CA PHE A 764 -24.99 -15.13 -11.80
C PHE A 764 -25.13 -16.04 -13.02
N ARG A 765 -24.16 -16.91 -13.33
CA ARG A 765 -24.32 -17.88 -14.43
C ARG A 765 -25.54 -18.77 -14.23
N THR A 766 -25.79 -19.24 -13.00
CA THR A 766 -26.97 -20.05 -12.66
C THR A 766 -28.26 -19.25 -12.87
N GLU A 767 -28.26 -17.97 -12.49
CA GLU A 767 -29.38 -17.06 -12.79
C GLU A 767 -29.62 -16.96 -14.30
N ILE A 768 -28.57 -16.68 -15.08
CA ILE A 768 -28.68 -16.53 -16.54
C ILE A 768 -29.11 -17.84 -17.20
N LEU A 769 -28.61 -19.00 -16.75
CA LEU A 769 -29.03 -20.31 -17.26
C LEU A 769 -30.52 -20.57 -17.03
N GLY A 770 -31.05 -20.22 -15.85
CA GLY A 770 -32.49 -20.29 -15.57
C GLY A 770 -33.32 -19.41 -16.52
N LEU A 771 -32.81 -18.22 -16.85
CA LEU A 771 -33.46 -17.31 -17.81
C LEU A 771 -33.39 -17.83 -19.25
N VAL A 772 -32.27 -18.44 -19.68
CA VAL A 772 -32.17 -19.07 -21.00
C VAL A 772 -33.24 -20.14 -21.14
N LYS A 773 -33.42 -20.99 -20.13
CA LYS A 773 -34.44 -22.06 -20.17
C LYS A 773 -35.83 -21.48 -20.40
N ALA A 774 -36.20 -20.44 -19.65
CA ALA A 774 -37.47 -19.75 -19.86
C ALA A 774 -37.55 -19.12 -21.27
N GLN A 775 -36.44 -18.55 -21.75
CA GLN A 775 -36.37 -17.95 -23.08
C GLN A 775 -36.50 -18.98 -24.21
N MET A 776 -35.98 -20.20 -24.05
CA MET A 776 -36.14 -21.29 -25.03
C MET A 776 -37.61 -21.61 -25.26
N VAL A 777 -38.39 -21.75 -24.17
CA VAL A 777 -39.84 -22.00 -24.24
C VAL A 777 -40.58 -20.78 -24.80
N LYS A 778 -40.22 -19.57 -24.35
CA LYS A 778 -40.85 -18.32 -24.79
C LYS A 778 -40.64 -18.03 -26.28
N ASN A 779 -39.46 -18.37 -26.82
CA ASN A 779 -39.14 -18.13 -28.21
C ASN A 779 -39.84 -19.11 -29.18
N THR A 780 -40.62 -20.08 -28.71
CA THR A 780 -41.31 -21.04 -29.61
C THR A 780 -42.40 -20.42 -30.48
N VAL A 781 -42.72 -19.13 -30.28
CA VAL A 781 -43.56 -18.34 -31.19
C VAL A 781 -42.77 -17.72 -32.35
N ILE A 782 -41.44 -17.59 -32.24
CA ILE A 782 -40.56 -16.97 -33.22
C ILE A 782 -39.56 -17.98 -33.81
N VAL A 783 -38.83 -17.57 -34.86
CA VAL A 783 -37.81 -18.43 -35.51
C VAL A 783 -36.54 -18.63 -34.66
N PRO A 784 -35.94 -17.59 -34.05
CA PRO A 784 -34.71 -17.73 -33.26
C PRO A 784 -34.93 -18.50 -31.97
N VAL A 785 -34.05 -19.46 -31.65
CA VAL A 785 -34.08 -20.14 -30.35
C VAL A 785 -33.65 -19.20 -29.21
N GLY A 786 -33.80 -19.62 -27.96
CA GLY A 786 -33.45 -18.83 -26.79
C GLY A 786 -31.95 -18.56 -26.64
N SER A 787 -31.59 -17.32 -26.33
CA SER A 787 -30.31 -16.97 -25.70
C SER A 787 -30.53 -16.08 -24.48
N LYS A 788 -29.51 -15.96 -23.64
CA LYS A 788 -29.49 -14.96 -22.58
C LYS A 788 -28.05 -14.65 -22.23
N GLY A 789 -27.79 -13.40 -21.89
CA GLY A 789 -26.52 -13.04 -21.27
C GLY A 789 -26.71 -12.31 -19.96
N GLY A 790 -25.63 -12.21 -19.22
CA GLY A 790 -25.56 -11.32 -18.08
C GLY A 790 -24.14 -11.05 -17.64
N PHE A 791 -23.97 -9.97 -16.90
CA PHE A 791 -22.67 -9.53 -16.41
C PHE A 791 -22.78 -8.95 -15.00
N VAL A 792 -21.64 -8.95 -14.30
CA VAL A 792 -21.47 -8.41 -12.94
C VAL A 792 -20.26 -7.48 -12.89
N LEU A 793 -20.35 -6.44 -12.06
CA LEU A 793 -19.22 -5.55 -11.78
C LEU A 793 -18.38 -6.11 -10.64
N LYS A 794 -17.06 -6.13 -10.79
CA LYS A 794 -16.15 -6.67 -9.78
C LYS A 794 -15.77 -5.63 -8.72
N ASN A 795 -15.57 -4.39 -9.14
CA ASN A 795 -15.19 -3.26 -8.30
C ASN A 795 -16.14 -2.06 -8.54
N PRO A 796 -17.45 -2.19 -8.25
CA PRO A 796 -18.38 -1.09 -8.47
C PRO A 796 -18.09 0.09 -7.51
N PRO A 797 -18.24 1.35 -7.97
CA PRO A 797 -18.33 2.50 -7.08
C PRO A 797 -19.43 2.33 -6.03
N PRO A 798 -19.37 3.04 -4.88
CA PRO A 798 -20.43 2.99 -3.89
C PRO A 798 -21.79 3.34 -4.50
N ALA A 799 -22.83 2.55 -4.23
CA ALA A 799 -24.17 2.75 -4.80
C ALA A 799 -24.81 4.11 -4.43
N SER A 800 -24.26 4.80 -3.41
CA SER A 800 -24.64 6.18 -3.07
C SER A 800 -24.25 7.19 -4.14
N ASP A 801 -23.19 6.94 -4.91
CA ASP A 801 -22.80 7.73 -6.09
C ASP A 801 -23.41 7.11 -7.35
N ARG A 802 -24.67 7.47 -7.59
CA ARG A 802 -25.48 6.89 -8.68
C ARG A 802 -24.90 7.15 -10.06
N GLU A 803 -24.26 8.30 -10.28
CA GLU A 803 -23.71 8.67 -11.58
C GLU A 803 -22.46 7.84 -11.88
N ALA A 804 -21.51 7.76 -10.95
CA ALA A 804 -20.32 6.92 -11.10
C ALA A 804 -20.68 5.44 -11.23
N TYR A 805 -21.63 4.95 -10.43
CA TYR A 805 -22.09 3.55 -10.51
C TYR A 805 -22.69 3.21 -11.88
N LEU A 806 -23.54 4.09 -12.43
CA LEU A 806 -24.13 3.91 -13.76
C LEU A 806 -23.07 3.98 -14.87
N ALA A 807 -22.12 4.92 -14.77
CA ALA A 807 -21.04 5.08 -15.74
C ALA A 807 -20.16 3.81 -15.79
N GLU A 808 -19.82 3.23 -14.63
CA GLU A 808 -19.09 1.95 -14.56
C GLU A 808 -19.91 0.81 -15.17
N GLY A 809 -21.21 0.75 -14.87
CA GLY A 809 -22.14 -0.21 -15.47
C GLY A 809 -22.15 -0.16 -17.00
N VAL A 810 -22.20 1.05 -17.57
CA VAL A 810 -22.15 1.27 -19.02
C VAL A 810 -20.79 0.87 -19.61
N ALA A 811 -19.68 1.22 -18.94
CA ALA A 811 -18.34 0.85 -19.40
C ALA A 811 -18.12 -0.67 -19.45
N CYS A 812 -18.57 -1.38 -18.40
CA CYS A 812 -18.52 -2.83 -18.33
C CYS A 812 -19.48 -3.51 -19.31
N TYR A 813 -20.67 -2.93 -19.55
CA TYR A 813 -21.59 -3.41 -20.58
C TYR A 813 -20.98 -3.31 -22.00
N LYS A 814 -20.34 -2.17 -22.33
CA LYS A 814 -19.61 -2.01 -23.59
C LYS A 814 -18.47 -3.01 -23.74
N THR A 815 -17.73 -3.25 -22.65
CA THR A 815 -16.66 -4.26 -22.60
C THR A 815 -17.21 -5.65 -22.87
N PHE A 816 -18.32 -6.01 -22.22
CA PHE A 816 -18.99 -7.30 -22.42
C PHE A 816 -19.42 -7.49 -23.88
N LEU A 817 -20.13 -6.52 -24.47
CA LEU A 817 -20.54 -6.56 -25.87
C LEU A 817 -19.36 -6.66 -26.85
N SER A 818 -18.31 -5.87 -26.60
CA SER A 818 -17.09 -5.91 -27.40
C SER A 818 -16.44 -7.30 -27.35
N GLY A 819 -16.42 -7.93 -26.18
CA GLY A 819 -15.97 -9.32 -26.01
C GLY A 819 -16.82 -10.36 -26.76
N LEU A 820 -18.15 -10.17 -26.82
CA LEU A 820 -19.01 -11.04 -27.63
C LEU A 820 -18.68 -10.89 -29.14
N LEU A 821 -18.53 -9.66 -29.62
CA LEU A 821 -18.23 -9.38 -31.03
C LEU A 821 -16.82 -9.79 -31.44
N ASP A 822 -15.84 -9.70 -30.54
CA ASP A 822 -14.44 -10.10 -30.81
C ASP A 822 -14.29 -11.59 -31.17
N VAL A 823 -15.29 -12.43 -30.86
CA VAL A 823 -15.30 -13.89 -31.17
C VAL A 823 -16.44 -14.31 -32.11
N THR A 824 -17.20 -13.37 -32.65
CA THR A 824 -18.35 -13.62 -33.55
C THR A 824 -17.97 -13.23 -34.99
N ASP A 825 -18.28 -14.06 -35.98
CA ASP A 825 -18.00 -13.70 -37.38
C ASP A 825 -18.85 -12.50 -37.82
N ASN A 826 -18.40 -11.74 -38.81
CA ASN A 826 -19.17 -10.67 -39.43
C ASN A 826 -19.70 -11.10 -40.81
N LEU A 827 -20.66 -10.38 -41.38
CA LEU A 827 -21.17 -10.60 -42.73
C LEU A 827 -20.95 -9.34 -43.59
N VAL A 828 -20.03 -9.38 -44.55
CA VAL A 828 -19.74 -8.24 -45.42
C VAL A 828 -20.14 -8.58 -46.85
N LYS A 829 -21.17 -7.89 -47.38
CA LYS A 829 -21.72 -8.15 -48.73
C LYS A 829 -22.11 -9.62 -48.94
N GLY A 830 -22.76 -10.21 -47.94
CA GLY A 830 -23.20 -11.61 -47.95
C GLY A 830 -22.10 -12.65 -47.75
N LYS A 831 -20.85 -12.24 -47.51
CA LYS A 831 -19.74 -13.17 -47.22
C LYS A 831 -19.36 -13.13 -45.75
N VAL A 832 -19.17 -14.29 -45.15
CA VAL A 832 -18.70 -14.41 -43.76
C VAL A 832 -17.25 -13.95 -43.68
N VAL A 833 -16.96 -13.05 -42.74
CA VAL A 833 -15.63 -12.52 -42.46
C VAL A 833 -15.28 -12.84 -41.00
N PRO A 834 -14.24 -13.63 -40.73
CA PRO A 834 -13.86 -13.96 -39.36
C PRO A 834 -13.23 -12.79 -38.62
N PRO A 835 -13.27 -12.76 -37.27
CA PRO A 835 -12.55 -11.78 -36.47
C PRO A 835 -11.04 -11.83 -36.71
N THR A 836 -10.37 -10.67 -36.60
CA THR A 836 -8.91 -10.56 -36.75
C THR A 836 -8.19 -11.28 -35.60
N ASP A 837 -7.08 -11.96 -35.90
CA ASP A 837 -6.24 -12.66 -34.92
C ASP A 837 -6.98 -13.69 -34.04
N VAL A 838 -8.03 -14.33 -34.59
CA VAL A 838 -8.80 -15.40 -33.93
C VAL A 838 -8.69 -16.70 -34.72
N VAL A 839 -8.22 -17.75 -34.05
CA VAL A 839 -8.29 -19.12 -34.55
C VAL A 839 -9.67 -19.71 -34.25
N ARG A 840 -10.32 -20.27 -35.27
CA ARG A 840 -11.66 -20.89 -35.18
C ARG A 840 -11.55 -22.42 -35.17
N HIS A 841 -12.16 -23.06 -34.19
CA HIS A 841 -12.29 -24.53 -34.07
C HIS A 841 -13.73 -25.02 -34.29
N ASP A 842 -14.59 -24.14 -34.78
CA ASP A 842 -15.99 -24.34 -35.11
C ASP A 842 -16.31 -23.77 -36.50
N GLU A 843 -17.55 -23.98 -36.95
CA GLU A 843 -18.07 -23.46 -38.21
C GLU A 843 -18.41 -21.96 -38.17
N ASP A 844 -18.84 -21.41 -39.30
CA ASP A 844 -19.22 -20.00 -39.42
C ASP A 844 -20.43 -19.66 -38.51
N ASP A 845 -20.30 -18.55 -37.78
CA ASP A 845 -21.27 -18.07 -36.80
C ASP A 845 -21.38 -16.54 -36.85
N PRO A 846 -22.04 -15.98 -37.88
CA PRO A 846 -22.15 -14.53 -38.08
C PRO A 846 -23.33 -13.88 -37.35
N TYR A 847 -24.21 -14.68 -36.72
CA TYR A 847 -25.46 -14.17 -36.16
C TYR A 847 -25.36 -14.00 -34.65
N LEU A 848 -25.45 -12.75 -34.18
CA LEU A 848 -25.55 -12.41 -32.77
C LEU A 848 -26.50 -11.22 -32.59
N VAL A 849 -27.61 -11.46 -31.90
CA VAL A 849 -28.61 -10.43 -31.54
C VAL A 849 -28.77 -10.42 -30.03
N VAL A 850 -28.84 -9.22 -29.47
CA VAL A 850 -29.01 -8.99 -28.04
C VAL A 850 -30.28 -8.17 -27.80
N ALA A 851 -30.77 -8.17 -26.57
CA ALA A 851 -31.86 -7.28 -26.17
C ALA A 851 -31.60 -6.71 -24.77
N ALA A 852 -32.40 -5.73 -24.37
CA ALA A 852 -32.38 -5.23 -23.00
C ALA A 852 -33.04 -6.22 -22.03
N ASP A 853 -32.60 -6.20 -20.76
CA ASP A 853 -33.21 -6.92 -19.64
C ASP A 853 -33.13 -6.04 -18.37
N LYS A 854 -33.36 -6.63 -17.19
CA LYS A 854 -33.20 -5.97 -15.89
C LYS A 854 -31.80 -5.35 -15.79
N GLY A 855 -31.78 -4.08 -15.42
CA GLY A 855 -30.55 -3.28 -15.27
C GLY A 855 -29.96 -2.74 -16.57
N THR A 856 -30.49 -3.13 -17.73
CA THR A 856 -30.03 -2.66 -19.06
C THR A 856 -31.16 -2.10 -19.93
N ALA A 857 -32.34 -1.81 -19.34
CA ALA A 857 -33.54 -1.37 -20.05
C ALA A 857 -33.33 -0.20 -21.04
N THR A 858 -32.42 0.73 -20.74
CA THR A 858 -32.11 1.89 -21.60
C THR A 858 -30.86 1.69 -22.45
N PHE A 859 -30.28 0.49 -22.51
CA PHE A 859 -28.96 0.24 -23.10
C PHE A 859 -29.00 -0.27 -24.55
N SER A 860 -30.18 -0.48 -25.16
CA SER A 860 -30.25 -0.94 -26.56
C SER A 860 -29.52 -0.03 -27.54
N ASP A 861 -29.64 1.30 -27.38
CA ASP A 861 -28.91 2.26 -28.22
C ASP A 861 -27.40 2.19 -28.00
N ILE A 862 -26.96 1.90 -26.77
CA ILE A 862 -25.54 1.66 -26.46
C ILE A 862 -25.05 0.42 -27.20
N ALA A 863 -25.82 -0.67 -27.18
CA ALA A 863 -25.46 -1.90 -27.89
C ALA A 863 -25.36 -1.69 -29.40
N ASN A 864 -26.34 -1.00 -29.99
CA ASN A 864 -26.33 -0.63 -31.41
C ASN A 864 -25.15 0.28 -31.76
N SER A 865 -24.74 1.20 -30.87
CA SER A 865 -23.55 2.04 -31.08
C SER A 865 -22.25 1.21 -31.10
N VAL A 866 -22.15 0.16 -30.27
CA VAL A 866 -21.00 -0.76 -30.27
C VAL A 866 -20.98 -1.59 -31.55
N SER A 867 -22.13 -2.15 -31.95
CA SER A 867 -22.30 -2.86 -33.23
C SER A 867 -21.83 -2.02 -34.42
N ALA A 868 -22.27 -0.75 -34.48
CA ALA A 868 -21.90 0.19 -35.53
C ALA A 868 -20.39 0.49 -35.53
N ALA A 869 -19.77 0.68 -34.35
CA ALA A 869 -18.33 0.90 -34.22
C ALA A 869 -17.49 -0.30 -34.71
N TYR A 870 -18.03 -1.52 -34.57
CA TYR A 870 -17.44 -2.74 -35.11
C TYR A 870 -17.69 -2.95 -36.61
N GLY A 871 -18.55 -2.14 -37.24
CA GLY A 871 -19.03 -2.39 -38.59
C GLY A 871 -19.76 -3.72 -38.72
N PHE A 872 -20.43 -4.17 -37.65
CA PHE A 872 -21.15 -5.43 -37.62
C PHE A 872 -22.42 -5.34 -38.47
N TRP A 873 -22.67 -6.36 -39.29
CA TRP A 873 -23.65 -6.33 -40.38
C TRP A 873 -25.11 -6.07 -39.95
N LEU A 874 -25.47 -6.42 -38.72
CA LEU A 874 -26.81 -6.14 -38.20
C LEU A 874 -27.03 -4.66 -37.86
N GLY A 875 -25.97 -3.84 -37.74
CA GLY A 875 -26.09 -2.41 -37.46
C GLY A 875 -26.99 -2.13 -36.25
N ASP A 876 -28.08 -1.38 -36.47
CA ASP A 876 -29.10 -1.02 -35.47
C ASP A 876 -30.22 -2.06 -35.29
N ALA A 877 -30.10 -3.23 -35.95
CA ALA A 877 -30.86 -4.44 -35.68
C ALA A 877 -30.15 -5.39 -34.69
N PHE A 878 -28.92 -5.06 -34.29
CA PHE A 878 -28.14 -5.85 -33.31
C PHE A 878 -28.83 -5.92 -31.95
N ALA A 879 -29.44 -4.82 -31.52
CA ALA A 879 -30.29 -4.73 -30.34
C ALA A 879 -31.67 -4.16 -30.67
N SER A 880 -32.73 -4.90 -30.33
CA SER A 880 -34.13 -4.46 -30.50
C SER A 880 -34.59 -3.52 -29.36
N GLY A 881 -35.67 -2.77 -29.60
CA GLY A 881 -36.26 -1.86 -28.60
C GLY A 881 -35.44 -0.61 -28.28
N GLY A 882 -34.61 -0.16 -29.24
CA GLY A 882 -33.89 1.11 -29.16
C GLY A 882 -34.76 2.32 -29.52
N SER A 883 -34.16 3.51 -29.60
CA SER A 883 -34.82 4.77 -29.98
C SER A 883 -35.38 4.77 -31.41
N VAL A 884 -34.83 3.92 -32.29
CA VAL A 884 -35.26 3.70 -33.68
C VAL A 884 -35.79 2.28 -33.80
N GLY A 885 -37.12 2.12 -33.85
CA GLY A 885 -37.79 0.82 -33.87
C GLY A 885 -39.18 0.89 -33.24
N TYR A 886 -39.67 -0.25 -32.75
CA TYR A 886 -40.97 -0.37 -32.10
C TYR A 886 -40.82 -0.17 -30.59
N ASP A 887 -41.37 0.91 -30.05
CA ASP A 887 -41.33 1.21 -28.62
C ASP A 887 -42.36 0.35 -27.87
N HIS A 888 -41.89 -0.72 -27.24
CA HIS A 888 -42.76 -1.71 -26.59
C HIS A 888 -43.62 -1.10 -25.47
N LYS A 889 -43.13 -0.03 -24.81
CA LYS A 889 -43.87 0.66 -23.76
C LYS A 889 -44.97 1.53 -24.33
N LYS A 890 -44.68 2.30 -25.39
CA LYS A 890 -45.70 3.11 -26.08
C LYS A 890 -46.75 2.24 -26.77
N MET A 891 -46.35 1.12 -27.35
CA MET A 891 -47.27 0.15 -27.96
C MET A 891 -48.07 -0.64 -26.92
N GLY A 892 -47.54 -0.76 -25.70
CA GLY A 892 -48.08 -1.61 -24.63
C GLY A 892 -48.15 -3.09 -25.04
N ILE A 893 -47.32 -3.53 -25.98
CA ILE A 893 -47.54 -4.79 -26.72
C ILE A 893 -47.47 -6.01 -25.80
N THR A 894 -46.54 -6.01 -24.84
CA THR A 894 -46.42 -7.08 -23.83
C THR A 894 -47.67 -7.18 -22.95
N ALA A 895 -48.18 -6.04 -22.47
CA ALA A 895 -49.38 -6.01 -21.66
C ALA A 895 -50.62 -6.44 -22.46
N ARG A 896 -50.73 -5.99 -23.73
CA ARG A 896 -51.79 -6.38 -24.66
C ARG A 896 -51.78 -7.90 -24.91
N GLY A 897 -50.60 -8.49 -25.12
CA GLY A 897 -50.42 -9.93 -25.24
C GLY A 897 -50.90 -10.70 -24.02
N ALA A 898 -50.45 -10.31 -22.83
CA ALA A 898 -50.89 -10.93 -21.57
C ALA A 898 -52.39 -10.78 -21.35
N TRP A 899 -52.96 -9.68 -21.84
CA TRP A 899 -54.40 -9.44 -21.77
C TRP A 899 -55.21 -10.34 -22.71
N GLU A 900 -54.65 -10.81 -23.83
CA GLU A 900 -55.30 -11.84 -24.65
C GLU A 900 -55.50 -13.15 -23.87
N SER A 901 -54.50 -13.55 -23.05
CA SER A 901 -54.63 -14.67 -22.12
C SER A 901 -55.70 -14.43 -21.06
N VAL A 902 -55.70 -13.24 -20.43
CA VAL A 902 -56.73 -12.86 -19.44
C VAL A 902 -58.12 -12.95 -20.07
N LYS A 903 -58.33 -12.36 -21.25
CA LYS A 903 -59.60 -12.44 -21.99
C LYS A 903 -59.99 -13.89 -22.29
N ARG A 904 -59.04 -14.76 -22.64
CA ARG A 904 -59.29 -16.18 -22.90
C ARG A 904 -59.79 -16.91 -21.66
N HIS A 905 -59.15 -16.71 -20.51
CA HIS A 905 -59.58 -17.31 -19.25
C HIS A 905 -60.96 -16.85 -18.83
N PHE A 906 -61.22 -15.53 -18.83
CA PHE A 906 -62.52 -14.98 -18.46
C PHE A 906 -63.65 -15.39 -19.42
N ARG A 907 -63.36 -15.57 -20.72
CA ARG A 907 -64.30 -16.15 -21.67
C ARG A 907 -64.75 -17.56 -21.25
N GLY A 908 -63.84 -18.37 -20.69
CA GLY A 908 -64.16 -19.67 -20.11
C GLY A 908 -65.06 -19.60 -18.87
N LEU A 909 -65.08 -18.47 -18.17
CA LEU A 909 -65.94 -18.18 -17.03
C LEU A 909 -67.26 -17.50 -17.42
N GLY A 910 -67.49 -17.22 -18.70
CA GLY A 910 -68.67 -16.51 -19.19
C GLY A 910 -68.68 -15.01 -18.87
N VAL A 911 -67.54 -14.42 -18.53
CA VAL A 911 -67.39 -12.99 -18.20
C VAL A 911 -66.64 -12.29 -19.33
N ASP A 912 -67.18 -11.19 -19.83
CA ASP A 912 -66.49 -10.33 -20.78
C ASP A 912 -65.82 -9.16 -20.04
N THR A 913 -64.49 -9.22 -19.91
CA THR A 913 -63.70 -8.22 -19.19
C THR A 913 -63.73 -6.83 -19.84
N GLN A 914 -64.25 -6.69 -21.06
CA GLN A 914 -64.36 -5.40 -21.74
C GLN A 914 -65.67 -4.67 -21.42
N THR A 915 -66.71 -5.42 -21.00
CA THR A 915 -68.06 -4.87 -20.81
C THR A 915 -68.64 -5.11 -19.42
N GLN A 916 -68.04 -5.98 -18.60
CA GLN A 916 -68.51 -6.33 -17.25
C GLN A 916 -67.46 -6.03 -16.17
N PRO A 917 -67.82 -5.42 -15.02
CA PRO A 917 -66.90 -5.17 -13.91
C PRO A 917 -66.35 -6.43 -13.24
N PHE A 918 -65.08 -6.39 -12.84
CA PHE A 918 -64.39 -7.48 -12.12
C PHE A 918 -63.30 -6.93 -11.18
N THR A 919 -63.01 -7.67 -10.10
CA THR A 919 -62.04 -7.28 -9.07
C THR A 919 -60.61 -7.70 -9.41
N VAL A 920 -59.65 -6.81 -9.15
CA VAL A 920 -58.22 -7.03 -9.47
C VAL A 920 -57.34 -6.76 -8.25
N ALA A 921 -56.41 -7.68 -7.97
CA ALA A 921 -55.24 -7.43 -7.16
C ALA A 921 -54.00 -7.31 -8.07
N GLY A 922 -53.22 -6.26 -7.89
CA GLY A 922 -52.12 -5.90 -8.77
C GLY A 922 -50.73 -6.05 -8.13
N ILE A 923 -49.76 -6.52 -8.90
CA ILE A 923 -48.34 -6.48 -8.51
C ILE A 923 -47.62 -5.51 -9.45
N GLY A 924 -47.31 -4.30 -8.96
CA GLY A 924 -46.73 -3.21 -9.72
C GLY A 924 -47.33 -1.84 -9.38
N ASP A 925 -46.98 -0.84 -10.18
CA ASP A 925 -47.52 0.53 -10.10
C ASP A 925 -47.79 1.10 -11.50
N MET A 926 -48.54 2.20 -11.57
CA MET A 926 -48.92 2.86 -12.83
C MET A 926 -47.76 3.46 -13.62
N SER A 927 -46.53 3.55 -13.07
CA SER A 927 -45.36 4.00 -13.84
C SER A 927 -44.71 2.87 -14.64
N GLY A 928 -44.98 1.62 -14.23
CA GLY A 928 -44.50 0.40 -14.87
C GLY A 928 -45.09 0.18 -16.26
N ASP A 929 -44.28 -0.35 -17.18
CA ASP A 929 -44.70 -0.64 -18.56
C ASP A 929 -45.84 -1.67 -18.59
N VAL A 930 -45.59 -2.89 -18.10
CA VAL A 930 -46.57 -3.97 -18.17
C VAL A 930 -47.77 -3.71 -17.27
N PHE A 931 -47.52 -3.30 -16.02
CA PHE A 931 -48.59 -3.03 -15.06
C PHE A 931 -49.48 -1.85 -15.49
N GLY A 932 -48.86 -0.71 -15.81
CA GLY A 932 -49.57 0.51 -16.16
C GLY A 932 -50.39 0.34 -17.43
N ASN A 933 -49.81 -0.22 -18.49
CA ASN A 933 -50.57 -0.54 -19.70
C ASN A 933 -51.69 -1.55 -19.40
N GLY A 934 -51.41 -2.63 -18.68
CA GLY A 934 -52.38 -3.68 -18.35
C GLY A 934 -53.60 -3.15 -17.58
N MET A 935 -53.40 -2.25 -16.61
CA MET A 935 -54.47 -1.64 -15.83
C MET A 935 -55.31 -0.61 -16.60
N LEU A 936 -54.96 -0.32 -17.86
CA LEU A 936 -55.71 0.54 -18.79
C LEU A 936 -56.35 -0.22 -19.95
N LEU A 937 -56.14 -1.54 -20.07
CA LEU A 937 -56.74 -2.36 -21.14
C LEU A 937 -58.22 -2.71 -20.92
N SER A 938 -58.81 -2.29 -19.81
CA SER A 938 -60.26 -2.35 -19.59
C SER A 938 -60.72 -1.23 -18.66
N THR A 939 -61.80 -0.56 -19.06
CA THR A 939 -62.50 0.43 -18.24
C THR A 939 -63.33 -0.20 -17.14
N GLN A 940 -63.46 -1.52 -17.11
CA GLN A 940 -64.29 -2.28 -16.16
C GLN A 940 -63.47 -2.82 -14.96
N ILE A 941 -62.17 -2.51 -14.88
CA ILE A 941 -61.30 -2.94 -13.78
C ILE A 941 -61.67 -2.24 -12.47
N ARG A 942 -62.00 -3.04 -11.45
CA ARG A 942 -62.01 -2.63 -10.04
C ARG A 942 -60.68 -3.02 -9.40
N LEU A 943 -59.68 -2.14 -9.49
CA LEU A 943 -58.39 -2.36 -8.84
C LEU A 943 -58.53 -2.15 -7.33
N VAL A 944 -58.69 -3.24 -6.59
CA VAL A 944 -59.01 -3.17 -5.16
C VAL A 944 -57.79 -3.25 -4.26
N LEU A 945 -56.72 -3.88 -4.74
CA LEU A 945 -55.46 -4.07 -4.03
C LEU A 945 -54.31 -3.92 -5.04
N ALA A 946 -53.22 -3.27 -4.65
CA ALA A 946 -51.96 -3.35 -5.40
C ALA A 946 -50.75 -3.14 -4.49
N PHE A 947 -49.57 -3.58 -4.92
CA PHE A 947 -48.33 -3.23 -4.23
C PHE A 947 -47.14 -3.15 -5.19
N ASP A 948 -46.18 -2.28 -4.88
CA ASP A 948 -44.90 -2.19 -5.57
C ASP A 948 -43.73 -2.31 -4.57
N HIS A 949 -42.52 -1.89 -4.95
CA HIS A 949 -41.37 -1.89 -4.05
C HIS A 949 -41.45 -0.81 -2.95
N ARG A 950 -42.40 0.14 -3.05
CA ARG A 950 -42.49 1.33 -2.19
C ARG A 950 -43.74 1.35 -1.31
N HIS A 951 -44.88 0.94 -1.87
CA HIS A 951 -46.21 1.17 -1.31
C HIS A 951 -47.12 -0.05 -1.42
N VAL A 952 -48.16 -0.04 -0.58
CA VAL A 952 -49.34 -0.89 -0.66
C VAL A 952 -50.55 0.02 -0.90
N PHE A 953 -51.30 -0.25 -1.96
CA PHE A 953 -52.51 0.44 -2.37
C PHE A 953 -53.73 -0.43 -2.03
N ILE A 954 -54.73 0.17 -1.39
CA ILE A 954 -56.00 -0.48 -1.04
C ILE A 954 -57.14 0.47 -1.41
N ASP A 955 -58.07 0.01 -2.24
CA ASP A 955 -59.32 0.70 -2.55
C ASP A 955 -60.47 -0.32 -2.46
N PRO A 956 -61.21 -0.40 -1.34
CA PRO A 956 -62.14 -1.52 -1.13
C PRO A 956 -63.31 -1.62 -2.13
N ASN A 957 -63.77 -0.48 -2.67
CA ASN A 957 -64.92 -0.40 -3.57
C ASN A 957 -64.76 0.74 -4.60
N PRO A 958 -63.80 0.62 -5.53
CA PRO A 958 -63.52 1.66 -6.52
C PRO A 958 -64.68 1.81 -7.50
N ASP A 959 -65.05 3.06 -7.82
CA ASP A 959 -65.86 3.35 -9.00
C ASP A 959 -65.03 3.13 -10.26
N VAL A 960 -65.55 2.36 -11.21
CA VAL A 960 -64.77 1.94 -12.40
C VAL A 960 -64.42 3.13 -13.30
N ALA A 961 -65.28 4.13 -13.43
CA ALA A 961 -65.04 5.27 -14.31
C ALA A 961 -64.07 6.27 -13.67
N ILE A 962 -64.29 6.62 -12.39
CA ILE A 962 -63.44 7.56 -11.64
C ILE A 962 -62.04 6.98 -11.47
N SER A 963 -61.94 5.73 -11.00
CA SER A 963 -60.64 5.09 -10.76
C SER A 963 -59.87 4.83 -12.06
N TYR A 964 -60.54 4.56 -13.18
CA TYR A 964 -59.88 4.45 -14.49
C TYR A 964 -59.26 5.78 -14.92
N ALA A 965 -60.02 6.88 -14.84
CA ALA A 965 -59.51 8.21 -15.21
C ALA A 965 -58.29 8.59 -14.35
N GLU A 966 -58.30 8.26 -13.07
CA GLU A 966 -57.17 8.52 -12.17
C GLU A 966 -55.96 7.64 -12.48
N ARG A 967 -56.15 6.34 -12.74
CA ARG A 967 -55.08 5.46 -13.22
C ARG A 967 -54.46 5.99 -14.52
N GLU A 968 -55.28 6.46 -15.46
CA GLU A 968 -54.79 7.03 -16.72
C GLU A 968 -53.99 8.32 -16.50
N ARG A 969 -54.43 9.20 -15.59
CA ARG A 969 -53.69 10.40 -15.18
C ARG A 969 -52.32 10.03 -14.62
N LEU A 970 -52.26 9.06 -13.70
CA LEU A 970 -51.00 8.59 -13.11
C LEU A 970 -50.04 7.98 -14.12
N PHE A 971 -50.55 7.23 -15.10
CA PHE A 971 -49.74 6.64 -16.17
C PHE A 971 -49.11 7.70 -17.08
N LYS A 972 -49.80 8.82 -17.32
CA LYS A 972 -49.34 9.93 -18.18
C LYS A 972 -48.31 10.86 -17.49
N LEU A 973 -48.10 10.73 -16.18
CA LEU A 973 -47.09 11.53 -15.47
C LEU A 973 -45.66 11.11 -15.87
N PRO A 974 -44.71 12.05 -15.99
CA PRO A 974 -43.31 11.72 -16.31
C PRO A 974 -42.65 10.78 -15.28
N ARG A 975 -43.06 10.88 -14.02
CA ARG A 975 -42.75 9.97 -12.92
C ARG A 975 -43.97 9.87 -12.03
N SER A 976 -44.33 8.67 -11.59
CA SER A 976 -45.44 8.44 -10.68
C SER A 976 -45.17 7.27 -9.73
N SER A 977 -45.97 7.23 -8.68
CA SER A 977 -46.03 6.20 -7.65
C SER A 977 -47.47 6.10 -7.13
N TRP A 978 -47.76 5.09 -6.32
CA TRP A 978 -49.06 5.02 -5.67
C TRP A 978 -49.35 6.22 -4.75
N ASP A 979 -48.33 6.90 -4.20
CA ASP A 979 -48.56 8.07 -3.33
C ASP A 979 -49.03 9.31 -4.10
N ASP A 980 -48.85 9.33 -5.44
CA ASP A 980 -49.35 10.38 -6.32
C ASP A 980 -50.84 10.22 -6.66
N TYR A 981 -51.47 9.10 -6.26
CA TYR A 981 -52.90 8.83 -6.44
C TYR A 981 -53.72 9.79 -5.60
N ASP A 982 -54.74 10.42 -6.18
CA ASP A 982 -55.64 11.31 -5.44
C ASP A 982 -56.42 10.53 -4.38
N LYS A 983 -55.98 10.67 -3.12
CA LYS A 983 -56.54 9.96 -1.96
C LYS A 983 -58.01 10.31 -1.70
N SER A 984 -58.52 11.42 -2.25
CA SER A 984 -59.94 11.78 -2.15
C SER A 984 -60.85 10.90 -3.04
N LEU A 985 -60.28 10.23 -4.05
CA LEU A 985 -60.99 9.33 -4.96
C LEU A 985 -61.00 7.88 -4.47
N ILE A 986 -60.24 7.55 -3.43
CA ILE A 986 -60.19 6.21 -2.82
C ILE A 986 -61.45 6.00 -1.98
N SER A 987 -62.11 4.85 -2.13
CA SER A 987 -63.33 4.53 -1.39
C SER A 987 -63.10 4.40 0.13
N GLU A 988 -64.20 4.45 0.88
CA GLU A 988 -64.16 4.41 2.35
C GLU A 988 -63.38 3.19 2.87
N GLY A 989 -62.42 3.46 3.76
CA GLY A 989 -61.57 2.44 4.36
C GLY A 989 -60.36 2.03 3.54
N GLY A 990 -60.14 2.63 2.36
CA GLY A 990 -58.93 2.48 1.56
C GLY A 990 -57.80 3.44 1.92
N GLY A 991 -56.66 3.32 1.24
CA GLY A 991 -55.52 4.21 1.37
C GLY A 991 -54.26 3.71 0.65
N VAL A 992 -53.22 4.53 0.69
CA VAL A 992 -51.87 4.21 0.21
C VAL A 992 -50.92 4.25 1.38
N PHE A 993 -50.18 3.15 1.58
CA PHE A 993 -49.35 2.94 2.76
C PHE A 993 -47.90 2.63 2.35
N PRO A 994 -46.89 3.24 2.98
CA PRO A 994 -45.49 2.94 2.67
C PRO A 994 -45.10 1.55 3.19
N ARG A 995 -44.32 0.80 2.41
CA ARG A 995 -43.77 -0.51 2.80
C ARG A 995 -42.75 -0.43 3.93
N SER A 996 -42.22 0.76 4.22
CA SER A 996 -41.34 1.01 5.36
C SER A 996 -42.08 1.18 6.69
N ALA A 997 -43.43 1.21 6.68
CA ALA A 997 -44.21 1.27 7.90
C ALA A 997 -43.97 0.02 8.78
N LYS A 998 -43.97 0.20 10.10
CA LYS A 998 -43.86 -0.95 11.03
C LYS A 998 -45.11 -1.84 11.02
N SER A 999 -46.27 -1.22 10.87
CA SER A 999 -47.58 -1.87 10.84
C SER A 999 -48.58 -0.96 10.12
N ILE A 1000 -49.57 -1.56 9.46
CA ILE A 1000 -50.64 -0.90 8.72
C ILE A 1000 -51.97 -1.34 9.35
N ARG A 1001 -52.77 -0.39 9.85
CA ARG A 1001 -54.10 -0.64 10.42
C ARG A 1001 -55.13 -0.84 9.31
N LEU A 1002 -55.89 -1.91 9.37
CA LEU A 1002 -56.86 -2.30 8.35
C LEU A 1002 -58.29 -1.94 8.78
N SER A 1003 -58.98 -1.17 7.95
CA SER A 1003 -60.42 -0.86 8.12
C SER A 1003 -61.28 -2.12 7.94
N PRO A 1004 -62.54 -2.14 8.44
CA PRO A 1004 -63.47 -3.23 8.15
C PRO A 1004 -63.65 -3.50 6.64
N GLN A 1005 -63.68 -2.45 5.83
CA GLN A 1005 -63.83 -2.53 4.38
C GLN A 1005 -62.59 -3.16 3.72
N ALA A 1006 -61.38 -2.74 4.10
CA ALA A 1006 -60.13 -3.33 3.61
C ALA A 1006 -60.00 -4.81 4.00
N ARG A 1007 -60.36 -5.16 5.24
CA ARG A 1007 -60.37 -6.54 5.73
C ARG A 1007 -61.30 -7.45 4.94
N ALA A 1008 -62.48 -6.95 4.56
CA ALA A 1008 -63.45 -7.70 3.76
C ALA A 1008 -62.90 -8.05 2.37
N VAL A 1009 -62.23 -7.11 1.71
CA VAL A 1009 -61.64 -7.32 0.38
C VAL A 1009 -60.40 -8.22 0.41
N ILE A 1010 -59.54 -8.07 1.42
CA ILE A 1010 -58.37 -8.95 1.61
C ILE A 1010 -58.82 -10.36 2.05
N GLY A 1011 -59.97 -10.46 2.72
CA GLY A 1011 -60.49 -11.69 3.29
C GLY A 1011 -59.67 -12.14 4.50
N THR A 1012 -59.46 -11.21 5.46
CA THR A 1012 -58.73 -11.42 6.73
C THR A 1012 -59.46 -10.79 7.92
N ASP A 1013 -59.29 -11.38 9.10
CA ASP A 1013 -59.84 -10.84 10.36
C ASP A 1013 -58.85 -9.94 11.11
N ALA A 1014 -57.58 -9.89 10.69
CA ALA A 1014 -56.55 -9.11 11.37
C ALA A 1014 -56.82 -7.60 11.23
N THR A 1015 -56.76 -6.87 12.35
CA THR A 1015 -57.02 -5.42 12.41
C THR A 1015 -55.80 -4.57 12.08
N GLU A 1016 -54.60 -5.16 12.12
CA GLU A 1016 -53.34 -4.55 11.73
C GLU A 1016 -52.36 -5.62 11.24
N MET A 1017 -51.44 -5.27 10.34
CA MET A 1017 -50.43 -6.18 9.80
C MET A 1017 -49.13 -5.44 9.50
N ALA A 1018 -47.98 -6.12 9.65
CA ALA A 1018 -46.74 -5.63 9.05
C ALA A 1018 -46.84 -5.70 7.51
N PRO A 1019 -46.12 -4.83 6.76
CA PRO A 1019 -46.25 -4.78 5.31
C PRO A 1019 -46.02 -6.11 4.59
N ASN A 1020 -45.04 -6.93 5.00
CA ASN A 1020 -44.80 -8.23 4.36
C ASN A 1020 -45.95 -9.22 4.61
N ASP A 1021 -46.52 -9.23 5.82
CA ASP A 1021 -47.70 -10.06 6.12
C ASP A 1021 -48.92 -9.61 5.30
N LEU A 1022 -49.06 -8.29 5.11
CA LEU A 1022 -50.11 -7.72 4.26
C LEU A 1022 -49.91 -8.09 2.79
N LEU A 1023 -48.69 -8.08 2.26
CA LEU A 1023 -48.39 -8.57 0.91
C LEU A 1023 -48.77 -10.05 0.75
N ASN A 1024 -48.44 -10.88 1.73
CA ASN A 1024 -48.84 -12.29 1.76
C ASN A 1024 -50.37 -12.44 1.72
N ALA A 1025 -51.09 -11.64 2.51
CA ALA A 1025 -52.55 -11.63 2.53
C ALA A 1025 -53.18 -11.13 1.22
N ILE A 1026 -52.59 -10.11 0.59
CA ILE A 1026 -53.03 -9.59 -0.72
C ILE A 1026 -52.90 -10.65 -1.80
N LEU A 1027 -51.81 -11.41 -1.84
CA LEU A 1027 -51.64 -12.52 -2.78
C LEU A 1027 -52.70 -13.61 -2.59
N LYS A 1028 -53.22 -13.76 -1.37
CA LYS A 1028 -54.30 -14.71 -1.02
C LYS A 1028 -55.70 -14.08 -1.11
N ALA A 1029 -55.86 -12.85 -1.59
CA ALA A 1029 -57.16 -12.19 -1.60
C ALA A 1029 -58.15 -12.90 -2.56
N PRO A 1030 -59.44 -13.00 -2.20
CA PRO A 1030 -60.46 -13.65 -3.03
C PRO A 1030 -60.96 -12.72 -4.15
N VAL A 1031 -60.07 -12.36 -5.08
CA VAL A 1031 -60.35 -11.46 -6.23
C VAL A 1031 -60.61 -12.24 -7.53
N ASP A 1032 -61.17 -11.60 -8.55
CA ASP A 1032 -61.36 -12.27 -9.84
C ASP A 1032 -60.03 -12.46 -10.59
N LEU A 1033 -59.15 -11.45 -10.57
CA LEU A 1033 -57.85 -11.46 -11.23
C LEU A 1033 -56.72 -11.04 -10.29
N VAL A 1034 -55.64 -11.82 -10.25
CA VAL A 1034 -54.32 -11.30 -9.86
C VAL A 1034 -53.54 -10.98 -11.14
N TYR A 1035 -53.15 -9.73 -11.33
CA TYR A 1035 -52.33 -9.31 -12.48
C TYR A 1035 -50.91 -8.99 -12.03
N ASN A 1036 -49.97 -9.82 -12.46
CA ASN A 1036 -48.56 -9.61 -12.19
C ASN A 1036 -47.92 -8.75 -13.30
N GLY A 1037 -47.61 -7.49 -12.99
CA GLY A 1037 -46.76 -6.63 -13.84
C GLY A 1037 -45.39 -6.34 -13.23
N GLY A 1038 -45.04 -7.03 -12.13
CA GLY A 1038 -43.80 -6.86 -11.37
C GLY A 1038 -42.72 -7.88 -11.73
N ILE A 1039 -41.58 -7.76 -11.04
CA ILE A 1039 -40.45 -8.70 -11.16
C ILE A 1039 -40.28 -9.41 -9.82
N GLY A 1040 -40.26 -10.73 -9.84
CA GLY A 1040 -40.03 -11.59 -8.66
C GLY A 1040 -40.94 -12.81 -8.66
N THR A 1041 -40.61 -13.79 -7.82
CA THR A 1041 -41.38 -15.03 -7.67
C THR A 1041 -42.27 -14.96 -6.44
N TYR A 1042 -43.55 -14.70 -6.64
CA TYR A 1042 -44.56 -14.49 -5.60
C TYR A 1042 -45.26 -15.77 -5.16
N VAL A 1043 -45.23 -16.81 -5.99
CA VAL A 1043 -45.95 -18.08 -5.77
C VAL A 1043 -45.01 -19.26 -6.02
N LYS A 1044 -45.02 -20.24 -5.12
CA LYS A 1044 -44.33 -21.54 -5.27
C LYS A 1044 -45.28 -22.71 -5.02
N ALA A 1045 -44.85 -23.95 -5.22
CA ALA A 1045 -45.61 -25.09 -4.70
C ALA A 1045 -45.37 -25.29 -3.19
N SER A 1046 -46.33 -25.92 -2.52
CA SER A 1046 -46.25 -26.24 -1.08
C SER A 1046 -45.01 -27.07 -0.71
N PHE A 1047 -44.55 -27.95 -1.60
CA PHE A 1047 -43.37 -28.80 -1.39
C PHE A 1047 -42.03 -28.15 -1.76
N GLU A 1048 -42.04 -26.97 -2.38
CA GLU A 1048 -40.82 -26.21 -2.67
C GLU A 1048 -40.42 -25.37 -1.45
N SER A 1049 -39.15 -25.39 -1.08
CA SER A 1049 -38.61 -24.46 -0.09
C SER A 1049 -38.32 -23.09 -0.73
N HIS A 1050 -38.31 -22.02 0.07
CA HIS A 1050 -37.92 -20.69 -0.41
C HIS A 1050 -36.50 -20.66 -1.00
N ALA A 1051 -35.57 -21.42 -0.38
CA ALA A 1051 -34.20 -21.56 -0.86
C ALA A 1051 -34.12 -22.18 -2.28
N GLN A 1052 -34.98 -23.15 -2.60
CA GLN A 1052 -35.04 -23.76 -3.94
C GLN A 1052 -35.57 -22.78 -5.01
N VAL A 1053 -36.38 -21.80 -4.64
CA VAL A 1053 -36.89 -20.78 -5.58
C VAL A 1053 -35.79 -19.80 -5.98
N GLY A 1054 -34.87 -19.48 -5.07
CA GLY A 1054 -33.69 -18.65 -5.37
C GLY A 1054 -33.95 -17.14 -5.48
N ASP A 1055 -35.16 -16.65 -5.16
CA ASP A 1055 -35.50 -15.22 -5.09
C ASP A 1055 -35.68 -14.75 -3.63
N LYS A 1056 -34.59 -14.31 -3.00
CA LYS A 1056 -34.61 -13.94 -1.57
C LYS A 1056 -35.54 -12.75 -1.26
N ALA A 1057 -35.75 -11.84 -2.22
CA ALA A 1057 -36.57 -10.65 -1.98
C ALA A 1057 -38.04 -10.99 -1.72
N GLY A 1058 -38.52 -12.10 -2.30
CA GLY A 1058 -39.87 -12.60 -2.12
C GLY A 1058 -40.08 -13.51 -0.91
N ASP A 1059 -39.01 -13.98 -0.25
CA ASP A 1059 -39.11 -15.05 0.76
C ASP A 1059 -40.08 -14.72 1.91
N ALA A 1060 -40.10 -13.47 2.35
CA ALA A 1060 -40.90 -13.02 3.49
C ALA A 1060 -42.41 -12.96 3.24
N PHE A 1061 -42.87 -12.95 1.98
CA PHE A 1061 -44.29 -12.81 1.65
C PHE A 1061 -44.80 -13.78 0.58
N ARG A 1062 -43.93 -14.58 -0.05
CA ARG A 1062 -44.30 -15.60 -1.05
C ARG A 1062 -45.32 -16.59 -0.50
N VAL A 1063 -46.27 -16.99 -1.35
CA VAL A 1063 -47.36 -17.92 -1.01
C VAL A 1063 -47.24 -19.23 -1.77
N ASN A 1064 -48.00 -20.24 -1.37
CA ASN A 1064 -48.15 -21.47 -2.13
C ASN A 1064 -49.26 -21.34 -3.17
N GLY A 1065 -49.15 -22.05 -4.29
CA GLY A 1065 -50.16 -22.06 -5.35
C GLY A 1065 -51.52 -22.56 -4.85
N SER A 1066 -51.53 -23.50 -3.91
CA SER A 1066 -52.76 -24.00 -3.27
C SER A 1066 -53.45 -22.98 -2.36
N GLU A 1067 -52.79 -21.88 -1.97
CA GLU A 1067 -53.34 -20.83 -1.10
C GLU A 1067 -53.96 -19.67 -1.89
N LEU A 1068 -53.73 -19.61 -3.21
CA LEU A 1068 -54.31 -18.58 -4.06
C LEU A 1068 -55.84 -18.76 -4.14
N ARG A 1069 -56.58 -17.69 -3.86
CA ARG A 1069 -58.06 -17.66 -3.93
C ARG A 1069 -58.59 -16.90 -5.13
N CYS A 1070 -57.72 -16.33 -5.96
CA CYS A 1070 -58.15 -15.66 -7.18
C CYS A 1070 -58.68 -16.66 -8.22
N LYS A 1071 -59.54 -16.22 -9.14
CA LYS A 1071 -60.05 -17.09 -10.23
C LYS A 1071 -59.07 -17.19 -11.39
N VAL A 1072 -58.47 -16.07 -11.77
CA VAL A 1072 -57.51 -15.95 -12.86
C VAL A 1072 -56.23 -15.32 -12.34
N PHE A 1073 -55.09 -15.82 -12.78
CA PHE A 1073 -53.79 -15.20 -12.54
C PHE A 1073 -53.12 -14.92 -13.90
N GLY A 1074 -52.90 -13.64 -14.21
CA GLY A 1074 -52.23 -13.22 -15.45
C GLY A 1074 -50.78 -12.84 -15.18
N GLU A 1075 -49.84 -13.49 -15.86
CA GLU A 1075 -48.40 -13.25 -15.73
C GLU A 1075 -47.87 -12.33 -16.82
N GLY A 1076 -48.14 -11.02 -16.69
CA GLY A 1076 -47.51 -10.01 -17.53
C GLY A 1076 -46.00 -9.90 -17.31
N GLY A 1077 -45.56 -9.95 -16.05
CA GLY A 1077 -44.15 -10.02 -15.65
C GLY A 1077 -43.56 -11.43 -15.79
N ASN A 1078 -42.23 -11.54 -15.83
CA ASN A 1078 -41.54 -12.83 -15.88
C ASN A 1078 -41.46 -13.48 -14.49
N LEU A 1079 -41.63 -14.81 -14.45
CA LEU A 1079 -41.44 -15.68 -13.29
C LEU A 1079 -42.25 -15.29 -12.05
N GLY A 1080 -43.50 -14.83 -12.21
CA GLY A 1080 -44.39 -14.53 -11.09
C GLY A 1080 -44.68 -15.74 -10.21
N CYS A 1081 -44.71 -16.93 -10.81
CA CYS A 1081 -44.88 -18.21 -10.16
C CYS A 1081 -43.77 -19.20 -10.55
N THR A 1082 -43.37 -20.10 -9.65
CA THR A 1082 -42.62 -21.30 -10.06
C THR A 1082 -43.52 -22.19 -10.93
N GLN A 1083 -42.93 -23.03 -11.79
CA GLN A 1083 -43.72 -23.93 -12.61
C GLN A 1083 -44.59 -24.89 -11.76
N ASN A 1084 -44.03 -25.43 -10.68
CA ASN A 1084 -44.80 -26.26 -9.76
C ASN A 1084 -45.92 -25.46 -9.06
N GLY A 1085 -45.68 -24.20 -8.70
CA GLY A 1085 -46.70 -23.30 -8.13
C GLY A 1085 -47.86 -23.05 -9.09
N ARG A 1086 -47.58 -22.87 -10.39
CA ARG A 1086 -48.62 -22.77 -11.44
C ARG A 1086 -49.44 -24.03 -11.53
N ILE A 1087 -48.78 -25.20 -11.53
CA ILE A 1087 -49.43 -26.50 -11.60
C ILE A 1087 -50.31 -26.72 -10.37
N GLU A 1088 -49.81 -26.43 -9.17
CA GLU A 1088 -50.56 -26.55 -7.92
C GLU A 1088 -51.82 -25.65 -7.91
N TYR A 1089 -51.69 -24.38 -8.32
CA TYR A 1089 -52.82 -23.46 -8.46
C TYR A 1089 -53.84 -23.94 -9.51
N ALA A 1090 -53.36 -24.42 -10.67
CA ALA A 1090 -54.22 -24.95 -11.73
C ALA A 1090 -54.94 -26.24 -11.30
N GLN A 1091 -54.29 -27.10 -10.51
CA GLN A 1091 -54.91 -28.31 -9.94
C GLN A 1091 -55.97 -27.98 -8.88
N ALA A 1092 -55.84 -26.85 -8.19
CA ALA A 1092 -56.84 -26.32 -7.27
C ALA A 1092 -58.04 -25.65 -7.99
N GLY A 1093 -58.02 -25.58 -9.33
CA GLY A 1093 -59.09 -25.00 -10.15
C GLY A 1093 -58.83 -23.58 -10.64
N GLY A 1094 -57.68 -23.00 -10.31
CA GLY A 1094 -57.25 -21.70 -10.82
C GLY A 1094 -56.96 -21.70 -12.32
N LEU A 1095 -57.12 -20.55 -12.97
CA LEU A 1095 -56.81 -20.36 -14.38
C LEU A 1095 -55.51 -19.55 -14.54
N ILE A 1096 -54.49 -20.20 -15.08
CA ILE A 1096 -53.16 -19.63 -15.30
C ILE A 1096 -52.50 -20.34 -16.51
N TYR A 1097 -51.77 -19.59 -17.33
CA TYR A 1097 -50.77 -20.15 -18.25
C TYR A 1097 -49.37 -19.93 -17.68
N THR A 1098 -48.33 -20.34 -18.41
CA THR A 1098 -46.98 -19.87 -18.09
C THR A 1098 -46.81 -18.43 -18.60
N ASP A 1099 -46.04 -17.61 -17.88
CA ASP A 1099 -45.52 -16.32 -18.37
C ASP A 1099 -45.00 -16.34 -19.82
N ALA A 1100 -44.32 -17.43 -20.22
CA ALA A 1100 -43.86 -17.64 -21.60
C ALA A 1100 -44.97 -17.62 -22.67
N ILE A 1101 -46.22 -17.81 -22.29
CA ILE A 1101 -47.40 -17.66 -23.15
C ILE A 1101 -47.95 -16.25 -23.01
N ASP A 1102 -48.21 -15.81 -21.78
CA ASP A 1102 -48.86 -14.52 -21.48
C ASP A 1102 -48.05 -13.34 -22.04
N ASN A 1103 -46.76 -13.26 -21.76
CA ASN A 1103 -45.94 -12.10 -22.10
C ASN A 1103 -45.06 -12.31 -23.36
N SER A 1104 -45.42 -13.27 -24.20
CA SER A 1104 -44.70 -13.62 -25.45
C SER A 1104 -44.72 -12.50 -26.51
N ALA A 1105 -45.76 -11.65 -26.51
CA ALA A 1105 -45.94 -10.56 -27.48
C ALA A 1105 -44.73 -9.61 -27.57
N GLY A 1106 -44.05 -9.36 -26.46
CA GLY A 1106 -42.86 -8.51 -26.46
C GLY A 1106 -41.68 -9.14 -27.20
N VAL A 1107 -41.53 -10.47 -27.15
CA VAL A 1107 -40.47 -11.19 -27.87
C VAL A 1107 -40.81 -11.31 -29.35
N ASP A 1108 -42.09 -11.54 -29.65
CA ASP A 1108 -42.63 -11.60 -31.00
C ASP A 1108 -42.49 -10.26 -31.76
N CYS A 1109 -42.86 -9.15 -31.12
CA CYS A 1109 -42.67 -7.79 -31.66
C CYS A 1109 -41.19 -7.49 -31.99
N SER A 1110 -40.28 -7.95 -31.13
CA SER A 1110 -38.83 -7.85 -31.36
C SER A 1110 -38.37 -8.71 -32.55
N ASP A 1111 -39.02 -9.84 -32.82
CA ASP A 1111 -38.75 -10.67 -33.99
C ASP A 1111 -39.10 -9.96 -35.29
N HIS A 1112 -40.32 -9.44 -35.37
CA HIS A 1112 -40.75 -8.59 -36.48
C HIS A 1112 -39.83 -7.38 -36.64
N GLU A 1113 -39.45 -6.69 -35.55
CA GLU A 1113 -38.55 -5.53 -35.62
C GLU A 1113 -37.24 -5.87 -36.33
N VAL A 1114 -36.53 -6.90 -35.88
CA VAL A 1114 -35.22 -7.26 -36.43
C VAL A 1114 -35.35 -7.75 -37.87
N ASN A 1115 -36.33 -8.61 -38.16
CA ASN A 1115 -36.50 -9.17 -39.52
C ASN A 1115 -36.88 -8.06 -40.53
N ILE A 1116 -37.75 -7.12 -40.13
CA ILE A 1116 -38.05 -5.93 -40.93
C ILE A 1116 -36.79 -5.08 -41.11
N LYS A 1117 -36.01 -4.83 -40.04
CA LYS A 1117 -34.78 -4.04 -40.11
C LYS A 1117 -33.71 -4.67 -41.01
N ILE A 1118 -33.54 -5.99 -40.97
CA ILE A 1118 -32.64 -6.74 -41.87
C ILE A 1118 -33.07 -6.51 -43.31
N LEU A 1119 -34.35 -6.68 -43.61
CA LEU A 1119 -34.90 -6.50 -44.97
C LEU A 1119 -34.69 -5.07 -45.47
N VAL A 1120 -35.11 -4.05 -44.72
CA VAL A 1120 -34.97 -2.66 -45.16
C VAL A 1120 -33.50 -2.21 -45.16
N GLY A 1121 -32.65 -2.83 -44.32
CA GLY A 1121 -31.20 -2.66 -44.34
C GLY A 1121 -30.60 -3.12 -45.67
N ALA A 1122 -31.00 -4.28 -46.18
CA ALA A 1122 -30.58 -4.76 -47.49
C ALA A 1122 -31.04 -3.82 -48.63
N VAL A 1123 -32.26 -3.25 -48.54
CA VAL A 1123 -32.75 -2.25 -49.51
C VAL A 1123 -31.91 -0.96 -49.44
N GLN A 1124 -31.55 -0.52 -48.23
CA GLN A 1124 -30.70 0.66 -48.01
C GLN A 1124 -29.27 0.44 -48.53
N GLU A 1125 -28.67 -0.73 -48.29
CA GLU A 1125 -27.35 -1.09 -48.85
C GLU A 1125 -27.35 -1.10 -50.39
N ALA A 1126 -28.47 -1.50 -51.00
CA ALA A 1126 -28.67 -1.43 -52.45
C ALA A 1126 -28.94 0.00 -52.98
N GLY A 1127 -29.01 1.01 -52.10
CA GLY A 1127 -29.28 2.40 -52.45
C GLY A 1127 -30.76 2.73 -52.67
N GLY A 1128 -31.68 1.84 -52.32
CA GLY A 1128 -33.12 2.00 -52.54
C GLY A 1128 -33.86 2.82 -51.48
N LEU A 1129 -33.25 3.04 -50.30
CA LEU A 1129 -33.82 3.80 -49.18
C LEU A 1129 -32.75 4.65 -48.50
N THR A 1130 -33.11 5.88 -48.09
CA THR A 1130 -32.29 6.68 -47.17
C THR A 1130 -32.59 6.31 -45.72
N GLN A 1131 -31.69 6.66 -44.79
CA GLN A 1131 -31.90 6.42 -43.35
C GLN A 1131 -33.20 7.07 -42.83
N GLU A 1132 -33.51 8.28 -43.29
CA GLU A 1132 -34.70 9.03 -42.88
C GLU A 1132 -35.99 8.33 -43.36
N SER A 1133 -36.08 8.02 -44.66
CA SER A 1133 -37.24 7.32 -45.23
C SER A 1133 -37.42 5.91 -44.68
N ARG A 1134 -36.33 5.22 -44.30
CA ARG A 1134 -36.39 3.94 -43.58
C ARG A 1134 -37.08 4.09 -42.23
N ASN A 1135 -36.70 5.10 -41.45
CA ASN A 1135 -37.23 5.30 -40.11
C ASN A 1135 -38.72 5.72 -40.15
N GLU A 1136 -39.11 6.54 -41.12
CA GLU A 1136 -40.52 6.88 -41.36
C GLU A 1136 -41.35 5.63 -41.73
N LEU A 1137 -40.81 4.77 -42.61
CA LEU A 1137 -41.46 3.52 -42.98
C LEU A 1137 -41.66 2.59 -41.77
N LEU A 1138 -40.62 2.41 -40.94
CA LEU A 1138 -40.71 1.61 -39.70
C LEU A 1138 -41.83 2.11 -38.79
N ALA A 1139 -41.87 3.42 -38.53
CA ALA A 1139 -42.89 4.02 -37.68
C ALA A 1139 -44.31 3.82 -38.22
N SER A 1140 -44.51 3.90 -39.54
CA SER A 1140 -45.82 3.73 -40.18
C SER A 1140 -46.44 2.32 -40.01
N MET A 1141 -45.62 1.30 -39.76
CA MET A 1141 -46.06 -0.11 -39.66
C MET A 1141 -46.41 -0.54 -38.22
N THR A 1142 -46.27 0.35 -37.23
CA THR A 1142 -46.38 0.02 -35.79
C THR A 1142 -47.69 -0.71 -35.43
N ASP A 1143 -48.83 -0.21 -35.90
CA ASP A 1143 -50.13 -0.79 -35.55
C ASP A 1143 -50.35 -2.16 -36.21
N GLU A 1144 -49.91 -2.33 -37.47
CA GLU A 1144 -50.03 -3.59 -38.20
C GLU A 1144 -49.15 -4.68 -37.59
N VAL A 1145 -47.90 -4.35 -37.22
CA VAL A 1145 -47.02 -5.27 -36.47
C VAL A 1145 -47.68 -5.68 -35.15
N GLY A 1146 -48.30 -4.73 -34.45
CA GLY A 1146 -49.04 -5.03 -33.22
C GLY A 1146 -50.20 -6.01 -33.43
N LEU A 1147 -50.87 -5.98 -34.59
CA LEU A 1147 -51.95 -6.92 -34.92
C LEU A 1147 -51.41 -8.31 -35.24
N LEU A 1148 -50.34 -8.41 -36.03
CA LEU A 1148 -49.69 -9.68 -36.37
C LEU A 1148 -49.23 -10.42 -35.10
N VAL A 1149 -48.57 -9.71 -34.19
CA VAL A 1149 -48.11 -10.25 -32.89
C VAL A 1149 -49.29 -10.75 -32.04
N LEU A 1150 -50.33 -9.95 -31.88
CA LEU A 1150 -51.48 -10.33 -31.03
C LEU A 1150 -52.28 -11.51 -31.60
N GLN A 1151 -52.24 -11.70 -32.92
CA GLN A 1151 -52.86 -12.86 -33.56
C GLN A 1151 -52.19 -14.16 -33.10
N ASP A 1152 -50.88 -14.17 -32.96
CA ASP A 1152 -50.14 -15.33 -32.45
C ASP A 1152 -50.44 -15.59 -30.96
N ASN A 1153 -50.52 -14.55 -30.12
CA ASN A 1153 -50.98 -14.68 -28.73
C ASN A 1153 -52.40 -15.29 -28.65
N TYR A 1154 -53.30 -14.84 -29.52
CA TYR A 1154 -54.67 -15.35 -29.57
C TYR A 1154 -54.72 -16.84 -29.91
N TYR A 1155 -53.94 -17.30 -30.90
CA TYR A 1155 -53.93 -18.70 -31.33
C TYR A 1155 -53.24 -19.62 -30.33
N GLN A 1156 -52.14 -19.18 -29.70
CA GLN A 1156 -51.45 -19.99 -28.68
C GLN A 1156 -52.37 -20.31 -27.50
N THR A 1157 -53.03 -19.30 -26.95
CA THR A 1157 -53.98 -19.50 -25.84
C THR A 1157 -55.18 -20.35 -26.27
N GLN A 1158 -55.63 -20.23 -27.52
CA GLN A 1158 -56.68 -21.09 -28.07
C GLN A 1158 -56.26 -22.56 -28.12
N GLN A 1159 -55.04 -22.86 -28.58
CA GLN A 1159 -54.53 -24.24 -28.64
C GLN A 1159 -54.48 -24.88 -27.25
N ILE A 1160 -53.98 -24.15 -26.25
CA ILE A 1160 -53.89 -24.64 -24.87
C ILE A 1160 -55.29 -24.87 -24.28
N GLU A 1161 -56.25 -23.96 -24.50
CA GLU A 1161 -57.63 -24.17 -24.03
C GLU A 1161 -58.31 -25.36 -24.70
N LEU A 1162 -58.10 -25.57 -25.99
CA LEU A 1162 -58.63 -26.74 -26.69
C LEU A 1162 -58.08 -28.03 -26.07
N ALA A 1163 -56.80 -28.04 -25.69
CA ALA A 1163 -56.18 -29.17 -25.01
C ALA A 1163 -56.75 -29.39 -23.59
N ALA A 1164 -56.85 -28.31 -22.81
CA ALA A 1164 -57.35 -28.35 -21.43
C ALA A 1164 -58.84 -28.72 -21.33
N ASN A 1165 -59.65 -28.42 -22.34
CA ASN A 1165 -61.09 -28.76 -22.38
C ASN A 1165 -61.38 -30.22 -22.78
N ARG A 1166 -60.39 -30.95 -23.33
CA ARG A 1166 -60.54 -32.36 -23.72
C ARG A 1166 -59.45 -33.25 -23.10
N PRO A 1167 -59.27 -33.23 -21.77
CA PRO A 1167 -58.10 -33.83 -21.12
C PRO A 1167 -58.01 -35.35 -21.36
N GLY A 1168 -59.12 -36.08 -21.23
CA GLY A 1168 -59.13 -37.53 -21.42
C GLY A 1168 -58.90 -37.99 -22.87
N TYR A 1169 -59.31 -37.18 -23.86
CA TYR A 1169 -59.13 -37.52 -25.28
C TYR A 1169 -57.67 -37.37 -25.72
N LEU A 1170 -56.96 -36.36 -25.21
CA LEU A 1170 -55.60 -36.04 -25.66
C LEU A 1170 -54.49 -36.72 -24.85
N LEU A 1171 -54.77 -37.14 -23.60
CA LEU A 1171 -53.75 -37.57 -22.65
C LEU A 1171 -52.84 -38.70 -23.18
N ASP A 1172 -53.40 -39.70 -23.88
CA ASP A 1172 -52.63 -40.82 -24.42
C ASP A 1172 -51.67 -40.36 -25.55
N GLY A 1173 -52.11 -39.43 -26.39
CA GLY A 1173 -51.28 -38.80 -27.41
C GLY A 1173 -50.18 -37.93 -26.81
N GLN A 1174 -50.52 -37.16 -25.77
CA GLN A 1174 -49.55 -36.34 -25.03
C GLN A 1174 -48.50 -37.19 -24.32
N GLN A 1175 -48.90 -38.31 -23.72
CA GLN A 1175 -47.97 -39.26 -23.11
C GLN A 1175 -47.03 -39.87 -24.16
N SER A 1176 -47.56 -40.26 -25.32
CA SER A 1176 -46.75 -40.81 -26.41
C SER A 1176 -45.75 -39.79 -26.95
N LEU A 1177 -46.17 -38.53 -27.12
CA LEU A 1177 -45.32 -37.43 -27.53
C LEU A 1177 -44.20 -37.17 -26.51
N MET A 1178 -44.51 -37.13 -25.21
CA MET A 1178 -43.49 -36.96 -24.17
C MET A 1178 -42.43 -38.06 -24.21
N ARG A 1179 -42.85 -39.33 -24.29
CA ARG A 1179 -41.93 -40.48 -24.38
C ARG A 1179 -41.05 -40.40 -25.63
N TRP A 1180 -41.63 -39.98 -26.77
CA TRP A 1180 -40.89 -39.85 -28.01
C TRP A 1180 -39.84 -38.71 -27.93
N LEU A 1181 -40.21 -37.53 -27.41
CA LEU A 1181 -39.29 -36.42 -27.19
C LEU A 1181 -38.17 -36.78 -26.19
N GLU A 1182 -38.46 -37.58 -25.17
CA GLU A 1182 -37.42 -38.11 -24.27
C GLU A 1182 -36.47 -39.07 -25.00
N SER A 1183 -37.00 -39.96 -25.83
CA SER A 1183 -36.20 -40.95 -26.57
C SER A 1183 -35.24 -40.33 -27.59
N THR A 1184 -35.57 -39.13 -28.09
CA THR A 1184 -34.75 -38.34 -29.01
C THR A 1184 -33.80 -37.38 -28.28
N GLY A 1185 -33.88 -37.31 -26.95
CA GLY A 1185 -33.06 -36.43 -26.12
C GLY A 1185 -33.51 -34.96 -26.14
N LEU A 1186 -34.68 -34.65 -26.73
CA LEU A 1186 -35.21 -33.29 -26.83
C LEU A 1186 -35.94 -32.85 -25.57
N LEU A 1187 -36.49 -33.78 -24.77
CA LEU A 1187 -37.21 -33.49 -23.53
C LEU A 1187 -36.62 -34.22 -22.34
N ASN A 1188 -36.54 -33.54 -21.20
CA ASN A 1188 -36.35 -34.14 -19.89
C ASN A 1188 -37.52 -33.75 -18.98
N ARG A 1189 -38.47 -34.68 -18.75
CA ARG A 1189 -39.69 -34.38 -17.99
C ARG A 1189 -39.42 -33.90 -16.57
N THR A 1190 -38.38 -34.41 -15.91
CA THR A 1190 -38.02 -33.99 -14.54
C THR A 1190 -37.57 -32.53 -14.51
N ILE A 1191 -36.74 -32.12 -15.48
CA ILE A 1191 -36.29 -30.72 -15.61
C ILE A 1191 -37.49 -29.81 -15.95
N GLU A 1192 -38.41 -30.27 -16.79
CA GLU A 1192 -39.55 -29.48 -17.27
C GLU A 1192 -40.82 -29.58 -16.41
N PHE A 1193 -40.72 -30.24 -15.25
CA PHE A 1193 -41.83 -30.38 -14.31
C PHE A 1193 -43.07 -31.04 -14.93
N LEU A 1194 -42.85 -31.94 -15.90
CA LEU A 1194 -43.90 -32.74 -16.53
C LEU A 1194 -44.12 -34.06 -15.78
N PRO A 1195 -45.35 -34.60 -15.74
CA PRO A 1195 -45.68 -35.77 -14.94
C PRO A 1195 -45.03 -37.06 -15.46
N SER A 1196 -44.65 -37.94 -14.53
CA SER A 1196 -44.22 -39.30 -14.82
C SER A 1196 -45.37 -40.15 -15.38
N ASP A 1197 -45.05 -41.32 -15.94
CA ASP A 1197 -46.06 -42.25 -16.43
C ASP A 1197 -47.00 -42.77 -15.34
N GLU A 1198 -46.49 -42.94 -14.11
CA GLU A 1198 -47.31 -43.30 -12.94
C GLU A 1198 -48.30 -42.19 -12.58
N GLU A 1199 -47.84 -40.94 -12.63
CA GLU A 1199 -48.68 -39.78 -12.34
C GLU A 1199 -49.75 -39.58 -13.43
N LEU A 1200 -49.40 -39.75 -14.70
CA LEU A 1200 -50.34 -39.72 -15.81
C LEU A 1200 -51.42 -40.81 -15.68
N ALA A 1201 -51.03 -42.03 -15.30
CA ALA A 1201 -51.97 -43.13 -15.07
C ALA A 1201 -52.92 -42.82 -13.91
N ARG A 1202 -52.43 -42.21 -12.82
CA ARG A 1202 -53.26 -41.73 -11.71
C ARG A 1202 -54.26 -40.68 -12.18
N ARG A 1203 -53.80 -39.63 -12.86
CA ARG A 1203 -54.67 -38.56 -13.38
C ARG A 1203 -55.72 -39.09 -14.34
N LYS A 1204 -55.37 -40.04 -15.21
CA LYS A 1204 -56.32 -40.69 -16.12
C LYS A 1204 -57.47 -41.39 -15.37
N ARG A 1205 -57.16 -42.11 -14.28
CA ARG A 1205 -58.19 -42.75 -13.43
C ARG A 1205 -59.10 -41.72 -12.76
N ASP A 1206 -58.55 -40.57 -12.39
CA ASP A 1206 -59.29 -39.47 -11.75
C ASP A 1206 -60.04 -38.57 -12.75
N GLY A 1207 -60.03 -38.91 -14.05
CA GLY A 1207 -60.64 -38.10 -15.12
C GLY A 1207 -59.93 -36.78 -15.40
N ARG A 1208 -58.68 -36.64 -14.95
CA ARG A 1208 -57.83 -35.45 -15.10
C ARG A 1208 -56.78 -35.66 -16.20
N GLY A 1209 -56.31 -34.57 -16.80
CA GLY A 1209 -55.24 -34.57 -17.80
C GLY A 1209 -54.07 -33.68 -17.39
N LEU A 1210 -53.34 -33.18 -18.39
CA LEU A 1210 -52.36 -32.11 -18.19
C LEU A 1210 -53.09 -30.79 -17.89
N THR A 1211 -52.54 -30.03 -16.95
CA THR A 1211 -52.95 -28.66 -16.63
C THR A 1211 -52.55 -27.69 -17.75
N ARG A 1212 -53.10 -26.48 -17.74
CA ARG A 1212 -52.75 -25.43 -18.71
C ARG A 1212 -51.24 -25.11 -18.73
N PRO A 1213 -50.55 -24.95 -17.57
CA PRO A 1213 -49.10 -24.77 -17.55
C PRO A 1213 -48.30 -25.96 -18.11
N GLU A 1214 -48.74 -27.20 -17.88
CA GLU A 1214 -48.09 -28.40 -18.44
C GLU A 1214 -48.30 -28.50 -19.96
N ASN A 1215 -49.52 -28.20 -20.43
CA ASN A 1215 -49.82 -28.13 -21.87
C ASN A 1215 -49.01 -27.05 -22.58
N ALA A 1216 -48.80 -25.89 -21.95
CA ALA A 1216 -47.96 -24.83 -22.50
C ALA A 1216 -46.52 -25.31 -22.76
N VAL A 1217 -45.92 -26.01 -21.78
CA VAL A 1217 -44.57 -26.58 -21.91
C VAL A 1217 -44.52 -27.66 -22.99
N LEU A 1218 -45.44 -28.63 -22.98
CA LEU A 1218 -45.44 -29.69 -23.99
C LEU A 1218 -45.67 -29.15 -25.41
N MET A 1219 -46.53 -28.15 -25.56
CA MET A 1219 -46.75 -27.46 -26.84
C MET A 1219 -45.47 -26.79 -27.34
N ALA A 1220 -44.72 -26.11 -26.48
CA ALA A 1220 -43.45 -25.49 -26.83
C ALA A 1220 -42.44 -26.53 -27.34
N TYR A 1221 -42.28 -27.66 -26.66
CA TYR A 1221 -41.37 -28.73 -27.12
C TYR A 1221 -41.82 -29.38 -28.43
N ALA A 1222 -43.13 -29.54 -28.64
CA ALA A 1222 -43.66 -30.02 -29.92
C ALA A 1222 -43.32 -29.06 -31.06
N LYS A 1223 -43.47 -27.74 -30.83
CA LYS A 1223 -43.10 -26.71 -31.81
C LYS A 1223 -41.60 -26.68 -32.09
N MET A 1224 -40.75 -26.79 -31.07
CA MET A 1224 -39.29 -26.81 -31.24
C MET A 1224 -38.85 -27.98 -32.11
N ASN A 1225 -39.38 -29.18 -31.86
CA ASN A 1225 -39.09 -30.33 -32.70
C ASN A 1225 -39.60 -30.14 -34.15
N LEU A 1226 -40.85 -29.71 -34.33
CA LEU A 1226 -41.40 -29.47 -35.66
C LEU A 1226 -40.59 -28.42 -36.42
N PHE A 1227 -40.13 -27.37 -35.74
CA PHE A 1227 -39.26 -26.36 -36.31
C PHE A 1227 -37.94 -26.95 -36.83
N GLU A 1228 -37.27 -27.78 -36.02
CA GLU A 1228 -36.02 -28.44 -36.44
C GLU A 1228 -36.25 -29.36 -37.65
N GLU A 1229 -37.33 -30.14 -37.65
CA GLU A 1229 -37.67 -31.03 -38.78
C GLU A 1229 -38.03 -30.24 -40.05
N LEU A 1230 -38.75 -29.12 -39.91
CA LEU A 1230 -39.08 -28.25 -41.03
C LEU A 1230 -37.82 -27.63 -41.64
N CYS A 1231 -36.91 -27.12 -40.81
CA CYS A 1231 -35.64 -26.52 -41.27
C CYS A 1231 -34.69 -27.56 -41.90
N ALA A 1232 -34.75 -28.82 -41.46
CA ALA A 1232 -33.99 -29.91 -42.06
C ALA A 1232 -34.61 -30.45 -43.36
N SER A 1233 -35.83 -30.01 -43.71
CA SER A 1233 -36.57 -30.43 -44.90
C SER A 1233 -36.50 -29.37 -46.02
N SER A 1234 -36.92 -29.74 -47.23
CA SER A 1234 -37.09 -28.79 -48.35
C SER A 1234 -38.46 -28.11 -48.36
N LEU A 1235 -39.30 -28.32 -47.32
CA LEU A 1235 -40.66 -27.77 -47.28
C LEU A 1235 -40.69 -26.23 -47.24
N PRO A 1236 -39.82 -25.53 -46.48
CA PRO A 1236 -39.80 -24.07 -46.45
C PRO A 1236 -39.47 -23.43 -47.81
N ASP A 1237 -38.69 -24.13 -48.63
CA ASP A 1237 -38.27 -23.67 -49.97
C ASP A 1237 -39.32 -23.94 -51.05
N ASP A 1238 -40.41 -24.66 -50.74
CA ASP A 1238 -41.48 -24.91 -51.70
C ASP A 1238 -42.18 -23.58 -52.06
N PRO A 1239 -42.36 -23.26 -53.36
CA PRO A 1239 -42.98 -22.00 -53.80
C PRO A 1239 -44.35 -21.70 -53.18
N PHE A 1240 -45.10 -22.71 -52.75
CA PHE A 1240 -46.38 -22.55 -52.06
C PHE A 1240 -46.22 -21.80 -50.72
N TYR A 1241 -45.12 -22.01 -49.99
CA TYR A 1241 -44.89 -21.38 -48.69
C TYR A 1241 -44.33 -19.95 -48.79
N ALA A 1242 -43.91 -19.50 -49.98
CA ALA A 1242 -43.53 -18.10 -50.21
C ALA A 1242 -44.66 -17.11 -49.85
N ARG A 1243 -45.93 -17.53 -49.96
CA ARG A 1243 -47.08 -16.70 -49.52
C ARG A 1243 -47.19 -16.59 -48.00
N VAL A 1244 -46.77 -17.63 -47.26
CA VAL A 1244 -46.76 -17.64 -45.80
C VAL A 1244 -45.65 -16.73 -45.30
N LEU A 1245 -44.47 -16.77 -45.93
CA LEU A 1245 -43.38 -15.83 -45.66
C LEU A 1245 -43.81 -14.37 -45.89
N LYS A 1246 -44.56 -14.09 -46.97
CA LYS A 1246 -45.09 -12.73 -47.21
C LYS A 1246 -46.11 -12.28 -46.16
N MET A 1247 -46.93 -13.19 -45.62
CA MET A 1247 -47.90 -12.88 -44.57
C MET A 1247 -47.27 -12.52 -43.23
N TYR A 1248 -46.00 -12.90 -43.00
CA TYR A 1248 -45.25 -12.52 -41.81
C TYR A 1248 -44.87 -11.03 -41.81
N PHE A 1249 -44.68 -10.42 -42.98
CA PHE A 1249 -44.33 -9.00 -43.08
C PHE A 1249 -45.56 -8.10 -43.22
N PRO A 1250 -45.52 -6.86 -42.69
CA PRO A 1250 -46.53 -5.84 -42.98
C PRO A 1250 -46.79 -5.69 -44.48
N GLN A 1251 -48.06 -5.44 -44.85
CA GLN A 1251 -48.52 -5.43 -46.23
C GLN A 1251 -47.69 -4.50 -47.12
N VAL A 1252 -47.31 -3.32 -46.60
CA VAL A 1252 -46.50 -2.34 -47.33
C VAL A 1252 -45.13 -2.87 -47.78
N LEU A 1253 -44.51 -3.78 -47.01
CA LEU A 1253 -43.23 -4.41 -47.39
C LEU A 1253 -43.43 -5.47 -48.47
N GLY A 1254 -44.51 -6.26 -48.35
CA GLY A 1254 -44.89 -7.23 -49.38
C GLY A 1254 -45.16 -6.59 -50.74
N GLU A 1255 -45.81 -5.42 -50.74
CA GLU A 1255 -46.16 -4.66 -51.95
C GLU A 1255 -44.95 -3.91 -52.55
N ARG A 1256 -44.14 -3.23 -51.73
CA ARG A 1256 -43.05 -2.37 -52.23
C ARG A 1256 -41.71 -3.07 -52.36
N TYR A 1257 -41.44 -4.08 -51.54
CA TYR A 1257 -40.13 -4.71 -51.41
C TYR A 1257 -40.19 -6.24 -51.45
N GLY A 1258 -41.24 -6.82 -52.03
CA GLY A 1258 -41.46 -8.27 -52.05
C GLY A 1258 -40.34 -9.09 -52.68
N GLU A 1259 -39.50 -8.51 -53.55
CA GLU A 1259 -38.30 -9.17 -54.10
C GLU A 1259 -37.19 -9.36 -53.07
N TYR A 1260 -37.10 -8.48 -52.06
CA TYR A 1260 -36.13 -8.58 -50.97
C TYR A 1260 -36.58 -9.55 -49.87
N ILE A 1261 -37.89 -9.83 -49.76
CA ILE A 1261 -38.42 -10.87 -48.84
C ILE A 1261 -37.95 -12.27 -49.27
N ALA A 1262 -37.80 -12.50 -50.58
CA ALA A 1262 -37.46 -13.80 -51.14
C ALA A 1262 -35.94 -14.09 -51.18
N ARG A 1263 -35.10 -13.14 -50.75
CA ARG A 1263 -33.64 -13.24 -50.71
C ARG A 1263 -33.19 -13.40 -49.28
#